data_AF-I3CVQ7-F1
#
_entry.id   AF-I3CVQ7-F1
#
_cell.length_a   1.000
_cell.length_b   1.000
_cell.length_c   1.000
_cell.angle_alpha   90.00
_cell.angle_beta   90.00
_cell.angle_gamma   90.00
#
_symmetry.space_group_name_H-M   'P 1'
#
loop_
_entity.id
_entity.type
_entity.pdbx_description
1 polymer ?
#
loop_
_entity_poly.entity_id
_entity_poly.type
_entity_poly.pdbx_seq_one_letter_code
_entity_poly.pdbx_strand_id
1 'polypeptide(L)'
;MADISWLRGTGLAAQIVTATDWTASPLGAPAQWSPTLRTSLNIALHSPLPSLLVWGAARQMLYNDAFAACIGAAHPAAFGTRLSQSPLWRGAARLCEAAIGAAFNGQQQQLPRVSLFADASPTDGGAGQWDLSCLPVWEDAAEGEPAQVAGVFCTLVRASGLDTALAHTDMLRDLMEQSPSFKAIVRGPQHVFERVNGAYFKLFGDRPVLGLPARQALPELLDENLYELLDRVYQTGQTYTERGARLFLRREHQSGFAGAVLDFVFQPIKGADGRVAGIFIEGNDVTERFVAEERLRIVDRAGGIGIFEWFPVSGKLAVSDRFRRLWGLPAEGEVTSQQLVDMIDEEFHPNLGTSRIKEGGPRNPLEYTEYHITRPDGEQRWLARKGEVVEDDPRTGSRYVGVVFDVTSRKLVEQALAASEASVRANNAFVRQLLDSTDQGFFSIDRDGIVTLCNAAFLQLLGYAGEKDVLGRSIHEVILTTADDGTGTRGQCAVLKAAREGLAAHVESEDFLRVDGSSFPVQYQAHPVWQDGQLQGALCTFVDLTERRRGLQALSWSENRLTAIFNQASVCFSELDLEGRYLRVNQALCRMLGRTEAEMLQMTLADVTHPDDVPMNMTLFNRCITDGSSFTLEKRYLRPDGSSFWVSSDISRIVDGEGRPQAMIAVSTDITERRRAEDALRELNDTLEQRVVEEIVERSRAEAALRQMQKMEAVGQLTGGVAHDFNNVLQIIGGNLQLLQTDPRLDDRSRQRVRTAIGAVDRGAKLSSQLLAFARRQPLQPRSINLERVVQNMDDLLRRAVGENIEISTVITHDLWNTMLDPNQVENLIINTAINSRDAMPNGGRLTLQIDNVQLSDPAFLSQADLQPGDYVELQISDNGAGMSPEVRERAFEPFFTTKREGEGTGLGLSMAYGFVKQSRGHISLHSEAGKGTTIRIYFPRCIDQEVLIDDNRDMEVRGGDETILVVEDDPNLQLTVIDTLSSLGYRVLKADNGERALAILQSGIAVDLMFTDVVMPGSVPVTELARQARQLLPEIEILFTSGYPRDAIVHEGRLDAGVELLSKPYRINQLAQRIRQMLSSRAHRIELAQLTRERDQANASASLHVLPVGDPQRQPEGQDAHFEQADAGSAAAATATPAIPEPTAASSSGLRLLVVEDNIDSQQLVCELLETLGHQARGVVSAEDAQQALDEQSFDVLFTDVNLPGMSGVDLARHALERFPEMSVIFASGYGTMVARNVGFASHSLPKPYDIDQLQEILSRIAMA
;
A
#
# COMPACT_ATOMS: atom_id res chain seq x y z
N MET A 1 29.09 -11.20 27.67
CA MET A 1 29.47 -10.82 26.29
C MET A 1 28.53 -9.71 25.86
N ALA A 2 29.05 -8.57 25.41
CA ALA A 2 28.24 -7.42 25.03
C ALA A 2 27.45 -7.73 23.74
N ASP A 3 26.17 -7.36 23.69
CA ASP A 3 25.32 -7.49 22.50
C ASP A 3 25.78 -6.49 21.42
N ILE A 4 26.52 -7.00 20.42
CA ILE A 4 27.11 -6.23 19.29
C ILE A 4 26.42 -6.64 17.96
N SER A 5 25.25 -7.28 18.03
CA SER A 5 24.47 -7.78 16.87
C SER A 5 24.14 -6.71 15.81
N TRP A 6 24.25 -5.43 16.16
CA TRP A 6 24.01 -4.28 15.29
C TRP A 6 25.18 -3.92 14.36
N LEU A 7 26.40 -4.40 14.63
CA LEU A 7 27.59 -4.08 13.83
C LEU A 7 27.61 -4.98 12.57
N ARG A 8 27.54 -4.39 11.38
CA ARG A 8 27.32 -5.12 10.11
C ARG A 8 28.55 -5.31 9.23
N GLY A 9 29.78 -5.19 9.75
CA GLY A 9 31.02 -5.28 8.96
C GLY A 9 31.93 -6.46 9.34
N THR A 10 32.65 -7.04 8.38
CA THR A 10 33.61 -8.15 8.58
C THR A 10 35.09 -7.74 8.55
N GLY A 11 35.37 -6.46 8.27
CA GLY A 11 36.72 -5.89 8.16
C GLY A 11 37.51 -5.83 9.48
N LEU A 12 38.82 -5.57 9.39
CA LEU A 12 39.75 -5.55 10.53
C LEU A 12 39.33 -4.56 11.63
N ALA A 13 38.84 -3.39 11.24
CA ALA A 13 38.28 -2.38 12.14
C ALA A 13 37.02 -2.87 12.88
N ALA A 14 36.15 -3.63 12.21
CA ALA A 14 34.96 -4.22 12.83
C ALA A 14 35.33 -5.36 13.80
N GLN A 15 36.38 -6.12 13.49
CA GLN A 15 36.95 -7.14 14.37
C GLN A 15 37.58 -6.51 15.63
N ILE A 16 38.23 -5.34 15.52
CA ILE A 16 38.77 -4.63 16.69
C ILE A 16 37.63 -4.13 17.59
N VAL A 17 36.54 -3.61 17.03
CA VAL A 17 35.37 -3.18 17.81
C VAL A 17 34.76 -4.35 18.59
N THR A 18 34.71 -5.54 18.01
CA THR A 18 34.16 -6.74 18.65
C THR A 18 35.11 -7.39 19.65
N ALA A 19 36.43 -7.36 19.40
CA ALA A 19 37.44 -7.97 20.27
C ALA A 19 37.86 -7.09 21.48
N THR A 20 37.67 -5.78 21.40
CA THR A 20 38.08 -4.84 22.47
C THR A 20 37.02 -4.72 23.56
N ASP A 21 37.42 -4.77 24.83
CA ASP A 21 36.52 -4.46 25.95
C ASP A 21 36.40 -2.94 26.11
N TRP A 22 35.25 -2.40 25.69
CA TRP A 22 34.95 -0.96 25.77
C TRP A 22 34.36 -0.53 27.11
N THR A 23 34.13 -1.43 28.07
CA THR A 23 33.54 -1.06 29.37
C THR A 23 34.40 -0.07 30.15
N ALA A 24 35.74 -0.13 30.01
CA ALA A 24 36.69 0.81 30.59
C ALA A 24 36.95 2.05 29.70
N SER A 25 36.37 2.09 28.49
CA SER A 25 36.53 3.19 27.53
C SER A 25 35.49 4.29 27.79
N PRO A 26 35.81 5.58 27.52
CA PRO A 26 34.82 6.66 27.64
C PRO A 26 33.58 6.53 26.73
N LEU A 27 33.57 5.62 25.73
CA LEU A 27 32.37 5.27 24.94
C LEU A 27 31.41 4.35 25.71
N GLY A 28 31.86 3.70 26.78
CA GLY A 28 31.11 2.66 27.48
C GLY A 28 30.96 1.37 26.67
N ALA A 29 30.18 0.42 27.21
CA ALA A 29 29.94 -0.86 26.56
C ALA A 29 29.22 -0.68 25.21
N PRO A 30 29.55 -1.44 24.14
CA PRO A 30 28.95 -1.24 22.82
C PRO A 30 27.42 -1.43 22.78
N ALA A 31 26.89 -2.23 23.70
CA ALA A 31 25.44 -2.41 23.89
C ALA A 31 24.74 -1.15 24.43
N GLN A 32 25.48 -0.18 24.98
CA GLN A 32 25.00 1.09 25.51
C GLN A 32 25.31 2.28 24.57
N TRP A 33 25.99 2.04 23.44
CA TRP A 33 26.25 3.09 22.46
C TRP A 33 24.95 3.59 21.85
N SER A 34 24.87 4.89 21.58
CA SER A 34 23.66 5.50 21.03
C SER A 34 23.35 4.98 19.62
N PRO A 35 22.06 4.97 19.19
CA PRO A 35 21.69 4.57 17.83
C PRO A 35 22.44 5.36 16.75
N THR A 36 22.69 6.65 17.00
CA THR A 36 23.44 7.54 16.10
C THR A 36 24.89 7.10 15.96
N LEU A 37 25.59 6.80 17.07
CA LEU A 37 26.96 6.26 17.04
C LEU A 37 27.01 4.94 16.25
N ARG A 38 26.09 4.02 16.52
CA ARG A 38 26.02 2.72 15.84
C ARG A 38 25.85 2.87 14.33
N THR A 39 24.96 3.77 13.93
CA THR A 39 24.65 4.04 12.52
C THR A 39 25.84 4.71 11.83
N SER A 40 26.43 5.76 12.42
CA SER A 40 27.59 6.46 11.86
C SER A 40 28.83 5.55 11.77
N LEU A 41 29.03 4.68 12.76
CA LEU A 41 30.12 3.71 12.71
C LEU A 41 29.91 2.68 11.60
N ASN A 42 28.70 2.13 11.44
CA ASN A 42 28.39 1.24 10.34
C ASN A 42 28.62 1.92 8.98
N ILE A 43 28.21 3.19 8.82
CA ILE A 43 28.49 3.96 7.59
C ILE A 43 30.00 4.09 7.35
N ALA A 44 30.78 4.41 8.39
CA ALA A 44 32.24 4.50 8.27
C ALA A 44 32.85 3.16 7.83
N LEU A 45 32.49 2.07 8.51
CA LEU A 45 33.06 0.74 8.27
C LEU A 45 32.79 0.20 6.86
N HIS A 46 31.65 0.54 6.26
CA HIS A 46 31.28 0.12 4.90
C HIS A 46 31.69 1.11 3.80
N SER A 47 32.24 2.27 4.17
CA SER A 47 32.70 3.25 3.21
C SER A 47 33.96 2.76 2.49
N PRO A 48 34.02 2.83 1.15
CA PRO A 48 35.24 2.51 0.41
C PRO A 48 36.31 3.61 0.53
N LEU A 49 35.95 4.79 1.06
CA LEU A 49 36.88 5.89 1.30
C LEU A 49 37.49 5.80 2.70
N PRO A 50 38.76 6.20 2.90
CA PRO A 50 39.35 6.31 4.23
C PRO A 50 38.51 7.24 5.11
N SER A 51 37.86 6.67 6.12
CA SER A 51 36.86 7.34 6.98
C SER A 51 37.25 7.23 8.45
N LEU A 52 37.17 8.35 9.17
CA LEU A 52 37.46 8.51 10.59
C LEU A 52 36.26 9.16 11.29
N LEU A 53 35.68 8.47 12.26
CA LEU A 53 34.68 8.97 13.18
C LEU A 53 35.35 9.40 14.50
N VAL A 54 35.15 10.65 14.90
CA VAL A 54 35.57 11.17 16.21
C VAL A 54 34.35 11.37 17.07
N TRP A 55 34.23 10.65 18.18
CA TRP A 55 32.99 10.60 18.96
C TRP A 55 33.14 11.05 20.42
N GLY A 56 32.08 11.71 20.92
CA GLY A 56 31.93 12.13 22.31
C GLY A 56 32.86 13.25 22.77
N ALA A 57 32.63 13.76 23.99
CA ALA A 57 33.43 14.82 24.59
C ALA A 57 34.92 14.41 24.77
N ALA A 58 35.18 13.11 24.94
CA ALA A 58 36.52 12.56 25.01
C ALA A 58 37.25 12.47 23.67
N ARG A 59 36.58 12.75 22.53
CA ARG A 59 37.09 12.73 21.15
C ARG A 59 37.78 11.42 20.78
N GLN A 60 37.06 10.32 20.89
CA GLN A 60 37.59 8.99 20.61
C GLN A 60 37.54 8.66 19.13
N MET A 61 38.61 8.07 18.62
CA MET A 61 38.77 7.77 17.20
C MET A 61 38.29 6.36 16.87
N LEU A 62 37.32 6.24 15.97
CA LEU A 62 36.91 4.99 15.34
C LEU A 62 37.05 5.17 13.83
N TYR A 63 37.59 4.21 13.09
CA TYR A 63 37.85 4.41 11.66
C TYR A 63 37.71 3.11 10.88
N ASN A 64 37.68 3.17 9.55
CA ASN A 64 37.55 1.99 8.71
C ASN A 64 38.91 1.45 8.21
N ASP A 65 38.88 0.30 7.56
CA ASP A 65 40.09 -0.37 7.05
C ASP A 65 40.83 0.47 6.01
N ALA A 66 40.10 1.24 5.19
CA ALA A 66 40.71 2.17 4.23
C ALA A 66 41.51 3.28 4.94
N PHE A 67 41.04 3.77 6.09
CA PHE A 67 41.78 4.72 6.93
C PHE A 67 42.94 4.06 7.66
N ALA A 68 42.77 2.81 8.13
CA ALA A 68 43.85 2.02 8.71
C ALA A 68 45.03 1.87 7.73
N ALA A 69 44.74 1.63 6.44
CA ALA A 69 45.73 1.56 5.38
C ALA A 69 46.47 2.90 5.16
N CYS A 70 45.81 4.05 5.36
CA CYS A 70 46.46 5.35 5.26
C CYS A 70 47.47 5.63 6.38
N ILE A 71 47.21 5.11 7.58
CA ILE A 71 48.04 5.36 8.77
C ILE A 71 49.10 4.30 9.04
N GLY A 72 49.04 3.17 8.32
CA GLY A 72 50.03 2.10 8.37
C GLY A 72 50.28 1.58 9.79
N ALA A 73 51.55 1.60 10.22
CA ALA A 73 52.03 0.96 11.46
C ALA A 73 51.40 1.48 12.77
N ALA A 74 50.65 2.57 12.72
CA ALA A 74 49.93 3.09 13.88
C ALA A 74 48.53 2.47 14.08
N HIS A 75 48.02 1.71 13.10
CA HIS A 75 46.96 0.73 13.33
C HIS A 75 47.57 -0.58 13.88
N PRO A 76 46.96 -1.26 14.86
CA PRO A 76 45.67 -0.95 15.50
C PRO A 76 45.76 -0.03 16.72
N ALA A 77 46.96 0.35 17.18
CA ALA A 77 47.17 1.06 18.44
C ALA A 77 46.45 2.43 18.55
N ALA A 78 46.13 3.08 17.44
CA ALA A 78 45.38 4.32 17.42
C ALA A 78 43.85 4.15 17.51
N PHE A 79 43.33 2.94 17.29
CA PHE A 79 41.89 2.67 17.26
C PHE A 79 41.30 2.75 18.67
N GLY A 80 40.23 3.52 18.85
CA GLY A 80 39.56 3.76 20.15
C GLY A 80 40.28 4.75 21.08
N THR A 81 41.47 5.22 20.72
CA THR A 81 42.23 6.19 21.52
C THR A 81 41.68 7.62 21.39
N ARG A 82 42.01 8.49 22.35
CA ARG A 82 41.68 9.91 22.29
C ARG A 82 42.53 10.58 21.19
N LEU A 83 41.88 11.39 20.34
CA LEU A 83 42.52 12.10 19.22
C LEU A 83 43.80 12.85 19.63
N SER A 84 43.81 13.50 20.81
CA SER A 84 44.95 14.27 21.31
C SER A 84 46.11 13.44 21.89
N GLN A 85 45.92 12.13 22.09
CA GLN A 85 46.90 11.22 22.69
C GLN A 85 47.47 10.23 21.67
N SER A 86 46.92 10.18 20.45
CA SER A 86 47.33 9.25 19.41
C SER A 86 48.72 9.61 18.84
N PRO A 87 49.62 8.62 18.65
CA PRO A 87 50.94 8.84 18.03
C PRO A 87 50.87 9.37 16.60
N LEU A 88 49.73 9.19 15.93
CA LEU A 88 49.43 9.65 14.57
C LEU A 88 49.51 11.18 14.39
N TRP A 89 49.30 11.93 15.47
CA TRP A 89 48.93 13.34 15.41
C TRP A 89 50.10 14.29 15.76
N ARG A 90 51.29 14.07 15.19
CA ARG A 90 52.44 14.99 15.34
C ARG A 90 52.80 15.60 13.98
N GLY A 91 52.54 16.90 13.83
CA GLY A 91 52.85 17.68 12.61
C GLY A 91 51.66 18.51 12.09
N ALA A 92 50.68 17.86 11.46
CA ALA A 92 49.48 18.49 10.90
C ALA A 92 48.33 18.74 11.91
N ALA A 93 48.56 18.34 13.16
CA ALA A 93 47.58 18.23 14.22
C ALA A 93 46.73 19.47 14.47
N ARG A 94 47.32 20.68 14.47
CA ARG A 94 46.59 21.90 14.84
C ARG A 94 45.53 22.31 13.83
N LEU A 95 45.77 22.09 12.53
CA LEU A 95 44.81 22.45 11.48
C LEU A 95 43.64 21.46 11.44
N CYS A 96 43.93 20.17 11.55
CA CYS A 96 42.89 19.14 11.60
C CYS A 96 42.11 19.16 12.92
N GLU A 97 42.76 19.46 14.05
CA GLU A 97 42.09 19.64 15.34
C GLU A 97 41.21 20.90 15.34
N ALA A 98 41.62 21.98 14.67
CA ALA A 98 40.78 23.15 14.48
C ALA A 98 39.57 22.84 13.58
N ALA A 99 39.76 22.10 12.48
CA ALA A 99 38.66 21.73 11.59
C ALA A 99 37.66 20.75 12.24
N ILE A 100 38.17 19.72 12.92
CA ILE A 100 37.34 18.78 13.70
C ILE A 100 36.67 19.53 14.87
N GLY A 101 37.38 20.45 15.52
CA GLY A 101 36.83 21.29 16.59
C GLY A 101 35.70 22.23 16.11
N ALA A 102 35.85 22.83 14.93
CA ALA A 102 34.79 23.63 14.31
C ALA A 102 33.59 22.77 13.91
N ALA A 103 33.81 21.53 13.45
CA ALA A 103 32.74 20.57 13.21
C ALA A 103 32.00 20.19 14.50
N PHE A 104 32.67 20.04 15.65
CA PHE A 104 31.98 19.89 16.93
C PHE A 104 31.15 21.12 17.36
N ASN A 105 31.40 22.29 16.78
CA ASN A 105 30.57 23.49 16.94
C ASN A 105 29.46 23.61 15.87
N GLY A 106 29.21 22.53 15.12
CA GLY A 106 28.17 22.47 14.07
C GLY A 106 28.61 23.00 12.71
N GLN A 107 29.88 23.38 12.51
CA GLN A 107 30.37 23.92 11.25
C GLN A 107 31.08 22.86 10.41
N GLN A 108 30.53 22.50 9.25
CA GLN A 108 31.23 21.65 8.28
C GLN A 108 32.54 22.31 7.84
N GLN A 109 33.62 21.52 7.77
CA GLN A 109 34.94 22.00 7.35
C GLN A 109 35.50 21.13 6.23
N GLN A 110 36.14 21.75 5.26
CA GLN A 110 36.88 21.06 4.22
C GLN A 110 38.26 21.70 4.10
N LEU A 111 39.30 20.89 4.30
CA LEU A 111 40.68 21.31 4.18
C LEU A 111 41.30 20.60 2.97
N PRO A 112 41.56 21.32 1.86
CA PRO A 112 42.23 20.74 0.72
C PRO A 112 43.74 20.60 0.97
N ARG A 113 44.35 19.56 0.42
CA ARG A 113 45.80 19.33 0.38
C ARG A 113 46.50 19.35 1.74
N VAL A 114 45.90 18.72 2.74
CA VAL A 114 46.51 18.50 4.04
C VAL A 114 47.51 17.35 3.96
N SER A 115 48.71 17.58 4.49
CA SER A 115 49.73 16.53 4.61
C SER A 115 49.60 15.89 6.00
N LEU A 116 48.87 14.78 6.11
CA LEU A 116 48.42 14.24 7.39
C LEU A 116 49.40 13.27 8.06
N PHE A 117 50.34 12.70 7.30
CA PHE A 117 51.21 11.62 7.76
C PHE A 117 52.66 11.99 7.47
N ALA A 118 53.35 12.55 8.47
CA ALA A 118 54.67 13.17 8.30
C ALA A 118 55.86 12.18 8.33
N ASP A 119 55.68 10.95 8.83
CA ASP A 119 56.80 10.03 9.17
C ASP A 119 56.69 8.61 8.55
N ALA A 120 55.91 8.40 7.48
CA ALA A 120 55.93 7.11 6.77
C ALA A 120 57.18 7.00 5.88
N SER A 121 58.03 6.02 6.18
CA SER A 121 59.33 5.77 5.54
C SER A 121 59.26 5.71 3.99
N PRO A 122 60.26 6.23 3.25
CA PRO A 122 60.15 6.62 1.84
C PRO A 122 60.41 5.48 0.84
N THR A 123 59.81 4.29 1.02
CA THR A 123 59.95 3.19 0.04
C THR A 123 58.83 3.09 -0.99
N ASP A 124 57.70 3.79 -0.81
CA ASP A 124 56.67 3.93 -1.84
C ASP A 124 56.33 5.41 -2.06
N GLY A 125 56.34 5.83 -3.32
CA GLY A 125 56.45 7.23 -3.75
C GLY A 125 55.44 8.22 -3.14
N GLY A 126 55.99 9.29 -2.57
CA GLY A 126 55.37 10.60 -2.44
C GLY A 126 54.60 10.86 -1.15
N ALA A 127 54.98 11.89 -0.40
CA ALA A 127 54.19 12.45 0.69
C ALA A 127 52.80 12.85 0.15
N GLY A 128 51.78 12.01 0.41
CA GLY A 128 50.45 12.18 -0.14
C GLY A 128 49.78 13.42 0.44
N GLN A 129 49.44 14.39 -0.41
CA GLN A 129 48.49 15.43 -0.05
C GLN A 129 47.09 14.82 -0.01
N TRP A 130 46.26 15.20 0.97
CA TRP A 130 44.91 14.67 1.14
C TRP A 130 43.90 15.79 1.30
N ASP A 131 42.73 15.65 0.71
CA ASP A 131 41.58 16.50 0.99
C ASP A 131 40.82 15.88 2.16
N LEU A 132 40.70 16.63 3.26
CA LEU A 132 40.02 16.23 4.48
C LEU A 132 38.68 16.97 4.60
N SER A 133 37.59 16.23 4.65
CA SER A 133 36.25 16.78 4.94
C SER A 133 35.81 16.34 6.32
N CYS A 134 35.34 17.27 7.16
CA CYS A 134 34.85 17.05 8.52
C CYS A 134 33.38 17.48 8.61
N LEU A 135 32.49 16.56 8.97
CA LEU A 135 31.04 16.74 9.01
C LEU A 135 30.52 16.53 10.44
N PRO A 136 29.72 17.46 11.02
CA PRO A 136 29.08 17.24 12.31
C PRO A 136 28.06 16.11 12.25
N VAL A 137 28.04 15.25 13.27
CA VAL A 137 27.00 14.25 13.50
C VAL A 137 26.17 14.69 14.70
N TRP A 138 24.88 14.94 14.46
CA TRP A 138 23.93 15.44 15.44
C TRP A 138 23.21 14.29 16.13
N GLU A 139 22.91 14.47 17.41
CA GLU A 139 22.08 13.55 18.19
C GLU A 139 20.84 14.31 18.70
N ASP A 140 19.68 13.67 18.57
CA ASP A 140 18.40 14.25 18.98
C ASP A 140 18.36 14.40 20.50
N ALA A 141 17.89 15.56 20.96
CA ALA A 141 17.71 15.83 22.38
C ALA A 141 16.39 15.24 22.90
N ALA A 142 16.37 14.83 24.16
CA ALA A 142 15.13 14.50 24.86
C ALA A 142 14.22 15.74 24.94
N GLU A 143 12.89 15.52 25.06
CA GLU A 143 11.86 16.57 24.98
C GLU A 143 12.24 17.86 25.73
N GLY A 144 12.44 18.94 24.97
CA GLY A 144 12.63 20.30 25.49
C GLY A 144 14.06 20.88 25.39
N GLU A 145 15.07 20.12 24.94
CA GLU A 145 16.42 20.66 24.72
C GLU A 145 16.83 20.72 23.23
N PRO A 146 17.78 21.60 22.84
CA PRO A 146 18.26 21.69 21.46
C PRO A 146 19.24 20.55 21.10
N ALA A 147 19.14 20.02 19.87
CA ALA A 147 20.03 18.98 19.36
C ALA A 147 21.51 19.38 19.45
N GLN A 148 22.35 18.46 19.93
CA GLN A 148 23.78 18.69 20.14
C GLN A 148 24.62 17.83 19.18
N VAL A 149 25.79 18.33 18.78
CA VAL A 149 26.75 17.55 17.99
C VAL A 149 27.42 16.50 18.88
N ALA A 150 27.10 15.23 18.66
CA ALA A 150 27.63 14.10 19.43
C ALA A 150 28.96 13.56 18.86
N GLY A 151 29.23 13.80 17.57
CA GLY A 151 30.45 13.35 16.91
C GLY A 151 30.78 14.11 15.63
N VAL A 152 31.92 13.78 15.03
CA VAL A 152 32.37 14.33 13.74
C VAL A 152 32.80 13.20 12.83
N PHE A 153 32.26 13.17 11.62
CA PHE A 153 32.60 12.22 10.58
C PHE A 153 33.60 12.84 9.60
N CYS A 154 34.76 12.22 9.45
CA CYS A 154 35.87 12.68 8.63
C CYS A 154 36.13 11.73 7.46
N THR A 155 36.35 12.25 6.26
CA THR A 155 36.75 11.47 5.08
C THR A 155 38.01 12.04 4.46
N LEU A 156 38.93 11.16 4.04
CA LEU A 156 40.16 11.54 3.34
C LEU A 156 40.14 11.09 1.88
N VAL A 157 40.56 11.97 0.98
CA VAL A 157 40.71 11.68 -0.45
C VAL A 157 42.12 12.06 -0.90
N ARG A 158 42.84 11.17 -1.58
CA ARG A 158 44.23 11.42 -2.02
C ARG A 158 44.27 12.45 -3.15
N ALA A 159 45.01 13.53 -2.95
CA ALA A 159 45.23 14.57 -3.94
C ALA A 159 46.45 14.24 -4.82
N SER A 160 46.36 13.22 -5.66
CA SER A 160 47.33 12.97 -6.74
C SER A 160 46.59 12.79 -8.07
N GLY A 161 46.96 13.64 -9.03
CA GLY A 161 46.21 13.90 -10.26
C GLY A 161 46.24 12.82 -11.33
N LEU A 162 45.32 13.02 -12.27
CA LEU A 162 45.00 12.26 -13.49
C LEU A 162 44.16 10.98 -13.31
N ASP A 163 44.51 10.04 -12.43
CA ASP A 163 43.70 8.81 -12.26
C ASP A 163 42.46 9.03 -11.39
N THR A 164 42.46 10.02 -10.50
CA THR A 164 41.29 10.40 -9.70
C THR A 164 40.26 11.18 -10.50
N ALA A 165 40.65 11.90 -11.54
CA ALA A 165 39.67 12.49 -12.45
C ALA A 165 38.94 11.37 -13.21
N LEU A 166 39.66 10.35 -13.70
CA LEU A 166 39.04 9.19 -14.34
C LEU A 166 38.26 8.35 -13.33
N ALA A 167 38.82 7.85 -12.23
CA ALA A 167 38.08 7.01 -11.27
C ALA A 167 36.87 7.71 -10.62
N HIS A 168 36.92 9.01 -10.35
CA HIS A 168 35.79 9.76 -9.79
C HIS A 168 34.78 10.15 -10.89
N THR A 169 35.25 10.42 -12.12
CA THR A 169 34.36 10.59 -13.28
C THR A 169 33.71 9.28 -13.68
N ASP A 170 34.38 8.14 -13.47
CA ASP A 170 33.99 6.78 -13.84
C ASP A 170 33.06 6.19 -12.80
N MET A 171 33.33 6.38 -11.51
CA MET A 171 32.40 6.00 -10.45
C MET A 171 31.15 6.88 -10.47
N LEU A 172 31.26 8.20 -10.68
CA LEU A 172 30.08 9.06 -10.89
C LEU A 172 29.41 8.76 -12.25
N ARG A 173 30.17 8.36 -13.28
CA ARG A 173 29.63 7.89 -14.56
C ARG A 173 28.79 6.64 -14.32
N ASP A 174 29.36 5.64 -13.67
CA ASP A 174 28.74 4.35 -13.41
C ASP A 174 27.56 4.50 -12.46
N LEU A 175 27.66 5.32 -11.41
CA LEU A 175 26.53 5.62 -10.51
C LEU A 175 25.42 6.44 -11.19
N MET A 176 25.77 7.38 -12.08
CA MET A 176 24.77 8.09 -12.88
C MET A 176 24.14 7.14 -13.91
N GLU A 177 24.92 6.27 -14.55
CA GLU A 177 24.49 5.38 -15.64
C GLU A 177 23.69 4.17 -15.15
N GLN A 178 24.02 3.63 -13.97
CA GLN A 178 23.27 2.57 -13.30
C GLN A 178 21.99 3.10 -12.62
N SER A 179 21.80 4.42 -12.57
CA SER A 179 20.60 5.02 -11.97
C SER A 179 19.38 4.82 -12.87
N PRO A 180 18.27 4.25 -12.36
CA PRO A 180 17.03 4.14 -13.13
C PRO A 180 16.34 5.49 -13.34
N SER A 181 16.66 6.49 -12.51
CA SER A 181 16.23 7.90 -12.64
C SER A 181 17.05 8.66 -13.71
N PHE A 182 16.43 9.58 -14.44
CA PHE A 182 17.19 10.45 -15.34
C PHE A 182 17.98 11.48 -14.53
N LYS A 183 19.23 11.70 -14.92
CA LYS A 183 20.15 12.60 -14.23
C LYS A 183 20.88 13.49 -15.23
N ALA A 184 21.01 14.76 -14.89
CA ALA A 184 21.75 15.74 -15.69
C ALA A 184 22.52 16.71 -14.80
N ILE A 185 23.66 17.21 -15.30
CA ILE A 185 24.44 18.27 -14.65
C ILE A 185 24.53 19.44 -15.62
N VAL A 186 24.16 20.63 -15.15
CA VAL A 186 24.29 21.89 -15.91
C VAL A 186 25.22 22.87 -15.18
N ARG A 187 26.02 23.62 -15.93
CA ARG A 187 26.99 24.58 -15.37
C ARG A 187 26.79 26.01 -15.87
N GLY A 188 27.20 26.95 -15.01
CA GLY A 188 27.22 28.37 -15.30
C GLY A 188 25.81 29.00 -15.41
N PRO A 189 25.74 30.32 -15.61
CA PRO A 189 24.47 31.07 -15.62
C PRO A 189 23.59 30.79 -16.85
N GLN A 190 24.11 30.10 -17.87
CA GLN A 190 23.34 29.67 -19.05
C GLN A 190 22.90 28.21 -18.97
N HIS A 191 23.16 27.53 -17.85
CA HIS A 191 22.82 26.12 -17.62
C HIS A 191 23.28 25.21 -18.76
N VAL A 192 24.56 25.27 -19.11
CA VAL A 192 25.12 24.45 -20.19
C VAL A 192 25.21 23.00 -19.71
N PHE A 193 24.62 22.07 -20.47
CA PHE A 193 24.65 20.64 -20.13
C PHE A 193 26.08 20.10 -20.17
N GLU A 194 26.58 19.66 -19.03
CA GLU A 194 27.92 19.08 -18.89
C GLU A 194 27.86 17.55 -19.01
N ARG A 195 26.83 16.93 -18.39
CA ARG A 195 26.63 15.47 -18.39
C ARG A 195 25.15 15.11 -18.31
N VAL A 196 24.80 13.96 -18.89
CA VAL A 196 23.51 13.28 -18.77
C VAL A 196 23.75 11.77 -18.72
N ASN A 197 22.84 10.99 -18.14
CA ASN A 197 22.93 9.52 -18.07
C ASN A 197 22.05 8.81 -19.13
N GLY A 198 22.20 7.51 -19.31
CA GLY A 198 21.40 6.71 -20.26
C GLY A 198 19.87 6.82 -20.07
N ALA A 199 19.39 6.98 -18.84
CA ALA A 199 17.96 7.20 -18.56
C ALA A 199 17.43 8.55 -19.09
N TYR A 200 18.29 9.58 -19.19
CA TYR A 200 17.96 10.84 -19.83
C TYR A 200 17.64 10.67 -21.31
N PHE A 201 18.44 9.90 -22.05
CA PHE A 201 18.21 9.66 -23.49
C PHE A 201 16.95 8.83 -23.76
N LYS A 202 16.58 7.91 -22.86
CA LYS A 202 15.30 7.18 -22.94
C LYS A 202 14.10 8.12 -22.86
N LEU A 203 14.18 9.15 -22.03
CA LEU A 203 13.10 10.09 -21.78
C LEU A 203 13.05 11.20 -22.84
N PHE A 204 14.18 11.86 -23.09
CA PHE A 204 14.30 13.05 -23.96
C PHE A 204 14.73 12.72 -25.41
N GLY A 205 15.08 11.46 -25.74
CA GLY A 205 15.60 11.03 -27.05
C GLY A 205 17.11 11.20 -27.21
N ASP A 206 17.69 10.63 -28.28
CA ASP A 206 19.15 10.57 -28.58
C ASP A 206 19.79 11.90 -29.04
N ARG A 207 19.18 13.03 -28.69
CA ARG A 207 19.63 14.35 -29.11
C ARG A 207 20.99 14.74 -28.52
N PRO A 208 21.85 15.45 -29.28
CA PRO A 208 23.13 15.92 -28.80
C PRO A 208 22.95 17.12 -27.86
N VAL A 209 22.75 16.88 -26.57
CA VAL A 209 22.54 17.94 -25.55
C VAL A 209 23.83 18.43 -24.89
N LEU A 210 24.88 17.62 -24.88
CA LEU A 210 26.13 17.91 -24.19
C LEU A 210 26.83 19.13 -24.81
N GLY A 211 27.23 20.08 -23.97
CA GLY A 211 27.91 21.32 -24.37
C GLY A 211 26.98 22.44 -24.85
N LEU A 212 25.67 22.20 -24.94
CA LEU A 212 24.69 23.22 -25.33
C LEU A 212 24.03 23.88 -24.11
N PRO A 213 23.73 25.19 -24.15
CA PRO A 213 22.87 25.84 -23.16
C PRO A 213 21.52 25.14 -23.06
N ALA A 214 20.95 25.00 -21.85
CA ALA A 214 19.68 24.29 -21.66
C ALA A 214 18.56 24.82 -22.58
N ARG A 215 18.52 26.15 -22.79
CA ARG A 215 17.58 26.85 -23.67
C ARG A 215 17.74 26.53 -25.17
N GLN A 216 18.92 26.05 -25.59
CA GLN A 216 19.20 25.60 -26.96
C GLN A 216 19.09 24.08 -27.12
N ALA A 217 19.38 23.31 -26.05
CA ALA A 217 19.31 21.85 -26.04
C ALA A 217 17.87 21.32 -25.97
N LEU A 218 16.98 22.04 -25.26
CA LEU A 218 15.57 21.69 -25.05
C LEU A 218 14.62 22.86 -25.40
N PRO A 219 14.69 23.44 -26.61
CA PRO A 219 13.95 24.65 -26.96
C PRO A 219 12.43 24.50 -26.84
N GLU A 220 11.90 23.27 -26.86
CA GLU A 220 10.47 22.96 -26.75
C GLU A 220 9.87 23.02 -25.34
N LEU A 221 10.64 23.19 -24.26
CA LEU A 221 10.13 23.34 -22.88
C LEU A 221 9.44 24.71 -22.62
N LEU A 222 8.92 25.37 -23.66
CA LEU A 222 8.61 26.81 -23.69
C LEU A 222 7.31 27.26 -23.01
N ASP A 223 6.54 26.36 -22.38
CA ASP A 223 5.26 26.73 -21.75
C ASP A 223 5.23 26.65 -20.20
N GLU A 224 6.25 26.09 -19.56
CA GLU A 224 6.34 26.04 -18.09
C GLU A 224 7.64 26.68 -17.58
N ASN A 225 7.57 27.39 -16.46
CA ASN A 225 8.62 28.24 -15.86
C ASN A 225 9.92 27.49 -15.43
N LEU A 226 10.27 26.34 -16.01
CA LEU A 226 11.43 25.52 -15.66
C LEU A 226 12.76 26.27 -15.79
N TYR A 227 12.94 27.07 -16.85
CA TYR A 227 14.15 27.86 -17.02
C TYR A 227 14.29 28.94 -15.94
N GLU A 228 13.17 29.56 -15.54
CA GLU A 228 13.14 30.53 -14.46
C GLU A 228 13.43 29.86 -13.10
N LEU A 229 12.99 28.61 -12.93
CA LEU A 229 13.32 27.80 -11.75
C LEU A 229 14.80 27.44 -11.69
N LEU A 230 15.42 27.05 -12.82
CA LEU A 230 16.87 26.85 -12.91
C LEU A 230 17.64 28.15 -12.62
N ASP A 231 17.20 29.27 -13.18
CA ASP A 231 17.78 30.59 -12.89
C ASP A 231 17.66 30.95 -11.41
N ARG A 232 16.50 30.70 -10.79
CA ARG A 232 16.24 30.93 -9.37
C ARG A 232 17.11 30.05 -8.48
N VAL A 233 17.21 28.75 -8.75
CA VAL A 233 18.06 27.82 -7.99
C VAL A 233 19.53 28.23 -8.08
N TYR A 234 19.99 28.64 -9.26
CA TYR A 234 21.36 29.13 -9.46
C TYR A 234 21.65 30.44 -8.70
N GLN A 235 20.70 31.37 -8.68
CA GLN A 235 20.86 32.66 -7.98
C GLN A 235 20.74 32.52 -6.46
N THR A 236 19.79 31.73 -5.97
CA THR A 236 19.46 31.62 -4.55
C THR A 236 20.30 30.56 -3.83
N GLY A 237 20.79 29.54 -4.55
CA GLY A 237 21.48 28.41 -3.95
C GLY A 237 20.59 27.53 -3.06
N GLN A 238 19.27 27.62 -3.23
CA GLN A 238 18.27 26.77 -2.56
C GLN A 238 17.82 25.63 -3.48
N THR A 239 17.66 24.43 -2.91
CA THR A 239 17.15 23.24 -3.63
C THR A 239 15.69 23.43 -3.99
N TYR A 240 15.30 23.00 -5.20
CA TYR A 240 13.92 22.95 -5.65
C TYR A 240 13.49 21.51 -5.91
N THR A 241 12.25 21.17 -5.57
CA THR A 241 11.70 19.83 -5.75
C THR A 241 10.27 19.94 -6.23
N GLU A 242 9.97 19.28 -7.34
CA GLU A 242 8.65 19.22 -7.94
C GLU A 242 8.21 17.76 -8.04
N ARG A 243 6.93 17.50 -7.76
CA ARG A 243 6.32 16.18 -7.94
C ARG A 243 5.11 16.30 -8.86
N GLY A 244 5.01 15.39 -9.83
CA GLY A 244 3.90 15.33 -10.78
C GLY A 244 3.94 16.40 -11.87
N ALA A 245 5.12 16.93 -12.21
CA ALA A 245 5.27 17.95 -13.24
C ALA A 245 4.97 17.38 -14.63
N ARG A 246 4.06 18.00 -15.39
CA ARG A 246 3.64 17.49 -16.70
C ARG A 246 4.44 18.18 -17.81
N LEU A 247 5.35 17.45 -18.45
CA LEU A 247 6.21 17.99 -19.51
C LEU A 247 5.90 17.34 -20.85
N PHE A 248 5.81 18.14 -21.91
CA PHE A 248 5.65 17.66 -23.27
C PHE A 248 7.03 17.54 -23.93
N LEU A 249 7.45 16.30 -24.20
CA LEU A 249 8.80 16.01 -24.71
C LEU A 249 8.75 15.51 -26.15
N ARG A 250 9.63 16.04 -27.01
CA ARG A 250 9.78 15.56 -28.39
C ARG A 250 10.88 14.49 -28.46
N ARG A 251 10.56 13.28 -28.95
CA ARG A 251 11.54 12.20 -29.17
C ARG A 251 11.99 12.19 -30.63
N GLU A 252 13.30 12.16 -30.88
CA GLU A 252 13.92 12.40 -32.21
C GLU A 252 13.54 11.39 -33.31
N HIS A 253 12.99 10.22 -32.92
CA HIS A 253 12.58 9.13 -33.82
C HIS A 253 11.08 8.84 -33.89
N GLN A 254 10.22 9.67 -33.26
CA GLN A 254 8.77 9.54 -33.38
C GLN A 254 8.15 10.85 -33.85
N SER A 255 7.23 10.77 -34.80
CA SER A 255 6.33 11.87 -35.14
C SER A 255 5.38 12.03 -33.94
N GLY A 256 5.76 12.87 -32.97
CA GLY A 256 4.92 13.22 -31.83
C GLY A 256 5.65 13.75 -30.60
N PHE A 257 4.98 14.65 -29.88
CA PHE A 257 5.29 14.98 -28.48
C PHE A 257 4.65 13.90 -27.60
N ALA A 258 5.40 13.37 -26.64
CA ALA A 258 4.88 12.47 -25.61
C ALA A 258 4.77 13.27 -24.29
N GLY A 259 3.58 13.31 -23.70
CA GLY A 259 3.39 13.86 -22.36
C GLY A 259 4.03 12.94 -21.32
N ALA A 260 4.99 13.46 -20.57
CA ALA A 260 5.65 12.78 -19.46
C ALA A 260 5.30 13.46 -18.14
N VAL A 261 4.99 12.68 -17.11
CA VAL A 261 4.82 13.16 -15.74
C VAL A 261 6.12 12.87 -15.00
N LEU A 262 6.82 13.93 -14.58
CA LEU A 262 8.12 13.83 -13.95
C LEU A 262 8.07 14.29 -12.49
N ASP A 263 8.70 13.50 -11.62
CA ASP A 263 9.13 13.96 -10.30
C ASP A 263 10.59 14.36 -10.44
N PHE A 264 10.96 15.60 -10.11
CA PHE A 264 12.36 16.03 -10.26
C PHE A 264 12.82 16.98 -9.15
N VAL A 265 14.14 16.97 -8.94
CA VAL A 265 14.86 17.80 -7.98
C VAL A 265 15.95 18.58 -8.71
N PHE A 266 16.02 19.88 -8.44
CA PHE A 266 17.15 20.74 -8.81
C PHE A 266 17.96 21.05 -7.57
N GLN A 267 19.16 20.50 -7.50
CA GLN A 267 20.06 20.67 -6.37
C GLN A 267 21.26 21.55 -6.79
N PRO A 268 21.47 22.70 -6.15
CA PRO A 268 22.58 23.60 -6.50
C PRO A 268 23.92 23.00 -6.07
N ILE A 269 24.86 22.94 -7.00
CA ILE A 269 26.24 22.52 -6.77
C ILE A 269 27.04 23.77 -6.42
N LYS A 270 27.49 23.88 -5.17
CA LYS A 270 28.29 25.02 -4.70
C LYS A 270 29.77 24.79 -4.99
N GLY A 271 30.45 25.82 -5.49
CA GLY A 271 31.90 25.85 -5.63
C GLY A 271 32.61 26.12 -4.30
N ALA A 272 33.94 26.02 -4.29
CA ALA A 272 34.77 26.25 -3.10
C ALA A 272 34.68 27.69 -2.55
N ASP A 273 34.15 28.63 -3.32
CA ASP A 273 33.89 30.03 -2.94
C ASP A 273 32.47 30.26 -2.35
N GLY A 274 31.68 29.19 -2.19
CA GLY A 274 30.31 29.24 -1.69
C GLY A 274 29.27 29.70 -2.71
N ARG A 275 29.68 30.07 -3.94
CA ARG A 275 28.77 30.43 -5.03
C ARG A 275 28.28 29.18 -5.75
N VAL A 276 27.08 29.24 -6.31
CA VAL A 276 26.55 28.13 -7.11
C VAL A 276 27.35 28.04 -8.43
N ALA A 277 28.02 26.93 -8.65
CA ALA A 277 28.83 26.64 -9.84
C ALA A 277 28.03 25.88 -10.92
N GLY A 278 26.95 25.21 -10.53
CA GLY A 278 26.07 24.45 -11.42
C GLY A 278 24.86 23.89 -10.68
N ILE A 279 24.04 23.11 -11.37
CA ILE A 279 22.85 22.47 -10.82
C ILE A 279 22.88 20.98 -11.20
N PHE A 280 22.70 20.13 -10.19
CA PHE A 280 22.42 18.72 -10.36
C PHE A 280 20.91 18.52 -10.50
N ILE A 281 20.50 17.84 -11.57
CA ILE A 281 19.11 17.55 -11.90
C ILE A 281 18.93 16.04 -11.78
N GLU A 282 17.99 15.61 -10.96
CA GLU A 282 17.58 14.22 -10.87
C GLU A 282 16.06 14.15 -10.99
N GLY A 283 15.55 13.21 -11.78
CA GLY A 283 14.12 12.96 -11.82
C GLY A 283 13.72 11.57 -12.28
N ASN A 284 12.47 11.23 -12.02
CA ASN A 284 11.85 9.97 -12.42
C ASN A 284 10.72 10.23 -13.40
N ASP A 285 10.64 9.41 -14.44
CA ASP A 285 9.44 9.30 -15.24
C ASP A 285 8.42 8.47 -14.46
N VAL A 286 7.41 9.15 -13.91
CA VAL A 286 6.31 8.54 -13.16
C VAL A 286 5.05 8.44 -14.02
N THR A 287 5.14 8.59 -15.34
CA THR A 287 3.97 8.63 -16.23
C THR A 287 3.10 7.40 -16.12
N GLU A 288 3.67 6.19 -16.20
CA GLU A 288 2.88 4.95 -16.09
C GLU A 288 2.25 4.78 -14.71
N ARG A 289 2.98 5.12 -13.65
CA ARG A 289 2.48 5.05 -12.27
C ARG A 289 1.37 6.08 -12.02
N PHE A 290 1.55 7.31 -12.48
CA PHE A 290 0.55 8.37 -12.36
C PHE A 290 -0.70 8.05 -13.20
N VAL A 291 -0.55 7.52 -14.41
CA VAL A 291 -1.67 7.07 -15.24
C VAL A 291 -2.37 5.85 -14.61
N ALA A 292 -1.64 4.93 -14.01
CA ALA A 292 -2.20 3.77 -13.31
C ALA A 292 -2.92 4.17 -12.02
N GLU A 293 -2.32 5.04 -11.19
CA GLU A 293 -2.93 5.59 -9.98
C GLU A 293 -4.15 6.45 -10.31
N GLU A 294 -4.11 7.26 -11.36
CA GLU A 294 -5.26 8.06 -11.79
C GLU A 294 -6.35 7.17 -12.42
N ARG A 295 -5.99 6.13 -13.18
CA ARG A 295 -6.93 5.08 -13.61
C ARG A 295 -7.55 4.37 -12.41
N LEU A 296 -6.77 4.02 -11.39
CA LEU A 296 -7.27 3.40 -10.17
C LEU A 296 -8.17 4.36 -9.39
N ARG A 297 -7.81 5.65 -9.30
CA ARG A 297 -8.58 6.68 -8.59
C ARG A 297 -9.91 7.00 -9.28
N ILE A 298 -9.95 6.87 -10.61
CA ILE A 298 -11.17 6.99 -11.42
C ILE A 298 -12.02 5.71 -11.33
N VAL A 299 -11.38 4.53 -11.28
CA VAL A 299 -12.04 3.22 -11.11
C VAL A 299 -12.62 3.07 -9.69
N ASP A 300 -11.93 3.58 -8.66
CA ASP A 300 -12.28 3.46 -7.24
C ASP A 300 -13.37 4.47 -6.81
N ARG A 301 -13.61 5.54 -7.59
CA ARG A 301 -14.64 6.56 -7.30
C ARG A 301 -15.98 6.41 -8.01
N ALA A 302 -16.15 5.60 -9.05
CA ALA A 302 -17.45 5.53 -9.73
C ALA A 302 -17.69 4.30 -10.62
N GLY A 303 -18.45 3.33 -10.11
CA GLY A 303 -19.08 2.25 -10.89
C GLY A 303 -20.19 2.70 -11.86
N GLY A 304 -19.99 3.76 -12.66
CA GLY A 304 -21.03 4.32 -13.53
C GLY A 304 -20.61 5.17 -14.75
N ILE A 305 -19.30 5.40 -14.98
CA ILE A 305 -18.80 6.40 -15.95
C ILE A 305 -18.34 5.74 -17.27
N GLY A 306 -18.63 6.34 -18.42
CA GLY A 306 -18.12 5.95 -19.75
C GLY A 306 -16.95 6.82 -20.21
N ILE A 307 -15.92 6.22 -20.78
CA ILE A 307 -14.69 6.89 -21.24
C ILE A 307 -14.65 6.98 -22.77
N PHE A 308 -14.17 8.10 -23.32
CA PHE A 308 -13.91 8.30 -24.75
C PHE A 308 -12.59 9.04 -25.02
N GLU A 309 -12.08 8.84 -26.22
CA GLU A 309 -10.92 9.52 -26.80
C GLU A 309 -11.23 9.90 -28.25
N TRP A 310 -11.07 11.19 -28.57
CA TRP A 310 -11.46 11.77 -29.84
C TRP A 310 -10.26 12.33 -30.60
N PHE A 311 -10.18 12.01 -31.89
CA PHE A 311 -9.14 12.45 -32.81
C PHE A 311 -9.78 13.36 -33.89
N PRO A 312 -9.72 14.69 -33.76
CA PRO A 312 -10.43 15.63 -34.64
C PRO A 312 -9.92 15.62 -36.08
N VAL A 313 -8.63 15.35 -36.29
CA VAL A 313 -8.01 15.35 -37.62
C VAL A 313 -8.42 14.11 -38.43
N SER A 314 -8.59 12.96 -37.78
CA SER A 314 -9.02 11.72 -38.44
C SER A 314 -10.52 11.45 -38.33
N GLY A 315 -11.24 12.19 -37.47
CA GLY A 315 -12.65 11.94 -37.16
C GLY A 315 -12.90 10.70 -36.29
N LYS A 316 -11.84 9.98 -35.88
CA LYS A 316 -11.94 8.73 -35.13
C LYS A 316 -12.33 8.98 -33.67
N LEU A 317 -13.21 8.14 -33.13
CA LEU A 317 -13.60 8.15 -31.72
C LEU A 317 -13.41 6.75 -31.11
N ALA A 318 -12.49 6.64 -30.15
CA ALA A 318 -12.30 5.42 -29.38
C ALA A 318 -13.11 5.51 -28.08
N VAL A 319 -13.93 4.50 -27.78
CA VAL A 319 -14.88 4.54 -26.67
C VAL A 319 -14.89 3.22 -25.91
N SER A 320 -15.10 3.30 -24.60
CA SER A 320 -15.29 2.13 -23.73
C SER A 320 -16.67 1.46 -23.92
N ASP A 321 -16.81 0.19 -23.53
CA ASP A 321 -18.09 -0.53 -23.55
C ASP A 321 -19.17 0.14 -22.68
N ARG A 322 -18.74 0.83 -21.62
CA ARG A 322 -19.67 1.60 -20.78
C ARG A 322 -20.14 2.86 -21.49
N PHE A 323 -19.27 3.54 -22.23
CA PHE A 323 -19.66 4.65 -23.11
C PHE A 323 -20.66 4.17 -24.17
N ARG A 324 -20.40 3.03 -24.83
CA ARG A 324 -21.36 2.44 -25.79
C ARG A 324 -22.74 2.23 -25.17
N ARG A 325 -22.81 1.67 -23.96
CA ARG A 325 -24.06 1.48 -23.21
C ARG A 325 -24.75 2.79 -22.80
N LEU A 326 -23.99 3.82 -22.41
CA LEU A 326 -24.54 5.14 -22.08
C LEU A 326 -25.15 5.86 -23.29
N TRP A 327 -24.66 5.56 -24.49
CA TRP A 327 -25.16 6.13 -25.74
C TRP A 327 -26.12 5.20 -26.51
N GLY A 328 -26.39 3.97 -26.03
CA GLY A 328 -27.25 3.02 -26.73
C GLY A 328 -26.65 2.49 -28.05
N LEU A 329 -25.32 2.44 -28.14
CA LEU A 329 -24.60 1.99 -29.33
C LEU A 329 -24.34 0.48 -29.30
N PRO A 330 -24.29 -0.20 -30.47
CA PRO A 330 -23.97 -1.62 -30.56
C PRO A 330 -22.58 -1.95 -29.99
N ALA A 331 -22.43 -3.17 -29.46
CA ALA A 331 -21.18 -3.64 -28.83
C ALA A 331 -19.99 -3.67 -29.80
N GLU A 332 -20.26 -3.89 -31.09
CA GLU A 332 -19.26 -3.89 -32.18
C GLU A 332 -19.60 -2.82 -33.23
N GLY A 333 -18.57 -2.24 -33.86
CA GLY A 333 -18.68 -1.18 -34.87
C GLY A 333 -17.91 0.10 -34.50
N GLU A 334 -17.48 0.85 -35.52
CA GLU A 334 -16.83 2.15 -35.32
C GLU A 334 -17.85 3.20 -34.89
N VAL A 335 -17.50 3.97 -33.85
CA VAL A 335 -18.28 5.12 -33.41
C VAL A 335 -17.63 6.36 -34.00
N THR A 336 -18.42 7.19 -34.68
CA THR A 336 -17.91 8.43 -35.30
C THR A 336 -18.38 9.65 -34.53
N SER A 337 -17.62 10.74 -34.57
CA SER A 337 -18.03 11.99 -33.93
C SER A 337 -19.32 12.56 -34.53
N GLN A 338 -19.53 12.38 -35.84
CA GLN A 338 -20.76 12.84 -36.51
C GLN A 338 -21.99 12.09 -35.98
N GLN A 339 -21.89 10.76 -35.86
CA GLN A 339 -22.97 9.93 -35.30
C GLN A 339 -23.37 10.38 -33.90
N LEU A 340 -22.42 10.79 -33.05
CA LEU A 340 -22.75 11.31 -31.72
C LEU A 340 -23.39 12.70 -31.76
N VAL A 341 -22.93 13.57 -32.65
CA VAL A 341 -23.51 14.92 -32.85
C VAL A 341 -24.95 14.81 -33.33
N ASP A 342 -25.23 13.88 -34.24
CA ASP A 342 -26.58 13.62 -34.77
C ASP A 342 -27.54 13.10 -33.68
N MET A 343 -27.01 12.54 -32.59
CA MET A 343 -27.78 12.06 -31.43
C MET A 343 -27.94 13.11 -30.33
N ILE A 344 -27.24 14.25 -30.42
CA ILE A 344 -27.37 15.37 -29.48
C ILE A 344 -28.40 16.35 -30.02
N ASP A 345 -29.26 16.87 -29.14
CA ASP A 345 -30.27 17.86 -29.53
C ASP A 345 -29.63 19.13 -30.10
N GLU A 346 -30.21 19.68 -31.18
CA GLU A 346 -29.67 20.82 -31.95
C GLU A 346 -29.30 22.05 -31.09
N GLU A 347 -30.03 22.30 -30.00
CA GLU A 347 -29.78 23.41 -29.07
C GLU A 347 -28.37 23.37 -28.45
N PHE A 348 -27.79 22.18 -28.27
CA PHE A 348 -26.48 22.00 -27.63
C PHE A 348 -25.32 21.98 -28.63
N HIS A 349 -25.57 21.92 -29.94
CA HIS A 349 -24.55 21.89 -31.00
C HIS A 349 -23.53 23.05 -30.96
N PRO A 350 -23.89 24.30 -30.58
CA PRO A 350 -22.93 25.39 -30.45
C PRO A 350 -21.88 25.17 -29.34
N ASN A 351 -22.22 24.38 -28.32
CA ASN A 351 -21.37 24.11 -27.16
C ASN A 351 -20.51 22.85 -27.32
N LEU A 352 -20.62 22.14 -28.45
CA LEU A 352 -19.84 20.95 -28.72
C LEU A 352 -18.43 21.30 -29.21
N GLY A 353 -17.46 20.46 -28.85
CA GLY A 353 -16.04 20.67 -29.11
C GLY A 353 -15.70 20.94 -30.59
N THR A 354 -16.43 20.37 -31.56
CA THR A 354 -16.24 20.61 -33.00
C THR A 354 -16.54 22.06 -33.43
N SER A 355 -17.50 22.72 -32.78
CA SER A 355 -17.87 24.13 -33.04
C SER A 355 -16.91 25.07 -32.31
N ARG A 356 -16.56 24.78 -31.05
CA ARG A 356 -15.64 25.58 -30.23
C ARG A 356 -14.19 25.58 -30.74
N ILE A 357 -13.76 24.53 -31.44
CA ILE A 357 -12.44 24.46 -32.10
C ILE A 357 -12.34 25.43 -33.29
N LYS A 358 -13.45 25.75 -33.97
CA LYS A 358 -13.45 26.64 -35.16
C LYS A 358 -13.39 28.13 -34.81
N GLU A 359 -13.78 28.52 -33.60
CA GLU A 359 -13.94 29.94 -33.22
C GLU A 359 -12.81 30.51 -32.34
N GLY A 360 -11.73 29.76 -32.09
CA GLY A 360 -10.61 30.26 -31.28
C GLY A 360 -10.99 30.50 -29.80
N GLY A 361 -11.92 29.70 -29.28
CA GLY A 361 -12.40 29.74 -27.89
C GLY A 361 -11.39 29.20 -26.86
N PRO A 362 -11.79 29.08 -25.57
CA PRO A 362 -10.89 28.90 -24.42
C PRO A 362 -9.95 27.69 -24.53
N ARG A 363 -8.83 27.72 -23.79
CA ARG A 363 -7.72 26.74 -23.77
C ARG A 363 -8.13 25.26 -23.73
N ASN A 364 -9.36 24.90 -23.36
CA ASN A 364 -9.87 23.52 -23.38
C ASN A 364 -11.31 23.43 -23.98
N PRO A 365 -11.46 22.99 -25.24
CA PRO A 365 -12.75 22.75 -25.89
C PRO A 365 -13.66 21.69 -25.26
N LEU A 366 -13.16 20.88 -24.30
CA LEU A 366 -13.93 19.84 -23.60
C LEU A 366 -14.18 20.12 -22.12
N GLU A 367 -14.16 21.39 -21.74
CA GLU A 367 -14.61 21.80 -20.42
C GLU A 367 -16.00 21.22 -20.08
N TYR A 368 -16.26 21.04 -18.79
CA TYR A 368 -17.47 20.40 -18.29
C TYR A 368 -18.73 20.93 -18.99
N THR A 369 -19.44 20.04 -19.69
CA THR A 369 -20.63 20.40 -20.47
C THR A 369 -21.68 19.32 -20.29
N GLU A 370 -22.92 19.74 -20.07
CA GLU A 370 -24.09 18.88 -19.97
C GLU A 370 -24.92 19.06 -21.24
N TYR A 371 -25.37 17.97 -21.84
CA TYR A 371 -26.17 18.00 -23.06
C TYR A 371 -27.19 16.87 -23.07
N HIS A 372 -28.27 17.09 -23.81
CA HIS A 372 -29.34 16.14 -23.97
C HIS A 372 -29.13 15.29 -25.22
N ILE A 373 -29.40 13.99 -25.13
CA ILE A 373 -29.27 13.03 -26.24
C ILE A 373 -30.53 12.22 -26.46
N THR A 374 -30.76 11.88 -27.73
CA THR A 374 -31.73 10.87 -28.18
C THR A 374 -30.98 9.61 -28.60
N ARG A 375 -31.21 8.49 -27.91
CA ARG A 375 -30.61 7.20 -28.27
C ARG A 375 -31.30 6.57 -29.48
N PRO A 376 -30.68 5.57 -30.14
CA PRO A 376 -31.26 4.89 -31.31
C PRO A 376 -32.53 4.09 -30.97
N ASP A 377 -32.69 3.68 -29.71
CA ASP A 377 -33.88 3.00 -29.18
C ASP A 377 -35.02 3.99 -28.82
N GLY A 378 -34.81 5.29 -29.05
CA GLY A 378 -35.75 6.36 -28.74
C GLY A 378 -35.71 6.86 -27.29
N GLU A 379 -34.85 6.28 -26.44
CA GLU A 379 -34.71 6.71 -25.04
C GLU A 379 -33.97 8.06 -24.95
N GLN A 380 -34.54 9.00 -24.20
CA GLN A 380 -34.00 10.34 -23.99
C GLN A 380 -33.15 10.39 -22.73
N ARG A 381 -31.95 10.99 -22.78
CA ARG A 381 -31.05 11.08 -21.61
C ARG A 381 -30.28 12.40 -21.55
N TRP A 382 -30.01 12.84 -20.32
CA TRP A 382 -29.03 13.89 -20.07
C TRP A 382 -27.68 13.28 -19.74
N LEU A 383 -26.67 13.68 -20.50
CA LEU A 383 -25.29 13.27 -20.28
C LEU A 383 -24.45 14.49 -19.89
N ALA A 384 -23.57 14.30 -18.91
CA ALA A 384 -22.55 15.25 -18.56
C ALA A 384 -21.20 14.72 -19.02
N ARG A 385 -20.40 15.60 -19.62
CA ARG A 385 -19.10 15.27 -20.18
C ARG A 385 -18.05 16.20 -19.59
N LYS A 386 -16.89 15.64 -19.27
CA LYS A 386 -15.68 16.42 -18.95
C LYS A 386 -14.50 15.81 -19.68
N GLY A 387 -13.69 16.62 -20.33
CA GLY A 387 -12.46 16.15 -20.95
C GLY A 387 -11.35 17.18 -20.88
N GLU A 388 -10.16 16.72 -21.22
CA GLU A 388 -8.96 17.52 -21.34
C GLU A 388 -8.38 17.36 -22.75
N VAL A 389 -7.73 18.42 -23.22
CA VAL A 389 -6.96 18.37 -24.46
C VAL A 389 -5.65 17.67 -24.15
N VAL A 390 -5.35 16.63 -24.91
CA VAL A 390 -4.06 15.96 -24.89
C VAL A 390 -3.41 16.28 -26.22
N GLU A 391 -2.49 17.26 -26.21
CA GLU A 391 -1.76 17.65 -27.41
C GLU A 391 -0.74 16.56 -27.78
N ASP A 392 -1.06 15.78 -28.82
CA ASP A 392 -0.12 14.89 -29.51
C ASP A 392 0.25 15.51 -30.86
N ASP A 393 1.53 15.42 -31.23
CA ASP A 393 2.18 15.80 -32.51
C ASP A 393 1.59 17.00 -33.30
N PRO A 394 2.37 18.06 -33.62
CA PRO A 394 1.96 19.13 -34.55
C PRO A 394 1.58 18.65 -35.97
N ARG A 395 1.79 17.37 -36.31
CA ARG A 395 1.34 16.76 -37.58
C ARG A 395 0.05 15.93 -37.49
N THR A 396 -0.34 15.41 -36.32
CA THR A 396 -1.58 14.61 -36.15
C THR A 396 -2.71 15.37 -35.46
N GLY A 397 -2.42 16.54 -34.91
CA GLY A 397 -3.39 17.41 -34.25
C GLY A 397 -3.83 16.91 -32.87
N SER A 398 -4.31 17.83 -32.04
CA SER A 398 -4.69 17.58 -30.65
C SER A 398 -5.72 16.46 -30.54
N ARG A 399 -5.48 15.46 -29.69
CA ARG A 399 -6.51 14.47 -29.31
C ARG A 399 -7.16 14.87 -27.99
N TYR A 400 -8.33 14.31 -27.75
CA TYR A 400 -9.24 14.84 -26.75
C TYR A 400 -9.79 13.69 -25.91
N VAL A 401 -9.34 13.59 -24.66
CA VAL A 401 -9.69 12.48 -23.76
C VAL A 401 -10.71 12.97 -22.75
N GLY A 402 -11.76 12.20 -22.50
CA GLY A 402 -12.75 12.59 -21.51
C GLY A 402 -13.62 11.47 -21.01
N VAL A 403 -14.42 11.83 -20.02
CA VAL A 403 -15.42 11.00 -19.38
C VAL A 403 -16.81 11.54 -19.67
N VAL A 404 -17.78 10.63 -19.71
CA VAL A 404 -19.21 10.90 -19.84
C VAL A 404 -19.94 10.14 -18.74
N PHE A 405 -20.87 10.80 -18.07
CA PHE A 405 -21.70 10.21 -17.02
C PHE A 405 -23.15 10.66 -17.16
N ASP A 406 -24.06 9.80 -16.73
CA ASP A 406 -25.50 10.01 -16.83
C ASP A 406 -25.98 10.96 -15.73
N VAL A 407 -26.59 12.08 -16.11
CA VAL A 407 -27.19 13.07 -15.20
C VAL A 407 -28.69 13.21 -15.41
N THR A 408 -29.32 12.28 -16.14
CA THR A 408 -30.76 12.26 -16.47
C THR A 408 -31.64 12.41 -15.24
N SER A 409 -31.34 11.66 -14.18
CA SER A 409 -32.13 11.72 -12.93
C SER A 409 -32.08 13.10 -12.28
N ARG A 410 -30.89 13.73 -12.22
CA ARG A 410 -30.73 15.09 -11.65
C ARG A 410 -31.42 16.14 -12.53
N LYS A 411 -31.29 16.04 -13.86
CA LYS A 411 -31.86 17.00 -14.81
C LYS A 411 -33.37 16.92 -14.96
N LEU A 412 -33.95 15.73 -14.94
CA LEU A 412 -35.40 15.56 -14.93
C LEU A 412 -36.03 16.18 -13.67
N VAL A 413 -35.33 16.11 -12.53
CA VAL A 413 -35.76 16.78 -11.29
C VAL A 413 -35.61 18.30 -11.40
N GLU A 414 -34.49 18.82 -11.91
CA GLU A 414 -34.30 20.26 -12.14
C GLU A 414 -35.29 20.84 -13.15
N GLN A 415 -35.58 20.13 -14.25
CA GLN A 415 -36.50 20.58 -15.29
C GLN A 415 -37.96 20.48 -14.89
N ALA A 416 -38.36 19.42 -14.17
CA ALA A 416 -39.71 19.32 -13.61
C ALA A 416 -39.97 20.45 -12.60
N LEU A 417 -38.95 20.80 -11.79
CA LEU A 417 -39.02 21.90 -10.86
C LEU A 417 -39.06 23.26 -11.60
N ALA A 418 -38.19 23.48 -12.59
CA ALA A 418 -38.13 24.73 -13.35
C ALA A 418 -39.37 24.97 -14.25
N ALA A 419 -39.92 23.94 -14.89
CA ALA A 419 -41.10 24.06 -15.76
C ALA A 419 -42.39 24.32 -14.99
N SER A 420 -42.55 23.68 -13.82
CA SER A 420 -43.66 23.98 -12.90
C SER A 420 -43.54 25.39 -12.33
N GLU A 421 -42.32 25.87 -12.03
CA GLU A 421 -42.10 27.21 -11.50
C GLU A 421 -42.21 28.33 -12.56
N ALA A 422 -41.81 28.08 -13.81
CA ALA A 422 -41.84 29.07 -14.89
C ALA A 422 -43.25 29.34 -15.41
N SER A 423 -44.09 28.31 -15.56
CA SER A 423 -45.49 28.47 -16.00
C SER A 423 -46.34 29.23 -14.97
N VAL A 424 -46.12 28.98 -13.67
CA VAL A 424 -46.77 29.70 -12.57
C VAL A 424 -46.23 31.13 -12.42
N ARG A 425 -44.93 31.38 -12.73
CA ARG A 425 -44.36 32.74 -12.70
C ARG A 425 -44.81 33.63 -13.86
N ALA A 426 -44.93 33.10 -15.09
CA ALA A 426 -45.27 33.89 -16.27
C ALA A 426 -46.72 34.42 -16.27
N ASN A 427 -47.70 33.62 -15.85
CA ASN A 427 -49.11 34.05 -15.77
C ASN A 427 -49.35 35.07 -14.62
N ASN A 428 -48.62 34.93 -13.50
CA ASN A 428 -48.70 35.87 -12.37
C ASN A 428 -47.95 37.19 -12.63
N ALA A 429 -46.90 37.20 -13.45
CA ALA A 429 -46.14 38.41 -13.77
C ALA A 429 -46.93 39.38 -14.68
N PHE A 430 -47.67 38.87 -15.67
CA PHE A 430 -48.42 39.70 -16.63
C PHE A 430 -49.59 40.48 -16.00
N VAL A 431 -50.32 39.88 -15.05
CA VAL A 431 -51.42 40.55 -14.32
C VAL A 431 -50.89 41.56 -13.29
N ARG A 432 -49.77 41.28 -12.61
CA ARG A 432 -49.12 42.23 -11.68
C ARG A 432 -48.60 43.48 -12.39
N GLN A 433 -48.01 43.32 -13.57
CA GLN A 433 -47.42 44.43 -14.31
C GLN A 433 -48.45 45.49 -14.77
N LEU A 434 -49.72 45.13 -14.96
CA LEU A 434 -50.82 46.06 -15.25
C LEU A 434 -51.32 46.83 -14.02
N LEU A 435 -51.15 46.29 -12.81
CA LEU A 435 -51.62 46.92 -11.56
C LEU A 435 -50.54 47.79 -10.88
N ASP A 436 -49.27 47.54 -11.16
CA ASP A 436 -48.13 48.26 -10.56
C ASP A 436 -47.79 49.57 -11.28
N SER A 437 -48.48 49.92 -12.38
CA SER A 437 -48.23 51.14 -13.15
C SER A 437 -48.98 52.38 -12.64
N THR A 438 -49.55 52.36 -11.44
CA THR A 438 -50.35 53.44 -10.82
C THR A 438 -49.85 53.77 -9.41
N ASP A 439 -49.71 55.05 -9.07
CA ASP A 439 -49.13 55.55 -7.80
C ASP A 439 -50.12 55.56 -6.61
N GLN A 440 -51.33 55.02 -6.80
CA GLN A 440 -52.35 54.86 -5.77
C GLN A 440 -52.38 53.42 -5.26
N GLY A 441 -52.59 53.24 -3.95
CA GLY A 441 -52.68 51.90 -3.36
C GLY A 441 -53.94 51.17 -3.81
N PHE A 442 -53.83 49.93 -4.26
CA PHE A 442 -54.90 49.11 -4.85
C PHE A 442 -54.92 47.68 -4.26
N PHE A 443 -56.11 47.15 -3.90
CA PHE A 443 -56.27 45.78 -3.37
C PHE A 443 -57.69 45.21 -3.54
N SER A 444 -57.84 43.87 -3.43
CA SER A 444 -59.13 43.15 -3.46
C SER A 444 -59.31 42.19 -2.28
N ILE A 445 -60.57 41.89 -1.91
CA ILE A 445 -60.97 41.00 -0.82
C ILE A 445 -62.10 40.05 -1.24
N ASP A 446 -62.20 38.88 -0.60
CA ASP A 446 -63.34 37.96 -0.71
C ASP A 446 -64.52 38.34 0.22
N ARG A 447 -65.59 37.55 0.21
CA ARG A 447 -66.80 37.82 1.01
C ARG A 447 -66.60 37.67 2.52
N ASP A 448 -65.62 36.89 2.94
CA ASP A 448 -65.27 36.78 4.36
C ASP A 448 -64.37 37.94 4.80
N GLY A 449 -64.04 38.81 3.84
CA GLY A 449 -63.25 39.99 4.03
C GLY A 449 -61.78 39.64 4.08
N ILE A 450 -61.34 38.58 3.39
CA ILE A 450 -59.95 38.16 3.28
C ILE A 450 -59.34 38.75 2.01
N VAL A 451 -58.19 39.39 2.11
CA VAL A 451 -57.49 40.04 1.01
C VAL A 451 -56.97 39.00 0.03
N THR A 452 -57.34 39.16 -1.24
CA THR A 452 -57.05 38.21 -2.31
C THR A 452 -56.10 38.73 -3.37
N LEU A 453 -55.86 40.05 -3.43
CA LEU A 453 -54.93 40.70 -4.38
C LEU A 453 -54.46 42.07 -3.87
N CYS A 454 -53.24 42.52 -4.17
CA CYS A 454 -52.77 43.90 -3.92
C CYS A 454 -51.62 44.29 -4.88
N ASN A 455 -51.35 45.59 -5.06
CA ASN A 455 -50.32 46.11 -6.00
C ASN A 455 -49.11 46.76 -5.29
N ALA A 456 -48.04 47.10 -6.02
CA ALA A 456 -46.81 47.67 -5.48
C ALA A 456 -47.02 49.01 -4.76
N ALA A 457 -47.91 49.88 -5.24
CA ALA A 457 -48.21 51.14 -4.56
C ALA A 457 -48.97 50.93 -3.24
N PHE A 458 -49.83 49.90 -3.14
CA PHE A 458 -50.46 49.48 -1.89
C PHE A 458 -49.41 49.04 -0.88
N LEU A 459 -48.45 48.25 -1.36
CA LEU A 459 -47.35 47.72 -0.56
C LEU A 459 -46.38 48.82 -0.14
N GLN A 460 -46.09 49.79 -0.99
CA GLN A 460 -45.20 50.91 -0.66
C GLN A 460 -45.89 51.93 0.24
N LEU A 461 -47.14 52.31 -0.05
CA LEU A 461 -47.88 53.29 0.73
C LEU A 461 -48.33 52.73 2.06
N LEU A 462 -48.63 51.43 2.16
CA LEU A 462 -48.85 50.76 3.45
C LEU A 462 -47.54 50.22 4.01
N GLY A 463 -46.44 50.15 3.27
CA GLY A 463 -45.18 49.58 3.77
C GLY A 463 -45.17 48.05 3.95
N TYR A 464 -46.11 47.31 3.33
CA TYR A 464 -45.98 45.85 3.21
C TYR A 464 -44.76 45.57 2.33
N ALA A 465 -43.78 44.84 2.85
CA ALA A 465 -42.54 44.61 2.12
C ALA A 465 -42.77 43.79 0.83
N GLY A 466 -43.84 43.00 0.79
CA GLY A 466 -44.30 42.31 -0.40
C GLY A 466 -45.72 41.75 -0.22
N GLU A 467 -46.39 41.37 -1.31
CA GLU A 467 -47.80 40.92 -1.28
C GLU A 467 -48.08 39.73 -0.35
N LYS A 468 -47.09 38.89 -0.05
CA LYS A 468 -47.27 37.67 0.77
C LYS A 468 -47.70 37.96 2.22
N ASP A 469 -47.59 39.22 2.70
CA ASP A 469 -48.01 39.66 4.05
C ASP A 469 -49.50 40.05 4.15
N VAL A 470 -50.14 40.05 2.99
CA VAL A 470 -51.41 40.71 2.77
C VAL A 470 -52.42 39.71 2.26
N LEU A 471 -52.02 38.94 1.24
CA LEU A 471 -52.85 37.93 0.61
C LEU A 471 -53.19 36.80 1.61
N GLY A 472 -54.48 36.46 1.72
CA GLY A 472 -54.97 35.40 2.61
C GLY A 472 -55.33 35.85 4.03
N ARG A 473 -55.28 37.16 4.33
CA ARG A 473 -55.62 37.73 5.65
C ARG A 473 -56.80 38.66 5.59
N SER A 474 -57.56 38.81 6.67
CA SER A 474 -58.70 39.71 6.63
C SER A 474 -58.26 41.14 6.28
N ILE A 475 -59.04 41.89 5.52
CA ILE A 475 -58.75 43.28 5.25
C ILE A 475 -58.75 44.11 6.51
N HIS A 476 -59.56 43.73 7.48
CA HIS A 476 -59.54 44.25 8.84
C HIS A 476 -58.32 43.83 9.63
N GLU A 477 -57.47 43.01 9.04
CA GLU A 477 -56.16 42.62 9.55
C GLU A 477 -55.03 43.19 8.69
N VAL A 478 -55.35 43.78 7.53
CA VAL A 478 -54.38 44.21 6.54
C VAL A 478 -54.39 45.73 6.40
N ILE A 479 -55.55 46.33 6.23
CA ILE A 479 -55.75 47.77 6.30
C ILE A 479 -56.54 48.02 7.56
N LEU A 480 -55.78 48.42 8.56
CA LEU A 480 -56.32 48.84 9.81
C LEU A 480 -56.55 50.34 9.72
N THR A 481 -57.71 50.76 10.19
CA THR A 481 -57.99 52.17 10.43
C THR A 481 -58.02 52.41 11.93
N THR A 482 -57.77 53.65 12.34
CA THR A 482 -57.63 54.02 13.75
C THR A 482 -58.92 53.95 14.57
N ALA A 483 -60.06 53.57 13.96
CA ALA A 483 -61.36 53.45 14.59
C ALA A 483 -61.84 52.00 14.83
N ASP A 484 -61.15 50.97 14.32
CA ASP A 484 -61.62 49.58 14.41
C ASP A 484 -61.15 48.90 15.70
N ASP A 485 -62.08 48.71 16.62
CA ASP A 485 -61.86 48.35 18.02
C ASP A 485 -62.06 46.85 18.31
N GLY A 486 -62.21 46.01 17.29
CA GLY A 486 -62.18 44.55 17.41
C GLY A 486 -63.25 43.90 18.31
N THR A 487 -64.09 44.66 19.03
CA THR A 487 -65.31 44.13 19.66
C THR A 487 -66.53 44.21 18.75
N GLY A 488 -66.58 45.06 17.72
CA GLY A 488 -67.66 44.96 16.74
C GLY A 488 -68.14 46.22 16.01
N THR A 489 -67.27 46.97 15.35
CA THR A 489 -67.64 47.70 14.10
C THR A 489 -67.30 46.92 12.83
N ARG A 490 -67.09 45.60 12.92
CA ARG A 490 -67.07 44.71 11.74
C ARG A 490 -68.32 44.90 10.86
N GLY A 491 -69.44 45.29 11.48
CA GLY A 491 -70.69 45.64 10.79
C GLY A 491 -70.79 47.08 10.27
N GLN A 492 -69.77 47.94 10.43
CA GLN A 492 -69.76 49.34 9.95
C GLN A 492 -68.64 49.66 8.96
N CYS A 493 -67.69 48.75 8.73
CA CYS A 493 -66.68 48.94 7.70
C CYS A 493 -67.30 49.10 6.30
N ALA A 494 -66.95 50.21 5.64
CA ALA A 494 -67.30 50.54 4.28
C ALA A 494 -66.85 49.47 3.25
N VAL A 495 -65.68 48.87 3.45
CA VAL A 495 -65.08 47.85 2.58
C VAL A 495 -65.76 46.47 2.73
N LEU A 496 -65.99 45.99 3.95
CA LEU A 496 -66.69 44.72 4.22
C LEU A 496 -68.18 44.77 3.80
N LYS A 497 -68.85 45.92 3.95
CA LYS A 497 -70.23 46.11 3.46
C LYS A 497 -70.33 46.00 1.94
N ALA A 498 -69.35 46.52 1.21
CA ALA A 498 -69.27 46.32 -0.24
C ALA A 498 -69.12 44.84 -0.60
N ALA A 499 -68.30 44.07 0.13
CA ALA A 499 -68.03 42.66 -0.16
C ALA A 499 -69.18 41.69 0.21
N ARG A 500 -70.00 42.03 1.23
CA ARG A 500 -71.09 41.15 1.73
C ARG A 500 -72.48 41.57 1.27
N GLU A 501 -72.75 42.88 1.14
CA GLU A 501 -74.08 43.46 0.83
C GLU A 501 -74.17 44.07 -0.59
N GLY A 502 -73.04 44.26 -1.29
CA GLY A 502 -73.01 44.72 -2.68
C GLY A 502 -73.14 46.24 -2.88
N LEU A 503 -72.87 47.06 -1.84
CA LEU A 503 -73.04 48.52 -1.83
C LEU A 503 -71.67 49.25 -1.77
N ALA A 504 -71.41 50.22 -2.65
CA ALA A 504 -70.13 50.94 -2.75
C ALA A 504 -69.99 52.11 -1.74
N ALA A 505 -68.75 52.52 -1.40
CA ALA A 505 -68.46 53.54 -0.36
C ALA A 505 -67.18 54.39 -0.59
N HIS A 506 -67.12 55.59 0.01
CA HIS A 506 -66.01 56.58 -0.08
C HIS A 506 -65.77 57.33 1.24
N VAL A 507 -64.50 57.56 1.62
CA VAL A 507 -64.09 58.23 2.87
C VAL A 507 -63.01 59.30 2.61
N GLU A 508 -63.21 60.52 3.16
CA GLU A 508 -62.41 61.72 2.87
C GLU A 508 -61.11 61.85 3.66
N SER A 509 -61.08 61.47 4.94
CA SER A 509 -59.85 61.44 5.74
C SER A 509 -60.00 60.41 6.85
N GLU A 510 -59.19 59.38 6.76
CA GLU A 510 -59.10 58.31 7.74
C GLU A 510 -57.64 57.92 7.83
N ASP A 511 -57.15 57.62 9.02
CA ASP A 511 -55.74 57.27 9.17
C ASP A 511 -55.59 55.78 8.87
N PHE A 512 -54.99 55.48 7.71
CA PHE A 512 -54.62 54.12 7.40
C PHE A 512 -53.32 53.81 8.09
N LEU A 513 -53.30 52.63 8.67
CA LEU A 513 -52.11 52.08 9.22
C LEU A 513 -51.34 51.46 8.08
N ARG A 514 -50.20 52.10 7.77
CA ARG A 514 -49.11 51.34 7.21
C ARG A 514 -48.85 50.17 8.13
N VAL A 515 -48.39 49.12 7.53
CA VAL A 515 -48.00 47.84 8.07
C VAL A 515 -46.95 47.95 9.11
N ASP A 516 -46.04 48.90 8.91
CA ASP A 516 -45.06 49.32 9.90
C ASP A 516 -45.72 50.03 11.11
N GLY A 517 -47.06 50.06 11.14
CA GLY A 517 -47.89 50.71 12.14
C GLY A 517 -47.91 52.22 12.01
N SER A 518 -47.19 52.81 11.05
CA SER A 518 -47.24 54.25 10.86
C SER A 518 -48.59 54.62 10.27
N SER A 519 -49.44 55.21 11.09
CA SER A 519 -50.69 55.72 10.58
C SER A 519 -50.39 56.95 9.73
N PHE A 520 -50.94 57.00 8.53
CA PHE A 520 -50.89 58.15 7.68
C PHE A 520 -52.29 58.54 7.26
N PRO A 521 -52.54 59.85 7.17
CA PRO A 521 -53.84 60.32 6.73
C PRO A 521 -54.04 59.92 5.27
N VAL A 522 -55.09 59.17 5.02
CA VAL A 522 -55.48 58.73 3.68
C VAL A 522 -56.90 59.12 3.31
N GLN A 523 -57.18 59.01 2.02
CA GLN A 523 -58.49 59.06 1.40
C GLN A 523 -58.71 57.79 0.55
N TYR A 524 -59.87 57.12 0.61
CA TYR A 524 -60.10 55.82 -0.09
C TYR A 524 -61.53 55.53 -0.59
N GLN A 525 -61.66 54.54 -1.49
CA GLN A 525 -62.91 54.09 -2.18
C GLN A 525 -63.03 52.55 -2.29
N ALA A 526 -64.26 51.99 -2.24
CA ALA A 526 -64.53 50.53 -2.28
C ALA A 526 -65.77 50.10 -3.13
N HIS A 527 -65.65 49.02 -3.93
CA HIS A 527 -66.67 48.51 -4.89
C HIS A 527 -66.84 46.96 -4.92
N PRO A 528 -68.04 46.38 -5.16
CA PRO A 528 -68.29 44.91 -5.17
C PRO A 528 -67.94 44.17 -6.47
N VAL A 529 -67.63 42.85 -6.38
CA VAL A 529 -67.21 41.97 -7.50
C VAL A 529 -68.08 40.71 -7.63
N TRP A 530 -68.57 40.40 -8.85
CA TRP A 530 -69.54 39.32 -9.16
C TRP A 530 -69.02 38.30 -10.19
N GLN A 531 -69.37 37.01 -10.04
CA GLN A 531 -69.04 35.94 -11.00
C GLN A 531 -70.21 34.95 -11.16
N ASP A 532 -70.62 34.67 -12.40
CA ASP A 532 -71.74 33.78 -12.78
C ASP A 532 -73.04 33.99 -11.98
N GLY A 533 -73.36 35.26 -11.72
CA GLY A 533 -74.57 35.68 -11.00
C GLY A 533 -74.45 35.60 -9.47
N GLN A 534 -73.30 35.21 -8.92
CA GLN A 534 -73.04 35.19 -7.48
C GLN A 534 -71.95 36.20 -7.08
N LEU A 535 -72.18 36.89 -5.95
CA LEU A 535 -71.22 37.85 -5.38
C LEU A 535 -70.01 37.10 -4.82
N GLN A 536 -68.79 37.59 -5.09
CA GLN A 536 -67.53 36.95 -4.74
C GLN A 536 -66.64 37.77 -3.79
N GLY A 537 -66.77 39.11 -3.76
CA GLY A 537 -65.89 39.97 -2.94
C GLY A 537 -65.97 41.46 -3.26
N ALA A 538 -64.91 42.23 -2.97
CA ALA A 538 -64.81 43.68 -3.23
C ALA A 538 -63.38 44.15 -3.60
N LEU A 539 -63.27 45.31 -4.27
CA LEU A 539 -62.05 45.93 -4.81
C LEU A 539 -61.93 47.41 -4.35
N CYS A 540 -60.74 47.87 -3.95
CA CYS A 540 -60.54 49.16 -3.26
C CYS A 540 -59.24 49.91 -3.63
N THR A 541 -59.24 51.25 -3.48
CA THR A 541 -58.07 52.14 -3.74
C THR A 541 -57.88 53.32 -2.75
N PHE A 542 -56.64 53.81 -2.50
CA PHE A 542 -56.34 54.93 -1.55
C PHE A 542 -55.05 55.76 -1.82
N VAL A 543 -54.92 56.97 -1.20
CA VAL A 543 -53.83 57.98 -1.40
C VAL A 543 -53.35 58.67 -0.09
N ASP A 544 -52.06 59.08 0.04
CA ASP A 544 -51.35 59.64 1.24
C ASP A 544 -51.24 61.19 1.33
N LEU A 545 -51.47 61.79 2.51
CA LEU A 545 -51.44 63.24 2.80
C LEU A 545 -50.24 63.77 3.67
N THR A 546 -49.15 62.99 3.87
CA THR A 546 -48.12 63.17 4.94
C THR A 546 -47.17 64.40 4.87
N GLU A 547 -46.70 64.89 3.71
CA GLU A 547 -45.70 66.00 3.63
C GLU A 547 -46.20 67.32 4.25
N ARG A 548 -47.52 67.54 4.20
CA ARG A 548 -48.17 68.76 4.68
C ARG A 548 -48.20 68.89 6.22
N ARG A 549 -48.00 67.79 6.98
CA ARG A 549 -48.00 67.78 8.47
C ARG A 549 -46.59 67.84 9.12
N ARG A 550 -45.52 67.41 8.42
CA ARG A 550 -44.17 67.21 8.99
C ARG A 550 -43.41 68.48 9.45
N GLY A 551 -43.71 69.67 8.94
CA GLY A 551 -42.95 70.90 9.24
C GLY A 551 -43.18 71.51 10.64
N LEU A 552 -44.37 71.34 11.22
CA LEU A 552 -44.73 71.92 12.53
C LEU A 552 -44.45 70.99 13.72
N GLN A 553 -44.27 69.69 13.50
CA GLN A 553 -44.00 68.70 14.56
C GLN A 553 -42.49 68.49 14.85
N ALA A 554 -41.59 68.90 13.96
CA ALA A 554 -40.15 68.60 14.05
C ALA A 554 -39.42 69.17 15.28
N LEU A 555 -39.86 70.31 15.82
CA LEU A 555 -39.20 70.96 16.96
C LEU A 555 -39.56 70.31 18.31
N SER A 556 -40.84 70.06 18.56
CA SER A 556 -41.30 69.31 19.76
C SER A 556 -40.91 67.83 19.69
N TRP A 557 -40.83 67.27 18.47
CA TRP A 557 -40.32 65.92 18.25
C TRP A 557 -38.85 65.79 18.64
N SER A 558 -37.97 66.78 18.47
CA SER A 558 -36.55 66.64 18.85
C SER A 558 -36.33 66.44 20.37
N GLU A 559 -36.99 67.24 21.22
CA GLU A 559 -36.85 67.15 22.69
C GLU A 559 -37.53 65.90 23.28
N ASN A 560 -38.75 65.60 22.82
CA ASN A 560 -39.44 64.36 23.18
C ASN A 560 -38.71 63.14 22.62
N ARG A 561 -38.07 63.24 21.45
CA ARG A 561 -37.26 62.17 20.85
C ARG A 561 -36.00 61.91 21.64
N LEU A 562 -35.27 62.90 22.15
CA LEU A 562 -34.08 62.64 22.99
C LEU A 562 -34.46 61.96 24.31
N THR A 563 -35.56 62.38 24.93
CA THR A 563 -36.07 61.77 26.18
C THR A 563 -36.64 60.37 25.92
N ALA A 564 -37.36 60.16 24.81
CA ALA A 564 -37.84 58.86 24.39
C ALA A 564 -36.70 57.93 23.96
N ILE A 565 -35.67 58.42 23.27
CA ILE A 565 -34.47 57.64 22.94
C ILE A 565 -33.77 57.20 24.22
N PHE A 566 -33.57 58.09 25.20
CA PHE A 566 -32.96 57.71 26.48
C PHE A 566 -33.79 56.63 27.21
N ASN A 567 -35.10 56.83 27.35
CA ASN A 567 -35.98 55.92 28.10
C ASN A 567 -36.34 54.61 27.40
N GLN A 568 -36.49 54.63 26.07
CA GLN A 568 -36.87 53.49 25.25
C GLN A 568 -35.68 52.78 24.61
N ALA A 569 -34.46 53.32 24.72
CA ALA A 569 -33.27 52.60 24.31
C ALA A 569 -33.21 51.24 24.99
N SER A 570 -33.06 50.19 24.19
CA SER A 570 -32.82 48.82 24.67
C SER A 570 -31.46 48.68 25.36
N VAL A 571 -30.57 49.63 25.12
CA VAL A 571 -29.25 49.75 25.76
C VAL A 571 -29.44 50.35 27.15
N CYS A 572 -28.80 49.78 28.17
CA CYS A 572 -28.93 50.30 29.53
C CYS A 572 -28.06 51.56 29.68
N PHE A 573 -28.70 52.70 29.92
CA PHE A 573 -28.05 53.99 30.10
C PHE A 573 -28.23 54.49 31.53
N SER A 574 -27.17 55.08 32.07
CA SER A 574 -27.24 55.90 33.27
C SER A 574 -26.33 57.10 33.20
N GLU A 575 -26.79 58.20 33.78
CA GLU A 575 -25.99 59.37 34.11
C GLU A 575 -25.70 59.33 35.60
N LEU A 576 -24.43 59.56 35.97
CA LEU A 576 -23.94 59.52 37.33
C LEU A 576 -23.30 60.87 37.69
N ASP A 577 -23.34 61.25 38.98
CA ASP A 577 -22.50 62.33 39.48
C ASP A 577 -21.02 61.90 39.59
N LEU A 578 -20.15 62.84 39.97
CA LEU A 578 -18.71 62.57 40.12
C LEU A 578 -18.40 61.67 41.33
N GLU A 579 -19.34 61.49 42.24
CA GLU A 579 -19.27 60.57 43.38
C GLU A 579 -19.86 59.19 43.05
N GLY A 580 -20.40 58.99 41.83
CA GLY A 580 -20.97 57.74 41.36
C GLY A 580 -22.43 57.48 41.77
N ARG A 581 -23.20 58.49 42.19
CA ARG A 581 -24.66 58.39 42.41
C ARG A 581 -25.41 58.51 41.10
N TYR A 582 -26.51 57.78 40.96
CA TYR A 582 -27.37 57.87 39.78
C TYR A 582 -28.14 59.18 39.75
N LEU A 583 -27.87 59.99 38.73
CA LEU A 583 -28.62 61.22 38.43
C LEU A 583 -29.82 60.92 37.53
N ARG A 584 -29.64 60.04 36.55
CA ARG A 584 -30.68 59.57 35.63
C ARG A 584 -30.43 58.13 35.24
N VAL A 585 -31.48 57.34 35.14
CA VAL A 585 -31.41 55.96 34.66
C VAL A 585 -32.54 55.72 33.67
N ASN A 586 -32.30 54.90 32.66
CA ASN A 586 -33.37 54.52 31.75
C ASN A 586 -34.08 53.24 32.19
N GLN A 587 -35.21 52.97 31.54
CA GLN A 587 -36.05 51.81 31.87
C GLN A 587 -35.35 50.47 31.56
N ALA A 588 -34.43 50.44 30.61
CA ALA A 588 -33.63 49.23 30.31
C ALA A 588 -32.71 48.86 31.49
N LEU A 589 -31.98 49.83 32.06
CA LEU A 589 -31.13 49.59 33.23
C LEU A 589 -31.94 49.13 34.46
N CYS A 590 -33.09 49.77 34.70
CA CYS A 590 -34.01 49.40 35.77
C CYS A 590 -34.49 47.94 35.67
N ARG A 591 -34.89 47.52 34.45
CA ARG A 591 -35.29 46.13 34.18
C ARG A 591 -34.15 45.14 34.36
N MET A 592 -32.95 45.47 33.87
CA MET A 592 -31.77 44.60 33.98
C MET A 592 -31.40 44.32 35.45
N LEU A 593 -31.46 45.35 36.29
CA LEU A 593 -31.14 45.27 37.72
C LEU A 593 -32.33 44.84 38.60
N GLY A 594 -33.55 44.81 38.07
CA GLY A 594 -34.76 44.47 38.83
C GLY A 594 -35.12 45.51 39.90
N ARG A 595 -34.78 46.78 39.68
CA ARG A 595 -35.01 47.90 40.60
C ARG A 595 -35.82 49.01 39.93
N THR A 596 -36.52 49.80 40.71
CA THR A 596 -37.26 50.97 40.22
C THR A 596 -36.34 52.17 40.04
N GLU A 597 -36.71 53.12 39.17
CA GLU A 597 -35.96 54.37 38.98
C GLU A 597 -35.80 55.14 40.30
N ALA A 598 -36.86 55.22 41.11
CA ALA A 598 -36.83 55.90 42.39
C ALA A 598 -35.82 55.29 43.37
N GLU A 599 -35.66 53.97 43.37
CA GLU A 599 -34.62 53.28 44.17
C GLU A 599 -33.23 53.54 43.61
N MET A 600 -33.06 53.43 42.29
CA MET A 600 -31.77 53.64 41.62
C MET A 600 -31.22 55.05 41.87
N LEU A 601 -32.05 56.09 41.82
CA LEU A 601 -31.67 57.48 42.10
C LEU A 601 -31.21 57.74 43.54
N GLN A 602 -31.43 56.79 44.47
CA GLN A 602 -30.92 56.86 45.85
C GLN A 602 -29.67 55.99 46.07
N MET A 603 -29.17 55.33 45.02
CA MET A 603 -28.05 54.39 45.07
C MET A 603 -26.81 54.96 44.36
N THR A 604 -25.68 54.31 44.62
CA THR A 604 -24.41 54.51 43.91
C THR A 604 -24.10 53.32 43.00
N LEU A 605 -23.20 53.53 42.03
CA LEU A 605 -22.68 52.47 41.17
C LEU A 605 -22.05 51.31 41.97
N ALA A 606 -21.51 51.58 43.15
CA ALA A 606 -20.94 50.56 44.03
C ALA A 606 -22.02 49.64 44.63
N ASP A 607 -23.22 50.17 44.91
CA ASP A 607 -24.31 49.42 45.56
C ASP A 607 -24.93 48.34 44.66
N VAL A 608 -24.78 48.46 43.33
CA VAL A 608 -25.26 47.48 42.34
C VAL A 608 -24.16 46.59 41.78
N THR A 609 -22.90 46.88 42.09
CA THR A 609 -21.74 46.09 41.65
C THR A 609 -21.41 45.01 42.68
N HIS A 610 -21.04 43.81 42.23
CA HIS A 610 -20.64 42.72 43.12
C HIS A 610 -19.44 43.12 44.00
N PRO A 611 -19.41 42.79 45.31
CA PRO A 611 -18.37 43.27 46.24
C PRO A 611 -16.93 43.07 45.78
N ASP A 612 -16.62 41.91 45.17
CA ASP A 612 -15.28 41.59 44.64
C ASP A 612 -14.85 42.53 43.51
N ASP A 613 -15.79 43.07 42.74
CA ASP A 613 -15.53 43.85 41.53
C ASP A 613 -15.55 45.38 41.81
N VAL A 614 -16.03 45.80 43.00
CA VAL A 614 -16.12 47.21 43.43
C VAL A 614 -14.74 47.91 43.47
N PRO A 615 -13.67 47.35 44.07
CA PRO A 615 -12.39 48.05 44.18
C PRO A 615 -11.78 48.41 42.83
N MET A 616 -11.85 47.49 41.86
CA MET A 616 -11.37 47.71 40.50
C MET A 616 -12.22 48.76 39.77
N ASN A 617 -13.55 48.64 39.86
CA ASN A 617 -14.47 49.57 39.23
C ASN A 617 -14.28 51.02 39.71
N MET A 618 -14.15 51.24 41.02
CA MET A 618 -13.95 52.59 41.57
C MET A 618 -12.57 53.18 41.21
N THR A 619 -11.54 52.34 41.08
CA THR A 619 -10.21 52.79 40.64
C THR A 619 -10.25 53.34 39.22
N LEU A 620 -10.91 52.63 38.30
CA LEU A 620 -11.08 53.07 36.92
C LEU A 620 -12.02 54.29 36.81
N PHE A 621 -13.08 54.33 37.62
CA PHE A 621 -14.01 55.46 37.68
C PHE A 621 -13.32 56.77 38.08
N ASN A 622 -12.54 56.77 39.17
CA ASN A 622 -11.80 57.96 39.63
C ASN A 622 -10.74 58.41 38.63
N ARG A 623 -10.11 57.45 37.93
CA ARG A 623 -9.14 57.73 36.88
C ARG A 623 -9.82 58.45 35.70
N CYS A 624 -10.96 57.94 35.22
CA CYS A 624 -11.76 58.54 34.15
C CYS A 624 -12.13 60.00 34.43
N ILE A 625 -12.48 60.34 35.69
CA ILE A 625 -12.74 61.72 36.11
C ILE A 625 -11.50 62.60 35.94
N THR A 626 -10.34 62.10 36.34
CA THR A 626 -9.09 62.87 36.41
C THR A 626 -8.41 63.04 35.05
N ASP A 627 -8.25 61.94 34.30
CA ASP A 627 -7.48 61.93 33.04
C ASP A 627 -8.36 62.06 31.78
N GLY A 628 -9.66 61.81 31.90
CA GLY A 628 -10.61 61.89 30.79
C GLY A 628 -10.70 60.68 29.88
N SER A 629 -10.01 59.60 30.22
CA SER A 629 -10.08 58.35 29.47
C SER A 629 -11.43 57.68 29.71
N SER A 630 -12.11 57.22 28.65
CA SER A 630 -13.22 56.26 28.80
C SER A 630 -12.65 54.87 29.07
N PHE A 631 -13.41 54.05 29.79
CA PHE A 631 -13.04 52.66 30.04
C PHE A 631 -14.23 51.73 29.91
N THR A 632 -13.93 50.50 29.53
CA THR A 632 -14.88 49.38 29.50
C THR A 632 -14.44 48.36 30.54
N LEU A 633 -15.36 47.88 31.36
CA LEU A 633 -15.10 46.85 32.35
C LEU A 633 -16.20 45.81 32.35
N GLU A 634 -15.82 44.55 32.18
CA GLU A 634 -16.69 43.40 32.47
C GLU A 634 -16.68 43.15 33.97
N LYS A 635 -17.83 43.24 34.61
CA LYS A 635 -18.03 43.06 36.05
C LYS A 635 -19.35 42.36 36.31
N ARG A 636 -19.60 41.98 37.56
CA ARG A 636 -20.88 41.40 37.96
C ARG A 636 -21.76 42.46 38.60
N TYR A 637 -23.02 42.49 38.17
CA TYR A 637 -24.09 43.22 38.87
C TYR A 637 -24.87 42.30 39.78
N LEU A 638 -25.40 42.88 40.86
CA LEU A 638 -26.17 42.18 41.88
C LEU A 638 -27.64 42.64 41.86
N ARG A 639 -28.56 41.68 41.75
CA ARG A 639 -29.99 41.91 41.85
C ARG A 639 -30.45 41.90 43.32
N PRO A 640 -31.63 42.49 43.65
CA PRO A 640 -32.19 42.44 45.00
C PRO A 640 -32.41 41.03 45.58
N ASP A 641 -32.59 40.02 44.71
CA ASP A 641 -32.74 38.61 45.09
C ASP A 641 -31.40 37.91 45.43
N GLY A 642 -30.28 38.62 45.32
CA GLY A 642 -28.93 38.10 45.55
C GLY A 642 -28.30 37.42 44.34
N SER A 643 -28.99 37.32 43.19
CA SER A 643 -28.42 36.78 41.97
C SER A 643 -27.40 37.73 41.36
N SER A 644 -26.25 37.20 40.95
CA SER A 644 -25.23 37.94 40.20
C SER A 644 -25.28 37.57 38.72
N PHE A 645 -25.07 38.55 37.84
CA PHE A 645 -24.98 38.34 36.39
C PHE A 645 -23.88 39.22 35.79
N TRP A 646 -23.36 38.82 34.63
CA TRP A 646 -22.23 39.50 34.00
C TRP A 646 -22.69 40.68 33.15
N VAL A 647 -22.02 41.81 33.31
CA VAL A 647 -22.27 43.04 32.57
C VAL A 647 -20.98 43.59 32.00
N SER A 648 -21.00 44.03 30.75
CA SER A 648 -19.98 44.92 30.20
C SER A 648 -20.44 46.35 30.41
N SER A 649 -19.66 47.16 31.12
CA SER A 649 -19.98 48.56 31.40
C SER A 649 -18.94 49.50 30.79
N ASP A 650 -19.37 50.34 29.87
CA ASP A 650 -18.61 51.40 29.23
C ASP A 650 -18.91 52.74 29.93
N ILE A 651 -17.90 53.37 30.51
CA ILE A 651 -18.07 54.60 31.30
C ILE A 651 -17.19 55.72 30.71
N SER A 652 -17.78 56.89 30.52
CA SER A 652 -17.10 58.10 30.03
C SER A 652 -17.60 59.36 30.72
N ARG A 653 -16.79 60.43 30.71
CA ARG A 653 -17.18 61.72 31.30
C ARG A 653 -17.98 62.59 30.33
N ILE A 654 -18.97 63.30 30.85
CA ILE A 654 -19.63 64.43 30.21
C ILE A 654 -18.95 65.71 30.69
N VAL A 655 -18.56 66.60 29.77
CA VAL A 655 -17.88 67.87 30.08
C VAL A 655 -18.74 69.07 29.67
N ASP A 656 -18.56 70.19 30.35
CA ASP A 656 -19.16 71.47 29.98
C ASP A 656 -18.43 72.16 28.80
N GLY A 657 -18.92 73.33 28.37
CA GLY A 657 -18.31 74.13 27.29
C GLY A 657 -16.92 74.68 27.59
N GLU A 658 -16.43 74.58 28.84
CA GLU A 658 -15.07 74.93 29.27
C GLU A 658 -14.20 73.69 29.54
N GLY A 659 -14.71 72.48 29.27
CA GLY A 659 -14.00 71.21 29.41
C GLY A 659 -13.96 70.64 30.83
N ARG A 660 -14.75 71.17 31.78
CA ARG A 660 -14.80 70.67 33.17
C ARG A 660 -15.76 69.48 33.26
N PRO A 661 -15.44 68.41 34.02
CA PRO A 661 -16.31 67.25 34.16
C PRO A 661 -17.59 67.63 34.91
N GLN A 662 -18.74 67.34 34.30
CA GLN A 662 -20.07 67.68 34.82
C GLN A 662 -20.82 66.45 35.34
N ALA A 663 -20.69 65.32 34.66
CA ALA A 663 -21.34 64.06 35.00
C ALA A 663 -20.58 62.91 34.33
N MET A 664 -20.96 61.68 34.63
CA MET A 664 -20.47 60.48 33.96
C MET A 664 -21.63 59.79 33.25
N ILE A 665 -21.39 59.26 32.06
CA ILE A 665 -22.35 58.41 31.36
C ILE A 665 -21.83 56.98 31.36
N ALA A 666 -22.68 56.06 31.78
CA ALA A 666 -22.41 54.63 31.75
C ALA A 666 -23.41 53.93 30.83
N VAL A 667 -22.87 53.11 29.94
CA VAL A 667 -23.60 52.17 29.10
C VAL A 667 -23.33 50.78 29.61
N SER A 668 -24.37 50.01 29.89
CA SER A 668 -24.25 48.65 30.43
C SER A 668 -24.97 47.64 29.55
N THR A 669 -24.32 46.51 29.28
CA THR A 669 -24.88 45.41 28.47
C THR A 669 -24.74 44.10 29.23
N ASP A 670 -25.84 43.37 29.42
CA ASP A 670 -25.80 42.02 29.98
C ASP A 670 -25.09 41.09 28.97
N ILE A 671 -23.99 40.47 29.39
CA ILE A 671 -23.18 39.57 28.57
C ILE A 671 -23.27 38.11 29.05
N THR A 672 -24.24 37.80 29.91
CA THR A 672 -24.38 36.48 30.52
C THR A 672 -24.67 35.38 29.48
N GLU A 673 -25.57 35.63 28.52
CA GLU A 673 -25.86 34.67 27.44
C GLU A 673 -24.68 34.52 26.49
N ARG A 674 -23.98 35.62 26.18
CA ARG A 674 -22.77 35.60 25.35
C ARG A 674 -21.68 34.74 25.99
N ARG A 675 -21.41 34.93 27.29
CA ARG A 675 -20.45 34.12 28.06
C ARG A 675 -20.85 32.64 28.06
N ARG A 676 -22.13 32.32 28.29
CA ARG A 676 -22.64 30.93 28.24
C ARG A 676 -22.49 30.31 26.85
N ALA A 677 -22.72 31.07 25.79
CA ALA A 677 -22.56 30.60 24.41
C ALA A 677 -21.08 30.39 24.05
N GLU A 678 -20.19 31.28 24.49
CA GLU A 678 -18.74 31.14 24.33
C GLU A 678 -18.20 29.91 25.08
N ASP A 679 -18.66 29.67 26.32
CA ASP A 679 -18.30 28.50 27.10
C ASP A 679 -18.84 27.19 26.47
N ALA A 680 -20.09 27.19 25.98
CA ALA A 680 -20.69 26.05 25.29
C ALA A 680 -20.00 25.75 23.94
N LEU A 681 -19.60 26.78 23.19
CA LEU A 681 -18.82 26.62 21.96
C LEU A 681 -17.44 26.04 22.25
N ARG A 682 -16.81 26.42 23.36
CA ARG A 682 -15.53 25.86 23.79
C ARG A 682 -15.66 24.39 24.14
N GLU A 683 -16.68 24.01 24.91
CA GLU A 683 -16.96 22.61 25.28
C GLU A 683 -17.28 21.74 24.04
N LEU A 684 -18.03 22.29 23.08
CA LEU A 684 -18.31 21.60 21.81
C LEU A 684 -17.04 21.44 20.97
N ASN A 685 -16.18 22.46 20.91
CA ASN A 685 -14.93 22.41 20.15
C ASN A 685 -13.95 21.39 20.77
N ASP A 686 -13.81 21.38 22.10
CA ASP A 686 -12.99 20.38 22.81
C ASP A 686 -13.52 18.95 22.56
N THR A 687 -14.84 18.77 22.54
CA THR A 687 -15.47 17.46 22.23
C THR A 687 -15.26 17.05 20.77
N LEU A 688 -15.36 17.99 19.82
CA LEU A 688 -15.13 17.74 18.41
C LEU A 688 -13.65 17.41 18.13
N GLU A 689 -12.71 18.14 18.75
CA GLU A 689 -11.27 17.85 18.65
C GLU A 689 -10.95 16.45 19.16
N GLN A 690 -11.53 16.05 20.30
CA GLN A 690 -11.35 14.70 20.83
C GLN A 690 -11.89 13.61 19.88
N ARG A 691 -13.08 13.81 19.30
CA ARG A 691 -13.65 12.88 18.30
C ARG A 691 -12.83 12.82 17.01
N VAL A 692 -12.34 13.96 16.53
CA VAL A 692 -11.49 14.02 15.33
C VAL A 692 -10.17 13.29 15.56
N VAL A 693 -9.56 13.42 16.74
CA VAL A 693 -8.34 12.67 17.10
C VAL A 693 -8.60 11.17 17.14
N GLU A 694 -9.70 10.74 17.78
CA GLU A 694 -10.10 9.32 17.81
C GLU A 694 -10.31 8.75 16.39
N GLU A 695 -11.01 9.48 15.53
CA GLU A 695 -11.30 9.05 14.16
C GLU A 695 -10.05 9.07 13.25
N ILE A 696 -9.13 10.01 13.45
CA ILE A 696 -7.82 10.02 12.77
C ILE A 696 -6.99 8.79 13.16
N VAL A 697 -6.99 8.39 14.44
CA VAL A 697 -6.25 7.21 14.91
C VAL A 697 -6.85 5.92 14.35
N GLU A 698 -8.18 5.77 14.35
CA GLU A 698 -8.84 4.60 13.76
C GLU A 698 -8.58 4.51 12.25
N ARG A 699 -8.71 5.63 11.53
CA ARG A 699 -8.44 5.69 10.09
C ARG A 699 -6.98 5.39 9.78
N SER A 700 -6.04 5.91 10.56
CA SER A 700 -4.61 5.63 10.37
C SER A 700 -4.28 4.15 10.57
N ARG A 701 -4.88 3.49 11.57
CA ARG A 701 -4.76 2.04 11.78
C ARG A 701 -5.36 1.24 10.61
N ALA A 702 -6.52 1.65 10.11
CA ALA A 702 -7.16 1.00 8.96
C ALA A 702 -6.33 1.17 7.67
N GLU A 703 -5.79 2.36 7.41
CA GLU A 703 -4.91 2.63 6.25
C GLU A 703 -3.58 1.87 6.34
N ALA A 704 -2.98 1.76 7.54
CA ALA A 704 -1.78 0.95 7.75
C ALA A 704 -2.04 -0.54 7.50
N ALA A 705 -3.16 -1.07 8.01
CA ALA A 705 -3.57 -2.45 7.76
C ALA A 705 -3.84 -2.70 6.27
N LEU A 706 -4.48 -1.76 5.58
CA LEU A 706 -4.74 -1.84 4.13
C LEU A 706 -3.43 -1.87 3.33
N ARG A 707 -2.47 -0.98 3.64
CA ARG A 707 -1.16 -0.98 2.99
C ARG A 707 -0.37 -2.27 3.24
N GLN A 708 -0.48 -2.84 4.43
CA GLN A 708 0.16 -4.12 4.76
C GLN A 708 -0.49 -5.29 4.00
N MET A 709 -1.83 -5.30 3.88
CA MET A 709 -2.55 -6.28 3.05
C MET A 709 -2.18 -6.17 1.57
N GLN A 710 -2.11 -4.96 1.02
CA GLN A 710 -1.74 -4.73 -0.39
C GLN A 710 -0.28 -5.16 -0.68
N LYS A 711 0.65 -4.89 0.25
CA LYS A 711 2.04 -5.39 0.13
C LYS A 711 2.08 -6.92 0.17
N MET A 712 1.32 -7.54 1.08
CA MET A 712 1.26 -8.99 1.19
C MET A 712 0.63 -9.62 -0.07
N GLU A 713 -0.39 -8.99 -0.65
CA GLU A 713 -1.02 -9.42 -1.89
C GLU A 713 -0.07 -9.31 -3.08
N ALA A 714 0.69 -8.22 -3.20
CA ALA A 714 1.68 -8.04 -4.26
C ALA A 714 2.84 -9.04 -4.16
N VAL A 715 3.39 -9.25 -2.96
CA VAL A 715 4.42 -10.28 -2.72
C VAL A 715 3.85 -11.66 -3.02
N GLY A 716 2.61 -11.93 -2.62
CA GLY A 716 1.96 -13.20 -2.87
C GLY A 716 1.67 -13.52 -4.34
N GLN A 717 1.29 -12.51 -5.14
CA GLN A 717 1.13 -12.69 -6.58
C GLN A 717 2.47 -13.01 -7.29
N LEU A 718 3.55 -12.32 -6.90
CA LEU A 718 4.89 -12.53 -7.47
C LEU A 718 5.46 -13.91 -7.08
N THR A 719 5.38 -14.29 -5.79
CA THR A 719 5.86 -15.59 -5.33
C THR A 719 5.07 -16.75 -5.94
N GLY A 720 3.77 -16.55 -6.22
CA GLY A 720 2.93 -17.54 -6.88
C GLY A 720 3.37 -17.87 -8.31
N GLY A 721 3.69 -16.85 -9.11
CA GLY A 721 4.21 -17.01 -10.47
C GLY A 721 5.61 -17.64 -10.50
N VAL A 722 6.50 -17.22 -9.59
CA VAL A 722 7.84 -17.81 -9.49
C VAL A 722 7.78 -19.29 -9.10
N ALA A 723 6.94 -19.67 -8.14
CA ALA A 723 6.77 -21.06 -7.74
C ALA A 723 6.19 -21.95 -8.86
N HIS A 724 5.34 -21.39 -9.74
CA HIS A 724 4.85 -22.07 -10.95
C HIS A 724 6.02 -22.56 -11.81
N ASP A 725 6.88 -21.62 -12.17
CA ASP A 725 7.96 -21.83 -13.14
C ASP A 725 9.00 -22.79 -12.55
N PHE A 726 9.29 -22.66 -11.25
CA PHE A 726 10.13 -23.60 -10.52
C PHE A 726 9.56 -25.03 -10.56
N ASN A 727 8.26 -25.21 -10.34
CA ASN A 727 7.64 -26.54 -10.36
C ASN A 727 7.71 -27.19 -11.74
N ASN A 728 7.55 -26.41 -12.82
CA ASN A 728 7.67 -26.93 -14.19
C ASN A 728 9.09 -27.42 -14.49
N VAL A 729 10.11 -26.64 -14.11
CA VAL A 729 11.51 -27.04 -14.27
C VAL A 729 11.83 -28.29 -13.43
N LEU A 730 11.39 -28.33 -12.18
CA LEU A 730 11.60 -29.48 -11.30
C LEU A 730 10.90 -30.74 -11.83
N GLN A 731 9.71 -30.60 -12.41
CA GLN A 731 8.98 -31.73 -13.00
C GLN A 731 9.71 -32.33 -14.21
N ILE A 732 10.25 -31.49 -15.10
CA ILE A 732 11.02 -31.94 -16.27
C ILE A 732 12.29 -32.66 -15.81
N ILE A 733 13.04 -32.06 -14.88
CA ILE A 733 14.29 -32.64 -14.36
C ILE A 733 14.00 -33.96 -13.66
N GLY A 734 13.00 -33.99 -12.76
CA GLY A 734 12.60 -35.18 -12.03
C GLY A 734 12.13 -36.32 -12.94
N GLY A 735 11.31 -36.01 -13.94
CA GLY A 735 10.80 -36.98 -14.90
C GLY A 735 11.91 -37.63 -15.73
N ASN A 736 12.80 -36.83 -16.31
CA ASN A 736 13.93 -37.36 -17.09
C ASN A 736 14.89 -38.21 -16.25
N LEU A 737 15.16 -37.80 -15.00
CA LEU A 737 15.98 -38.59 -14.08
C LEU A 737 15.31 -39.92 -13.71
N GLN A 738 13.98 -39.94 -13.51
CA GLN A 738 13.24 -41.17 -13.24
C GLN A 738 13.24 -42.10 -14.46
N LEU A 739 13.08 -41.57 -15.68
CA LEU A 739 13.22 -42.36 -16.92
C LEU A 739 14.64 -42.94 -17.06
N LEU A 740 15.67 -42.12 -16.84
CA LEU A 740 17.05 -42.58 -16.79
C LEU A 740 17.21 -43.70 -15.76
N GLN A 741 16.68 -43.58 -14.54
CA GLN A 741 16.78 -44.61 -13.50
C GLN A 741 16.26 -45.99 -13.94
N THR A 742 15.29 -46.02 -14.86
CA THR A 742 14.72 -47.24 -15.42
C THR A 742 15.54 -47.85 -16.56
N ASP A 743 16.55 -47.15 -17.11
CA ASP A 743 17.40 -47.68 -18.18
C ASP A 743 18.30 -48.81 -17.64
N PRO A 744 18.19 -50.04 -18.18
CA PRO A 744 19.00 -51.17 -17.75
C PRO A 744 20.50 -51.04 -18.09
N ARG A 745 20.91 -50.07 -18.91
CA ARG A 745 22.31 -49.83 -19.32
C ARG A 745 23.13 -49.02 -18.32
N LEU A 746 22.50 -48.42 -17.31
CA LEU A 746 23.22 -47.65 -16.28
C LEU A 746 23.93 -48.56 -15.29
N ASP A 747 25.21 -48.25 -15.03
CA ASP A 747 25.99 -48.85 -13.97
C ASP A 747 25.51 -48.39 -12.57
N ASP A 748 25.93 -49.12 -11.52
CA ASP A 748 25.47 -48.85 -10.14
C ASP A 748 25.84 -47.45 -9.65
N ARG A 749 26.99 -46.93 -10.09
CA ARG A 749 27.45 -45.57 -9.74
C ARG A 749 26.56 -44.50 -10.39
N SER A 750 26.22 -44.62 -11.67
CA SER A 750 25.31 -43.68 -12.33
C SER A 750 23.89 -43.81 -11.80
N ARG A 751 23.43 -45.02 -11.47
CA ARG A 751 22.13 -45.24 -10.83
C ARG A 751 22.04 -44.58 -9.46
N GLN A 752 23.14 -44.56 -8.70
CA GLN A 752 23.22 -43.84 -7.42
C GLN A 752 23.22 -42.32 -7.64
N ARG A 753 23.93 -41.80 -8.63
CA ARG A 753 23.90 -40.36 -8.98
C ARG A 753 22.50 -39.89 -9.36
N VAL A 754 21.79 -40.68 -10.16
CA VAL A 754 20.38 -40.42 -10.51
C VAL A 754 19.49 -40.39 -9.27
N ARG A 755 19.67 -41.31 -8.31
CA ARG A 755 18.95 -41.27 -7.01
C ARG A 755 19.21 -39.99 -6.22
N THR A 756 20.47 -39.57 -6.13
CA THR A 756 20.84 -38.33 -5.42
C THR A 756 20.21 -37.10 -6.08
N ALA A 757 20.24 -37.04 -7.42
CA ALA A 757 19.64 -35.95 -8.18
C ALA A 757 18.10 -35.90 -8.03
N ILE A 758 17.41 -37.05 -8.05
CA ILE A 758 15.97 -37.13 -7.73
C ILE A 758 15.70 -36.61 -6.32
N GLY A 759 16.54 -36.99 -5.34
CA GLY A 759 16.44 -36.47 -3.97
C GLY A 759 16.61 -34.95 -3.87
N ALA A 760 17.41 -34.32 -4.73
CA ALA A 760 17.56 -32.87 -4.80
C ALA A 760 16.32 -32.19 -5.41
N VAL A 761 15.75 -32.78 -6.48
CA VAL A 761 14.49 -32.32 -7.08
C VAL A 761 13.35 -32.35 -6.06
N ASP A 762 13.23 -33.43 -5.28
CA ASP A 762 12.22 -33.56 -4.22
C ASP A 762 12.36 -32.47 -3.13
N ARG A 763 13.60 -32.08 -2.78
CA ARG A 763 13.85 -30.97 -1.85
C ARG A 763 13.47 -29.61 -2.46
N GLY A 764 13.81 -29.38 -3.73
CA GLY A 764 13.40 -28.17 -4.47
C GLY A 764 11.88 -28.04 -4.54
N ALA A 765 11.17 -29.15 -4.76
CA ALA A 765 9.70 -29.19 -4.81
C ALA A 765 9.07 -28.81 -3.46
N LYS A 766 9.64 -29.30 -2.34
CA LYS A 766 9.21 -28.92 -0.98
C LYS A 766 9.40 -27.43 -0.71
N LEU A 767 10.54 -26.86 -1.11
CA LEU A 767 10.82 -25.43 -0.94
C LEU A 767 9.86 -24.57 -1.76
N SER A 768 9.63 -24.94 -3.03
CA SER A 768 8.66 -24.28 -3.90
C SER A 768 7.25 -24.31 -3.30
N SER A 769 6.84 -25.46 -2.75
CA SER A 769 5.54 -25.62 -2.07
C SER A 769 5.40 -24.72 -0.82
N GLN A 770 6.49 -24.51 -0.06
CA GLN A 770 6.51 -23.61 1.10
C GLN A 770 6.43 -22.13 0.70
N LEU A 771 7.13 -21.73 -0.36
CA LEU A 771 7.00 -20.39 -0.95
C LEU A 771 5.57 -20.14 -1.43
N LEU A 772 4.92 -21.18 -1.97
CA LEU A 772 3.55 -21.11 -2.45
C LEU A 772 2.51 -21.02 -1.33
N ALA A 773 2.71 -21.72 -0.21
CA ALA A 773 1.86 -21.63 0.98
C ALA A 773 1.84 -20.22 1.58
N PHE A 774 2.93 -19.45 1.39
CA PHE A 774 3.02 -18.05 1.74
C PHE A 774 2.35 -17.12 0.70
N ALA A 775 2.48 -17.47 -0.58
CA ALA A 775 2.09 -16.63 -1.72
C ALA A 775 0.58 -16.46 -1.88
N ARG A 776 -0.21 -17.50 -1.63
CA ARG A 776 -1.68 -17.45 -1.74
C ARG A 776 -2.31 -18.35 -0.68
N ARG A 777 -3.47 -17.94 -0.16
CA ARG A 777 -4.32 -18.78 0.71
C ARG A 777 -4.69 -20.06 -0.08
N GLN A 778 -3.92 -21.13 0.07
CA GLN A 778 -4.31 -22.44 -0.42
C GLN A 778 -5.71 -22.75 0.16
N PRO A 779 -6.69 -23.20 -0.64
CA PRO A 779 -7.90 -23.76 -0.06
C PRO A 779 -7.46 -24.98 0.74
N LEU A 780 -7.70 -24.93 2.03
CA LEU A 780 -7.62 -26.13 2.85
C LEU A 780 -8.52 -27.19 2.21
N GLN A 781 -8.10 -28.46 2.24
CA GLN A 781 -8.99 -29.59 2.02
C GLN A 781 -9.44 -30.14 3.38
N PRO A 782 -10.32 -29.44 4.12
CA PRO A 782 -10.70 -29.89 5.44
C PRO A 782 -11.45 -31.21 5.32
N ARG A 783 -10.97 -32.21 6.05
CA ARG A 783 -11.61 -33.52 6.21
C ARG A 783 -11.87 -33.75 7.69
N SER A 784 -12.86 -34.57 8.01
CA SER A 784 -13.03 -35.01 9.40
C SER A 784 -11.89 -35.96 9.73
N ILE A 785 -10.97 -35.50 10.58
CA ILE A 785 -9.78 -36.24 10.98
C ILE A 785 -9.70 -36.38 12.50
N ASN A 786 -9.05 -37.45 12.95
CA ASN A 786 -8.64 -37.61 14.33
C ASN A 786 -7.14 -37.25 14.47
N LEU A 787 -6.84 -36.22 15.27
CA LEU A 787 -5.47 -35.73 15.47
C LEU A 787 -4.54 -36.77 16.10
N GLU A 788 -5.07 -37.71 16.89
CA GLU A 788 -4.29 -38.83 17.44
C GLU A 788 -3.61 -39.64 16.34
N ARG A 789 -4.37 -40.01 15.29
CA ARG A 789 -3.84 -40.81 14.19
C ARG A 789 -2.83 -40.05 13.34
N VAL A 790 -3.04 -38.74 13.14
CA VAL A 790 -2.06 -37.90 12.43
C VAL A 790 -0.73 -37.88 13.18
N VAL A 791 -0.74 -37.63 14.50
CA VAL A 791 0.48 -37.59 15.30
C VAL A 791 1.16 -38.97 15.34
N GLN A 792 0.40 -40.06 15.49
CA GLN A 792 0.95 -41.42 15.45
C GLN A 792 1.63 -41.75 14.12
N ASN A 793 1.06 -41.34 12.99
CA ASN A 793 1.65 -41.55 11.66
C ASN A 793 2.92 -40.70 11.42
N MET A 794 3.13 -39.67 12.23
CA MET A 794 4.27 -38.76 12.11
C MET A 794 5.48 -39.15 12.97
N ASP A 795 5.39 -40.17 13.81
CA ASP A 795 6.47 -40.54 14.76
C ASP A 795 7.84 -40.70 14.07
N ASP A 796 7.89 -41.42 12.93
CA ASP A 796 9.11 -41.63 12.15
C ASP A 796 9.63 -40.37 11.45
N LEU A 797 8.75 -39.46 11.06
CA LEU A 797 9.11 -38.18 10.45
C LEU A 797 9.65 -37.21 11.50
N LEU A 798 9.00 -37.15 12.67
CA LEU A 798 9.41 -36.31 13.79
C LEU A 798 10.77 -36.73 14.34
N ARG A 799 11.02 -38.03 14.53
CA ARG A 799 12.34 -38.54 14.95
C ARG A 799 13.45 -38.12 13.98
N ARG A 800 13.20 -38.19 12.67
CA ARG A 800 14.16 -37.74 11.64
C ARG A 800 14.35 -36.24 11.59
N ALA A 801 13.28 -35.46 11.79
CA ALA A 801 13.33 -34.00 11.72
C ALA A 801 14.07 -33.39 12.92
N VAL A 802 13.85 -33.95 14.11
CA VAL A 802 14.37 -33.43 15.38
C VAL A 802 15.75 -34.02 15.70
N GLY A 803 16.03 -35.26 15.28
CA GLY A 803 17.31 -35.95 15.51
C GLY A 803 17.32 -36.79 16.80
N GLU A 804 18.37 -37.58 17.00
CA GLU A 804 18.47 -38.57 18.10
C GLU A 804 18.71 -37.95 19.49
N ASN A 805 19.18 -36.70 19.55
CA ASN A 805 19.57 -36.03 20.80
C ASN A 805 18.40 -35.38 21.56
N ILE A 806 17.18 -35.46 21.04
CA ILE A 806 15.99 -34.85 21.65
C ILE A 806 14.93 -35.93 21.89
N GLU A 807 14.47 -36.04 23.14
CA GLU A 807 13.44 -36.99 23.52
C GLU A 807 12.05 -36.46 23.14
N ILE A 808 11.30 -37.22 22.33
CA ILE A 808 9.92 -36.89 21.94
C ILE A 808 8.96 -37.64 22.87
N SER A 809 8.09 -36.89 23.55
CA SER A 809 7.06 -37.42 24.46
C SER A 809 5.67 -37.02 23.96
N THR A 810 4.81 -37.99 23.68
CA THR A 810 3.45 -37.75 23.18
C THR A 810 2.43 -38.16 24.23
N VAL A 811 1.53 -37.25 24.62
CA VAL A 811 0.47 -37.47 25.62
C VAL A 811 -0.87 -37.13 24.98
N ILE A 812 -1.78 -38.11 24.90
CA ILE A 812 -3.07 -37.94 24.22
C ILE A 812 -4.17 -38.40 25.18
N THR A 813 -5.20 -37.57 25.35
CA THR A 813 -6.39 -37.92 26.13
C THR A 813 -7.23 -39.01 25.45
N HIS A 814 -7.78 -39.93 26.24
CA HIS A 814 -8.69 -40.98 25.76
C HIS A 814 -9.97 -40.38 25.13
N ASP A 815 -10.45 -40.95 24.04
CA ASP A 815 -11.64 -40.51 23.29
C ASP A 815 -11.55 -39.07 22.74
N LEU A 816 -10.46 -38.76 22.04
CA LEU A 816 -10.25 -37.46 21.38
C LEU A 816 -11.34 -37.15 20.35
N TRP A 817 -11.81 -35.90 20.31
CA TRP A 817 -12.82 -35.49 19.33
C TRP A 817 -12.24 -35.29 17.92
N ASN A 818 -13.08 -35.51 16.90
CA ASN A 818 -12.71 -35.21 15.51
C ASN A 818 -12.66 -33.71 15.27
N THR A 819 -11.88 -33.29 14.26
CA THR A 819 -11.77 -31.90 13.83
C THR A 819 -11.83 -31.81 12.30
N MET A 820 -12.37 -30.70 11.76
CA MET A 820 -12.39 -30.45 10.31
C MET A 820 -11.12 -29.73 9.88
N LEU A 821 -10.08 -30.48 9.55
CA LEU A 821 -8.76 -29.95 9.23
C LEU A 821 -8.19 -30.60 7.97
N ASP A 822 -7.25 -29.93 7.32
CA ASP A 822 -6.46 -30.50 6.24
C ASP A 822 -5.28 -31.28 6.86
N PRO A 823 -5.20 -32.62 6.70
CA PRO A 823 -4.15 -33.43 7.32
C PRO A 823 -2.74 -32.94 6.95
N ASN A 824 -2.50 -32.57 5.69
CA ASN A 824 -1.17 -32.13 5.24
C ASN A 824 -0.73 -30.82 5.91
N GLN A 825 -1.68 -29.92 6.20
CA GLN A 825 -1.39 -28.65 6.87
C GLN A 825 -1.16 -28.84 8.36
N VAL A 826 -1.85 -29.80 9.00
CA VAL A 826 -1.56 -30.21 10.37
C VAL A 826 -0.16 -30.81 10.47
N GLU A 827 0.21 -31.71 9.56
CA GLU A 827 1.56 -32.29 9.50
C GLU A 827 2.63 -31.21 9.34
N ASN A 828 2.43 -30.28 8.41
CA ASN A 828 3.34 -29.15 8.19
C ASN A 828 3.46 -28.24 9.43
N LEU A 829 2.35 -27.95 10.12
CA LEU A 829 2.35 -27.18 11.37
C LEU A 829 3.23 -27.87 12.43
N ILE A 830 3.05 -29.18 12.60
CA ILE A 830 3.74 -29.96 13.61
C ILE A 830 5.23 -30.05 13.28
N ILE A 831 5.60 -30.36 12.02
CA ILE A 831 7.00 -30.42 11.57
C ILE A 831 7.70 -29.06 11.71
N ASN A 832 7.06 -27.97 11.28
CA ASN A 832 7.67 -26.64 11.36
C ASN A 832 7.93 -26.25 12.82
N THR A 833 7.01 -26.59 13.71
CA THR A 833 7.18 -26.33 15.15
C THR A 833 8.29 -27.21 15.73
N ALA A 834 8.32 -28.50 15.38
CA ALA A 834 9.35 -29.44 15.83
C ALA A 834 10.77 -29.05 15.37
N ILE A 835 10.92 -28.57 14.13
CA ILE A 835 12.20 -28.04 13.61
C ILE A 835 12.64 -26.81 14.41
N ASN A 836 11.71 -25.88 14.68
CA ASN A 836 12.01 -24.70 15.48
C ASN A 836 12.41 -25.07 16.91
N SER A 837 11.74 -26.05 17.52
CA SER A 837 12.09 -26.57 18.84
C SER A 837 13.46 -27.25 18.85
N ARG A 838 13.81 -28.04 17.82
CA ARG A 838 15.16 -28.62 17.66
C ARG A 838 16.22 -27.53 17.65
N ASP A 839 16.03 -26.50 16.84
CA ASP A 839 17.02 -25.43 16.68
C ASP A 839 17.15 -24.59 17.97
N ALA A 840 16.11 -24.56 18.80
CA ALA A 840 16.16 -24.00 20.15
C ALA A 840 16.85 -24.91 21.19
N MET A 841 17.13 -26.16 20.85
CA MET A 841 17.74 -27.20 21.71
C MET A 841 19.05 -27.79 21.11
N PRO A 842 20.08 -26.97 20.82
CA PRO A 842 21.30 -27.45 20.15
C PRO A 842 22.10 -28.50 20.93
N ASN A 843 21.94 -28.56 22.26
CA ASN A 843 22.62 -29.52 23.15
C ASN A 843 21.74 -30.74 23.49
N GLY A 844 20.62 -30.94 22.78
CA GLY A 844 19.60 -31.92 23.12
C GLY A 844 18.57 -31.39 24.13
N GLY A 845 17.47 -32.13 24.32
CA GLY A 845 16.34 -31.68 25.14
C GLY A 845 15.12 -32.60 25.06
N ARG A 846 13.95 -32.06 25.36
CA ARG A 846 12.67 -32.77 25.33
C ARG A 846 11.64 -31.96 24.55
N LEU A 847 11.02 -32.58 23.57
CA LEU A 847 9.85 -32.07 22.84
C LEU A 847 8.62 -32.84 23.31
N THR A 848 7.60 -32.14 23.82
CA THR A 848 6.37 -32.73 24.32
C THR A 848 5.20 -32.32 23.43
N LEU A 849 4.47 -33.29 22.89
CA LEU A 849 3.20 -33.08 22.19
C LEU A 849 2.06 -33.56 23.08
N GLN A 850 1.14 -32.67 23.43
CA GLN A 850 -0.02 -32.98 24.25
C GLN A 850 -1.30 -32.63 23.49
N ILE A 851 -2.27 -33.54 23.49
CA ILE A 851 -3.56 -33.35 22.81
C ILE A 851 -4.73 -33.66 23.75
N ASP A 852 -5.58 -32.66 23.99
CA ASP A 852 -6.68 -32.74 24.96
C ASP A 852 -7.99 -32.17 24.41
N ASN A 853 -9.12 -32.66 24.93
CA ASN A 853 -10.43 -32.06 24.70
C ASN A 853 -10.67 -30.95 25.73
N VAL A 854 -10.97 -29.72 25.30
CA VAL A 854 -11.15 -28.55 26.16
C VAL A 854 -12.47 -27.86 25.84
N GLN A 855 -13.25 -27.53 26.88
CA GLN A 855 -14.45 -26.72 26.76
C GLN A 855 -14.14 -25.28 27.16
N LEU A 856 -14.29 -24.33 26.24
CA LEU A 856 -13.95 -22.92 26.46
C LEU A 856 -15.22 -22.10 26.76
N SER A 857 -15.28 -21.52 27.96
CA SER A 857 -16.42 -20.73 28.43
C SER A 857 -16.06 -19.38 29.10
N ASP A 858 -14.77 -19.07 29.28
CA ASP A 858 -14.32 -17.83 29.93
C ASP A 858 -14.44 -16.61 28.99
N PRO A 859 -15.30 -15.61 29.29
CA PRO A 859 -15.49 -14.44 28.44
C PRO A 859 -14.23 -13.61 28.20
N ALA A 860 -13.32 -13.54 29.18
CA ALA A 860 -12.10 -12.74 29.06
C ALA A 860 -11.12 -13.36 28.06
N PHE A 861 -10.91 -14.67 28.16
CA PHE A 861 -10.09 -15.41 27.21
C PHE A 861 -10.73 -15.44 25.82
N LEU A 862 -12.03 -15.70 25.71
CA LEU A 862 -12.75 -15.76 24.43
C LEU A 862 -12.70 -14.42 23.68
N SER A 863 -12.84 -13.29 24.38
CA SER A 863 -12.72 -11.95 23.78
C SER A 863 -11.29 -11.62 23.33
N GLN A 864 -10.27 -12.06 24.07
CA GLN A 864 -8.87 -11.85 23.69
C GLN A 864 -8.44 -12.78 22.53
N ALA A 865 -8.98 -13.99 22.49
CA ALA A 865 -8.63 -15.02 21.52
C ALA A 865 -9.41 -14.93 20.20
N ASP A 866 -10.49 -14.12 20.16
CA ASP A 866 -11.48 -14.05 19.08
C ASP A 866 -12.10 -15.43 18.80
N LEU A 867 -12.57 -16.09 19.87
CA LEU A 867 -13.20 -17.41 19.83
C LEU A 867 -14.65 -17.34 20.33
N GLN A 868 -15.48 -18.27 19.83
CA GLN A 868 -16.83 -18.48 20.35
C GLN A 868 -16.79 -19.47 21.53
N PRO A 869 -17.68 -19.35 22.52
CA PRO A 869 -17.83 -20.37 23.55
C PRO A 869 -18.17 -21.74 22.92
N GLY A 870 -17.49 -22.83 23.32
CA GLY A 870 -17.74 -24.15 22.72
C GLY A 870 -16.73 -25.25 23.07
N ASP A 871 -16.89 -26.39 22.38
CA ASP A 871 -16.04 -27.58 22.46
C ASP A 871 -14.87 -27.48 21.47
N TYR A 872 -13.64 -27.56 21.98
CA TYR A 872 -12.41 -27.48 21.20
C TYR A 872 -11.48 -28.66 21.50
N VAL A 873 -10.64 -29.01 20.54
CA VAL A 873 -9.49 -29.88 20.73
C VAL A 873 -8.25 -29.01 20.82
N GLU A 874 -7.52 -29.12 21.93
CA GLU A 874 -6.25 -28.44 22.17
C GLU A 874 -5.08 -29.32 21.70
N LEU A 875 -4.20 -28.76 20.86
CA LEU A 875 -2.89 -29.29 20.53
C LEU A 875 -1.83 -28.38 21.18
N GLN A 876 -1.05 -28.93 22.09
CA GLN A 876 0.05 -28.25 22.77
C GLN A 876 1.38 -28.86 22.34
N ILE A 877 2.31 -27.99 21.91
CA ILE A 877 3.68 -28.37 21.53
C ILE A 877 4.62 -27.58 22.43
N SER A 878 5.40 -28.29 23.26
CA SER A 878 6.26 -27.70 24.28
C SER A 878 7.70 -28.21 24.17
N ASP A 879 8.66 -27.29 24.14
CA ASP A 879 10.09 -27.58 24.23
C ASP A 879 10.70 -26.97 25.49
N ASN A 880 11.81 -27.53 25.94
CA ASN A 880 12.62 -27.03 27.04
C ASN A 880 13.91 -26.35 26.56
N GLY A 881 13.88 -25.73 25.38
CA GLY A 881 15.03 -25.09 24.75
C GLY A 881 15.35 -23.71 25.31
N ALA A 882 16.08 -22.92 24.52
CA ALA A 882 16.56 -21.59 24.89
C ALA A 882 15.44 -20.56 25.15
N GLY A 883 14.21 -20.82 24.69
CA GLY A 883 13.08 -19.89 24.81
C GLY A 883 13.29 -18.56 24.06
N MET A 884 12.39 -17.60 24.28
CA MET A 884 12.37 -16.31 23.59
C MET A 884 12.33 -15.14 24.58
N SER A 885 12.96 -14.02 24.22
CA SER A 885 12.77 -12.75 24.92
C SER A 885 11.35 -12.18 24.64
N PRO A 886 10.83 -11.25 25.46
CA PRO A 886 9.52 -10.63 25.22
C PRO A 886 9.41 -9.99 23.83
N GLU A 887 10.47 -9.32 23.37
CA GLU A 887 10.56 -8.67 22.06
C GLU A 887 10.50 -9.67 20.90
N VAL A 888 11.19 -10.81 21.03
CA VAL A 888 11.17 -11.88 20.02
C VAL A 888 9.80 -12.56 20.01
N ARG A 889 9.20 -12.77 21.19
CA ARG A 889 7.88 -13.41 21.35
C ARG A 889 6.77 -12.62 20.67
N GLU A 890 6.75 -11.30 20.81
CA GLU A 890 5.74 -10.44 20.16
C GLU A 890 5.85 -10.50 18.62
N ARG A 891 7.07 -10.68 18.11
CA ARG A 891 7.36 -10.70 16.68
C ARG A 891 7.41 -12.10 16.07
N ALA A 892 7.27 -13.15 16.88
CA ALA A 892 7.49 -14.54 16.45
C ALA A 892 6.52 -15.02 15.35
N PHE A 893 5.33 -14.42 15.27
CA PHE A 893 4.35 -14.69 14.21
C PHE A 893 4.46 -13.73 13.02
N GLU A 894 5.37 -12.75 13.07
CA GLU A 894 5.62 -11.85 11.93
C GLU A 894 6.23 -12.62 10.76
N PRO A 895 5.73 -12.43 9.53
CA PRO A 895 6.35 -12.98 8.33
C PRO A 895 7.81 -12.55 8.18
N PHE A 896 8.69 -13.50 7.82
CA PHE A 896 10.13 -13.31 7.60
C PHE A 896 10.94 -12.94 8.85
N PHE A 897 10.31 -12.87 10.02
CA PHE A 897 11.04 -12.67 11.26
C PHE A 897 11.76 -13.96 11.67
N THR A 898 13.07 -13.88 11.85
CA THR A 898 13.91 -15.00 12.28
C THR A 898 15.00 -14.51 13.22
N THR A 899 15.30 -15.30 14.24
CA THR A 899 16.44 -15.08 15.17
C THR A 899 17.69 -15.84 14.75
N LYS A 900 17.63 -16.59 13.63
CA LYS A 900 18.73 -17.39 13.08
C LYS A 900 19.62 -16.53 12.16
N ARG A 901 20.86 -16.98 11.89
CA ARG A 901 21.77 -16.27 10.99
C ARG A 901 21.22 -16.27 9.56
N GLU A 902 21.68 -15.31 8.75
CA GLU A 902 21.22 -15.13 7.37
C GLU A 902 21.46 -16.41 6.56
N GLY A 903 20.38 -17.00 6.02
CA GLY A 903 20.41 -18.28 5.30
C GLY A 903 20.02 -19.53 6.12
N GLU A 904 20.00 -19.46 7.46
CA GLU A 904 19.69 -20.62 8.34
C GLU A 904 18.20 -20.72 8.74
N GLY A 905 17.37 -19.74 8.37
CA GLY A 905 15.94 -19.75 8.67
C GLY A 905 15.12 -18.80 7.81
N THR A 906 14.00 -19.29 7.29
CA THR A 906 13.12 -18.52 6.38
C THR A 906 12.22 -17.50 7.12
N GLY A 907 12.03 -17.66 8.43
CA GLY A 907 11.09 -16.84 9.21
C GLY A 907 9.61 -17.04 8.83
N LEU A 908 9.30 -18.11 8.08
CA LEU A 908 7.95 -18.38 7.56
C LEU A 908 7.18 -19.46 8.34
N GLY A 909 7.87 -20.30 9.12
CA GLY A 909 7.24 -21.47 9.75
C GLY A 909 6.08 -21.14 10.71
N LEU A 910 6.31 -20.24 11.67
CA LEU A 910 5.30 -19.85 12.67
C LEU A 910 4.20 -18.96 12.09
N SER A 911 4.52 -18.10 11.13
CA SER A 911 3.53 -17.25 10.44
C SER A 911 2.58 -18.08 9.56
N MET A 912 3.07 -19.13 8.90
CA MET A 912 2.23 -20.11 8.19
C MET A 912 1.32 -20.90 9.14
N ALA A 913 1.86 -21.35 10.29
CA ALA A 913 1.06 -22.03 11.31
C ALA A 913 -0.07 -21.14 11.84
N TYR A 914 0.22 -19.86 12.10
CA TYR A 914 -0.78 -18.87 12.50
C TYR A 914 -1.90 -18.70 11.45
N GLY A 915 -1.52 -18.57 10.18
CA GLY A 915 -2.46 -18.46 9.07
C GLY A 915 -3.37 -19.68 8.93
N PHE A 916 -2.83 -20.89 9.01
CA PHE A 916 -3.58 -22.14 8.95
C PHE A 916 -4.60 -22.26 10.10
N VAL A 917 -4.16 -22.01 11.34
CA VAL A 917 -5.04 -22.12 12.52
C VAL A 917 -6.22 -21.16 12.42
N LYS A 918 -5.98 -19.91 12.00
CA LYS A 918 -7.06 -18.93 11.81
C LYS A 918 -8.02 -19.31 10.68
N GLN A 919 -7.52 -19.86 9.57
CA GLN A 919 -8.37 -20.35 8.47
C GLN A 919 -9.26 -21.54 8.88
N SER A 920 -8.77 -22.38 9.78
CA SER A 920 -9.54 -23.49 10.38
C SER A 920 -10.47 -23.04 11.52
N ARG A 921 -10.71 -21.74 11.69
CA ARG A 921 -11.53 -21.15 12.78
C ARG A 921 -11.01 -21.51 14.19
N GLY A 922 -9.70 -21.74 14.30
CA GLY A 922 -9.02 -22.02 15.54
C GLY A 922 -8.29 -20.80 16.11
N HIS A 923 -7.62 -21.01 17.24
CA HIS A 923 -6.76 -20.01 17.88
C HIS A 923 -5.38 -20.60 18.19
N ILE A 924 -4.33 -19.80 18.07
CA ILE A 924 -2.96 -20.18 18.42
C ILE A 924 -2.39 -19.14 19.38
N SER A 925 -1.70 -19.61 20.41
CA SER A 925 -1.02 -18.78 21.40
C SER A 925 0.37 -19.33 21.68
N LEU A 926 1.32 -18.45 21.96
CA LEU A 926 2.72 -18.81 22.22
C LEU A 926 3.15 -18.22 23.56
N HIS A 927 3.60 -19.11 24.45
CA HIS A 927 4.17 -18.78 25.75
C HIS A 927 5.62 -19.21 25.75
N SER A 928 6.53 -18.26 25.95
CA SER A 928 7.97 -18.54 25.95
C SER A 928 8.67 -17.65 26.97
N GLU A 929 9.64 -18.22 27.67
CA GLU A 929 10.53 -17.52 28.60
C GLU A 929 11.98 -17.90 28.29
N ALA A 930 12.85 -16.90 28.18
CA ALA A 930 14.28 -17.12 27.93
C ALA A 930 14.89 -18.06 28.99
N GLY A 931 15.51 -19.15 28.52
CA GLY A 931 16.14 -20.20 29.32
C GLY A 931 15.18 -21.27 29.88
N LYS A 932 13.87 -21.17 29.66
CA LYS A 932 12.88 -22.17 30.12
C LYS A 932 12.17 -22.93 29.00
N GLY A 933 12.31 -22.46 27.75
CA GLY A 933 11.70 -23.09 26.57
C GLY A 933 10.43 -22.41 26.08
N THR A 934 9.79 -23.02 25.09
CA THR A 934 8.62 -22.46 24.39
C THR A 934 7.47 -23.45 24.42
N THR A 935 6.25 -22.96 24.66
CA THR A 935 5.01 -23.72 24.60
C THR A 935 4.01 -23.02 23.67
N ILE A 936 3.60 -23.72 22.63
CA ILE A 936 2.59 -23.28 21.67
C ILE A 936 1.31 -24.07 21.94
N ARG A 937 0.19 -23.35 22.11
CA ARG A 937 -1.15 -23.95 22.31
C ARG A 937 -2.05 -23.56 21.16
N ILE A 938 -2.69 -24.56 20.57
CA ILE A 938 -3.54 -24.42 19.40
C ILE A 938 -4.89 -25.05 19.70
N TYR A 939 -5.98 -24.35 19.41
CA TYR A 939 -7.35 -24.79 19.65
C TYR A 939 -8.10 -24.94 18.33
N PHE A 940 -8.65 -26.12 18.07
CA PHE A 940 -9.47 -26.42 16.89
C PHE A 940 -10.91 -26.76 17.30
N PRO A 941 -11.94 -26.25 16.59
CA PRO A 941 -13.32 -26.56 16.92
C PRO A 941 -13.64 -28.04 16.66
N ARG A 942 -14.42 -28.64 17.56
CA ARG A 942 -14.90 -30.01 17.43
C ARG A 942 -15.75 -30.21 16.17
N CYS A 943 -15.55 -31.35 15.49
CA CYS A 943 -16.38 -31.88 14.43
C CYS A 943 -17.15 -33.13 14.91
N ILE A 944 -18.38 -33.31 14.42
CA ILE A 944 -19.26 -34.44 14.77
C ILE A 944 -19.23 -35.53 13.67
N ASP A 945 -18.71 -35.22 12.48
CA ASP A 945 -18.66 -36.14 11.34
C ASP A 945 -17.69 -37.30 11.61
N GLN A 946 -17.98 -38.49 11.05
CA GLN A 946 -17.11 -39.66 11.15
C GLN A 946 -15.76 -39.42 10.45
N GLU A 947 -14.70 -40.00 11.02
CA GLU A 947 -13.35 -39.89 10.47
C GLU A 947 -13.25 -40.56 9.09
N VAL A 948 -12.58 -39.91 8.14
CA VAL A 948 -12.28 -40.49 6.82
C VAL A 948 -10.91 -41.17 6.88
N LEU A 949 -10.90 -42.51 6.86
CA LEU A 949 -9.66 -43.31 6.81
C LEU A 949 -8.94 -43.10 5.47
N ILE A 950 -7.68 -42.66 5.51
CA ILE A 950 -6.80 -42.56 4.33
C ILE A 950 -5.93 -43.81 4.28
N ASP A 951 -6.11 -44.62 3.24
CA ASP A 951 -5.31 -45.83 3.00
C ASP A 951 -4.00 -45.43 2.31
N ASP A 952 -2.88 -45.40 3.05
CA ASP A 952 -1.56 -45.01 2.56
C ASP A 952 -0.87 -46.22 1.90
N ASN A 953 -1.39 -46.64 0.74
CA ASN A 953 -0.96 -47.88 0.08
C ASN A 953 0.37 -47.66 -0.71
N ARG A 954 1.49 -47.74 0.02
CA ARG A 954 2.85 -47.80 -0.55
C ARG A 954 3.14 -49.25 -0.97
N ASP A 955 3.64 -49.42 -2.20
CA ASP A 955 4.10 -50.68 -2.83
C ASP A 955 3.06 -51.57 -3.55
N MET A 956 2.31 -51.00 -4.50
CA MET A 956 1.76 -51.79 -5.61
C MET A 956 2.70 -51.77 -6.83
N GLU A 957 2.95 -52.94 -7.43
CA GLU A 957 3.64 -53.07 -8.73
C GLU A 957 2.97 -52.19 -9.79
N VAL A 958 3.74 -51.28 -10.38
CA VAL A 958 3.28 -50.40 -11.47
C VAL A 958 3.00 -51.26 -12.70
N ARG A 959 1.72 -51.50 -13.01
CA ARG A 959 1.29 -52.16 -14.25
C ARG A 959 0.71 -51.15 -15.22
N GLY A 960 1.26 -51.16 -16.43
CA GLY A 960 0.77 -50.43 -17.60
C GLY A 960 -0.52 -50.98 -18.20
N GLY A 961 -1.05 -50.31 -19.23
CA GLY A 961 -2.21 -50.77 -20.02
C GLY A 961 -2.09 -50.33 -21.48
N ASP A 962 -2.99 -50.79 -22.36
CA ASP A 962 -2.96 -50.55 -23.82
C ASP A 962 -3.96 -49.46 -24.28
N GLU A 963 -4.58 -48.76 -23.34
CA GLU A 963 -5.56 -47.70 -23.59
C GLU A 963 -4.95 -46.46 -24.27
N THR A 964 -5.81 -45.65 -24.89
CA THR A 964 -5.41 -44.44 -25.62
C THR A 964 -5.60 -43.19 -24.76
N ILE A 965 -4.50 -42.47 -24.51
CA ILE A 965 -4.46 -41.25 -23.69
C ILE A 965 -4.18 -40.03 -24.58
N LEU A 966 -5.04 -39.02 -24.53
CA LEU A 966 -4.81 -37.72 -25.16
C LEU A 966 -4.11 -36.78 -24.17
N VAL A 967 -2.87 -36.41 -24.45
CA VAL A 967 -2.08 -35.46 -23.66
C VAL A 967 -2.24 -34.06 -24.25
N VAL A 968 -2.72 -33.12 -23.43
CA VAL A 968 -2.91 -31.71 -23.76
C VAL A 968 -2.02 -30.88 -22.82
N GLU A 969 -0.91 -30.37 -23.33
CA GLU A 969 0.14 -29.68 -22.56
C GLU A 969 0.85 -28.69 -23.48
N ASP A 970 1.02 -27.44 -23.03
CA ASP A 970 1.54 -26.34 -23.85
C ASP A 970 3.07 -26.23 -23.77
N ASP A 971 3.69 -26.66 -22.68
CA ASP A 971 5.15 -26.77 -22.58
C ASP A 971 5.64 -28.01 -23.37
N PRO A 972 6.39 -27.81 -24.48
CA PRO A 972 6.82 -28.92 -25.34
C PRO A 972 7.78 -29.88 -24.62
N ASN A 973 8.60 -29.41 -23.66
CA ASN A 973 9.54 -30.26 -22.94
C ASN A 973 8.81 -31.12 -21.89
N LEU A 974 7.82 -30.54 -21.21
CA LEU A 974 6.99 -31.27 -20.27
C LEU A 974 6.10 -32.27 -21.00
N GLN A 975 5.47 -31.86 -22.11
CA GLN A 975 4.67 -32.72 -22.96
C GLN A 975 5.45 -33.96 -23.42
N LEU A 976 6.68 -33.78 -23.91
CA LEU A 976 7.56 -34.88 -24.31
C LEU A 976 7.84 -35.85 -23.14
N THR A 977 8.19 -35.31 -21.97
CA THR A 977 8.48 -36.12 -20.77
C THR A 977 7.26 -36.95 -20.35
N VAL A 978 6.06 -36.37 -20.41
CA VAL A 978 4.79 -37.07 -20.10
C VAL A 978 4.49 -38.14 -21.15
N ILE A 979 4.66 -37.84 -22.44
CA ILE A 979 4.47 -38.81 -23.52
C ILE A 979 5.41 -40.00 -23.34
N ASP A 980 6.69 -39.77 -23.08
CA ASP A 980 7.68 -40.83 -22.87
C ASP A 980 7.35 -41.66 -21.63
N THR A 981 6.92 -41.02 -20.55
CA THR A 981 6.47 -41.70 -19.33
C THR A 981 5.28 -42.62 -19.61
N LEU A 982 4.22 -42.10 -20.23
CA LEU A 982 3.01 -42.88 -20.52
C LEU A 982 3.28 -43.99 -21.54
N SER A 983 4.16 -43.74 -22.52
CA SER A 983 4.58 -44.74 -23.50
C SER A 983 5.41 -45.85 -22.85
N SER A 984 6.28 -45.53 -21.89
CA SER A 984 7.04 -46.52 -21.11
C SER A 984 6.13 -47.43 -20.26
N LEU A 985 4.95 -46.91 -19.88
CA LEU A 985 3.87 -47.64 -19.21
C LEU A 985 2.95 -48.38 -20.19
N GLY A 986 3.26 -48.43 -21.49
CA GLY A 986 2.52 -49.20 -22.50
C GLY A 986 1.31 -48.51 -23.14
N TYR A 987 0.97 -47.28 -22.75
CA TYR A 987 -0.18 -46.56 -23.31
C TYR A 987 0.05 -46.05 -24.72
N ARG A 988 -1.03 -45.92 -25.50
CA ARG A 988 -1.00 -45.19 -26.77
C ARG A 988 -1.26 -43.72 -26.51
N VAL A 989 -0.32 -42.86 -26.88
CA VAL A 989 -0.41 -41.43 -26.55
C VAL A 989 -0.68 -40.58 -27.79
N LEU A 990 -1.72 -39.76 -27.74
CA LEU A 990 -2.01 -38.72 -28.72
C LEU A 990 -1.59 -37.35 -28.15
N LYS A 991 -1.08 -36.45 -28.99
CA LYS A 991 -0.54 -35.16 -28.55
C LYS A 991 -1.38 -33.98 -29.03
N ALA A 992 -1.60 -33.01 -28.14
CA ALA A 992 -2.18 -31.71 -28.45
C ALA A 992 -1.42 -30.61 -27.67
N ASP A 993 -1.02 -29.56 -28.37
CA ASP A 993 -0.30 -28.40 -27.81
C ASP A 993 -1.23 -27.31 -27.26
N ASN A 994 -2.53 -27.39 -27.55
CA ASN A 994 -3.53 -26.49 -27.00
C ASN A 994 -4.92 -27.12 -27.03
N GLY A 995 -5.89 -26.46 -26.39
CA GLY A 995 -7.27 -26.93 -26.33
C GLY A 995 -7.96 -27.04 -27.69
N GLU A 996 -7.58 -26.21 -28.67
CA GLU A 996 -8.17 -26.22 -30.02
C GLU A 996 -7.77 -27.47 -30.80
N ARG A 997 -6.49 -27.85 -30.75
CA ARG A 997 -5.99 -29.11 -31.32
C ARG A 997 -6.57 -30.32 -30.62
N ALA A 998 -6.67 -30.28 -29.28
CA ALA A 998 -7.29 -31.36 -28.52
C ALA A 998 -8.74 -31.59 -28.97
N LEU A 999 -9.51 -30.51 -29.12
CA LEU A 999 -10.88 -30.58 -29.60
C LEU A 999 -10.96 -31.11 -31.04
N ALA A 1000 -10.07 -30.68 -31.93
CA ALA A 1000 -10.01 -31.19 -33.30
C ALA A 1000 -9.72 -32.70 -33.35
N ILE A 1001 -8.86 -33.21 -32.44
CA ILE A 1001 -8.58 -34.64 -32.31
C ILE A 1001 -9.83 -35.39 -31.83
N LEU A 1002 -10.53 -34.87 -30.81
CA LEU A 1002 -11.77 -35.46 -30.30
C LEU A 1002 -12.89 -35.48 -31.36
N GLN A 1003 -12.99 -34.43 -32.17
CA GLN A 1003 -13.96 -34.34 -33.28
C GLN A 1003 -13.64 -35.26 -34.45
N SER A 1004 -12.39 -35.73 -34.59
CA SER A 1004 -11.99 -36.63 -35.68
C SER A 1004 -12.56 -38.05 -35.54
N GLY A 1005 -13.11 -38.40 -34.36
CA GLY A 1005 -13.69 -39.72 -34.08
C GLY A 1005 -12.68 -40.79 -33.65
N ILE A 1006 -11.44 -40.41 -33.34
CA ILE A 1006 -10.48 -41.32 -32.71
C ILE A 1006 -10.96 -41.67 -31.29
N ALA A 1007 -10.95 -42.96 -30.95
CA ALA A 1007 -11.30 -43.42 -29.60
C ALA A 1007 -10.22 -42.97 -28.60
N VAL A 1008 -10.61 -42.17 -27.62
CA VAL A 1008 -9.75 -41.69 -26.52
C VAL A 1008 -10.37 -42.17 -25.22
N ASP A 1009 -9.58 -42.87 -24.40
CA ASP A 1009 -10.03 -43.45 -23.14
C ASP A 1009 -9.84 -42.51 -21.96
N LEU A 1010 -8.76 -41.71 -21.98
CA LEU A 1010 -8.47 -40.71 -20.96
C LEU A 1010 -7.85 -39.46 -21.61
N MET A 1011 -8.30 -38.28 -21.19
CA MET A 1011 -7.67 -37.01 -21.50
C MET A 1011 -6.85 -36.54 -20.30
N PHE A 1012 -5.57 -36.30 -20.52
CA PHE A 1012 -4.62 -35.75 -19.57
C PHE A 1012 -4.32 -34.32 -19.95
N THR A 1013 -4.70 -33.34 -19.13
CA THR A 1013 -4.63 -31.92 -19.51
C THR A 1013 -4.14 -31.04 -18.37
N ASP A 1014 -3.32 -30.03 -18.66
CA ASP A 1014 -3.05 -28.96 -17.70
C ASP A 1014 -4.29 -28.08 -17.52
N VAL A 1015 -4.47 -27.54 -16.32
CA VAL A 1015 -5.59 -26.68 -15.96
C VAL A 1015 -5.42 -25.26 -16.52
N VAL A 1016 -4.20 -24.75 -16.54
CA VAL A 1016 -3.87 -23.43 -17.09
C VAL A 1016 -3.13 -23.65 -18.40
N MET A 1017 -3.79 -23.37 -19.52
CA MET A 1017 -3.18 -23.41 -20.85
C MET A 1017 -3.52 -22.14 -21.62
N PRO A 1018 -2.57 -21.55 -22.36
CA PRO A 1018 -2.82 -20.43 -23.26
C PRO A 1018 -3.69 -20.87 -24.45
N GLY A 1019 -4.68 -20.05 -24.82
CA GLY A 1019 -5.58 -20.33 -25.95
C GLY A 1019 -6.94 -19.69 -25.83
N SER A 1020 -7.76 -19.78 -26.88
CA SER A 1020 -9.11 -19.19 -26.90
C SER A 1020 -10.17 -20.09 -26.25
N VAL A 1021 -9.85 -21.37 -26.03
CA VAL A 1021 -10.73 -22.37 -25.42
C VAL A 1021 -10.29 -22.64 -23.97
N PRO A 1022 -11.09 -22.25 -22.96
CA PRO A 1022 -10.83 -22.60 -21.56
C PRO A 1022 -10.88 -24.13 -21.34
N VAL A 1023 -10.06 -24.66 -20.43
CA VAL A 1023 -9.99 -26.11 -20.19
C VAL A 1023 -11.32 -26.71 -19.69
N THR A 1024 -12.10 -25.89 -18.98
CA THR A 1024 -13.42 -26.28 -18.46
C THR A 1024 -14.40 -26.54 -19.60
N GLU A 1025 -14.32 -25.71 -20.64
CA GLU A 1025 -15.10 -25.84 -21.85
C GLU A 1025 -14.60 -27.00 -22.72
N LEU A 1026 -13.28 -27.20 -22.81
CA LEU A 1026 -12.69 -28.37 -23.46
C LEU A 1026 -13.17 -29.69 -22.81
N ALA A 1027 -13.13 -29.79 -21.48
CA ALA A 1027 -13.58 -30.97 -20.75
C ALA A 1027 -15.08 -31.24 -20.93
N ARG A 1028 -15.91 -30.18 -20.93
CA ARG A 1028 -17.35 -30.27 -21.20
C ARG A 1028 -17.62 -30.80 -22.60
N GLN A 1029 -16.92 -30.27 -23.61
CA GLN A 1029 -17.08 -30.70 -25.00
C GLN A 1029 -16.53 -32.11 -25.23
N ALA A 1030 -15.42 -32.49 -24.57
CA ALA A 1030 -14.87 -33.84 -24.61
C ALA A 1030 -15.88 -34.87 -24.09
N ARG A 1031 -16.54 -34.61 -22.96
CA ARG A 1031 -17.60 -35.47 -22.41
C ARG A 1031 -18.86 -35.52 -23.30
N GLN A 1032 -19.14 -34.48 -24.09
CA GLN A 1032 -20.25 -34.49 -25.04
C GLN A 1032 -19.96 -35.35 -26.27
N LEU A 1033 -18.72 -35.32 -26.76
CA LEU A 1033 -18.27 -36.10 -27.91
C LEU A 1033 -18.04 -37.57 -27.54
N LEU A 1034 -17.44 -37.81 -26.37
CA LEU A 1034 -17.10 -39.12 -25.83
C LEU A 1034 -17.66 -39.23 -24.39
N PRO A 1035 -18.90 -39.72 -24.20
CA PRO A 1035 -19.56 -39.78 -22.88
C PRO A 1035 -18.82 -40.59 -21.83
N GLU A 1036 -17.97 -41.53 -22.24
CA GLU A 1036 -17.21 -42.42 -21.37
C GLU A 1036 -15.76 -41.99 -21.14
N ILE A 1037 -15.32 -40.83 -21.65
CA ILE A 1037 -13.95 -40.37 -21.49
C ILE A 1037 -13.64 -40.00 -20.04
N GLU A 1038 -12.54 -40.52 -19.50
CA GLU A 1038 -12.00 -40.06 -18.22
C GLU A 1038 -11.15 -38.80 -18.43
N ILE A 1039 -11.17 -37.86 -17.48
CA ILE A 1039 -10.40 -36.62 -17.60
C ILE A 1039 -9.58 -36.43 -16.33
N LEU A 1040 -8.26 -36.52 -16.48
CA LEU A 1040 -7.29 -36.26 -15.43
C LEU A 1040 -6.70 -34.87 -15.64
N PHE A 1041 -7.00 -33.97 -14.72
CA PHE A 1041 -6.40 -32.64 -14.71
C PHE A 1041 -5.05 -32.70 -13.99
N THR A 1042 -4.03 -32.09 -14.57
CA THR A 1042 -2.83 -31.74 -13.82
C THR A 1042 -2.85 -30.29 -13.45
N SER A 1043 -2.37 -29.96 -12.27
CA SER A 1043 -2.13 -28.56 -11.96
C SER A 1043 -0.94 -28.41 -11.03
N GLY A 1044 -0.20 -27.32 -11.19
CA GLY A 1044 0.65 -26.78 -10.11
C GLY A 1044 -0.17 -26.31 -8.90
N TYR A 1045 -1.52 -26.25 -9.02
CA TYR A 1045 -2.44 -25.59 -8.10
C TYR A 1045 -3.79 -26.32 -7.95
N PRO A 1046 -4.24 -26.65 -6.72
CA PRO A 1046 -5.58 -27.21 -6.52
C PRO A 1046 -6.77 -26.27 -6.81
N ARG A 1047 -6.57 -24.95 -6.97
CA ARG A 1047 -7.67 -23.97 -7.19
C ARG A 1047 -8.01 -23.65 -8.63
N ASP A 1048 -7.10 -23.85 -9.58
CA ASP A 1048 -7.43 -23.54 -10.97
C ASP A 1048 -8.49 -24.53 -11.51
N ALA A 1049 -8.66 -25.67 -10.81
CA ALA A 1049 -9.69 -26.66 -11.08
C ALA A 1049 -11.04 -26.23 -10.49
N ILE A 1050 -11.91 -25.66 -11.34
CA ILE A 1050 -13.38 -25.59 -11.22
C ILE A 1050 -13.89 -25.65 -9.77
N VAL A 1051 -13.67 -24.58 -9.00
CA VAL A 1051 -14.12 -24.46 -7.61
C VAL A 1051 -15.34 -23.53 -7.56
N HIS A 1052 -16.52 -24.05 -7.24
CA HIS A 1052 -17.64 -23.25 -6.76
C HIS A 1052 -17.60 -23.22 -5.23
N GLU A 1053 -17.53 -22.03 -4.63
CA GLU A 1053 -17.66 -21.82 -3.16
C GLU A 1053 -16.69 -22.62 -2.27
N GLY A 1054 -15.49 -22.93 -2.74
CA GLY A 1054 -14.47 -23.65 -1.95
C GLY A 1054 -14.64 -25.17 -1.91
N ARG A 1055 -15.47 -25.75 -2.79
CA ARG A 1055 -15.58 -27.20 -3.01
C ARG A 1055 -15.29 -27.56 -4.48
N LEU A 1056 -14.59 -28.67 -4.69
CA LEU A 1056 -14.43 -29.30 -6.01
C LEU A 1056 -15.78 -29.86 -6.47
N ASP A 1057 -16.14 -29.64 -7.74
CA ASP A 1057 -17.32 -30.29 -8.34
C ASP A 1057 -17.18 -31.82 -8.27
N ALA A 1058 -18.27 -32.52 -7.97
CA ALA A 1058 -18.27 -33.98 -7.83
C ALA A 1058 -17.85 -34.65 -9.16
N GLY A 1059 -16.75 -35.43 -9.15
CA GLY A 1059 -16.23 -36.17 -10.31
C GLY A 1059 -15.12 -35.46 -11.10
N VAL A 1060 -14.41 -34.49 -10.50
CA VAL A 1060 -13.16 -33.92 -11.03
C VAL A 1060 -11.96 -34.62 -10.39
N GLU A 1061 -11.16 -35.32 -11.20
CA GLU A 1061 -9.92 -35.97 -10.76
C GLU A 1061 -8.70 -35.08 -11.06
N LEU A 1062 -7.88 -34.83 -10.04
CA LEU A 1062 -6.76 -33.88 -10.09
C LEU A 1062 -5.44 -34.54 -9.63
N LEU A 1063 -4.36 -34.25 -10.36
CA LEU A 1063 -2.99 -34.61 -10.00
C LEU A 1063 -2.12 -33.35 -9.82
N SER A 1064 -1.47 -33.21 -8.67
CA SER A 1064 -0.63 -32.06 -8.34
C SER A 1064 0.78 -32.17 -8.95
N LYS A 1065 1.25 -31.12 -9.64
CA LYS A 1065 2.65 -30.96 -10.08
C LYS A 1065 3.51 -30.44 -8.90
N PRO A 1066 4.72 -30.97 -8.65
CA PRO A 1066 5.35 -32.08 -9.35
C PRO A 1066 4.86 -33.46 -8.85
N TYR A 1067 4.70 -34.41 -9.77
CA TYR A 1067 4.25 -35.80 -9.50
C TYR A 1067 5.27 -36.83 -9.98
N ARG A 1068 5.34 -37.97 -9.28
CA ARG A 1068 6.20 -39.11 -9.63
C ARG A 1068 5.52 -40.03 -10.65
N ILE A 1069 6.32 -40.76 -11.45
CA ILE A 1069 5.80 -41.76 -12.42
C ILE A 1069 4.81 -42.73 -11.77
N ASN A 1070 5.12 -43.24 -10.57
CA ASN A 1070 4.25 -44.19 -9.86
C ASN A 1070 2.89 -43.58 -9.47
N GLN A 1071 2.86 -42.30 -9.07
CA GLN A 1071 1.63 -41.60 -8.69
C GLN A 1071 0.72 -41.39 -9.91
N LEU A 1072 1.32 -40.99 -11.05
CA LEU A 1072 0.62 -40.87 -12.32
C LEU A 1072 0.05 -42.22 -12.76
N ALA A 1073 0.86 -43.28 -12.72
CA ALA A 1073 0.44 -44.62 -13.11
C ALA A 1073 -0.71 -45.16 -12.25
N GLN A 1074 -0.62 -45.00 -10.93
CA GLN A 1074 -1.66 -45.41 -9.98
C GLN A 1074 -2.97 -44.68 -10.27
N ARG A 1075 -2.93 -43.36 -10.46
CA ARG A 1075 -4.14 -42.57 -10.72
C ARG A 1075 -4.81 -42.91 -12.04
N ILE A 1076 -4.04 -43.07 -13.10
CA ILE A 1076 -4.57 -43.50 -14.40
C ILE A 1076 -5.22 -44.88 -14.29
N ARG A 1077 -4.59 -45.84 -13.60
CA ARG A 1077 -5.16 -47.18 -13.38
C ARG A 1077 -6.44 -47.14 -12.54
N GLN A 1078 -6.48 -46.35 -11.47
CA GLN A 1078 -7.68 -46.19 -10.65
C GLN A 1078 -8.87 -45.63 -11.45
N MET A 1079 -8.63 -44.61 -12.29
CA MET A 1079 -9.68 -44.01 -13.12
C MET A 1079 -10.20 -44.98 -14.18
N LEU A 1080 -9.29 -45.66 -14.89
CA LEU A 1080 -9.67 -46.59 -15.97
C LEU A 1080 -10.31 -47.88 -15.44
N SER A 1081 -9.88 -48.39 -14.29
CA SER A 1081 -10.55 -49.53 -13.64
C SER A 1081 -11.94 -49.15 -13.11
N SER A 1082 -12.10 -47.96 -12.53
CA SER A 1082 -13.40 -47.44 -12.11
C SER A 1082 -14.36 -47.21 -13.29
N ARG A 1083 -13.83 -46.81 -14.45
CA ARG A 1083 -14.58 -46.74 -15.71
C ARG A 1083 -15.01 -48.13 -16.17
N ALA A 1084 -14.10 -49.10 -16.25
CA ALA A 1084 -14.40 -50.46 -16.67
C ALA A 1084 -15.51 -51.09 -15.80
N HIS A 1085 -15.41 -50.91 -14.47
CA HIS A 1085 -16.43 -51.40 -13.55
C HIS A 1085 -17.78 -50.71 -13.74
N ARG A 1086 -17.82 -49.39 -14.02
CA ARG A 1086 -19.07 -48.66 -14.34
C ARG A 1086 -19.70 -49.13 -15.65
N ILE A 1087 -18.90 -49.40 -16.67
CA ILE A 1087 -19.37 -49.91 -17.96
C ILE A 1087 -19.96 -51.33 -17.77
N GLU A 1088 -19.27 -52.19 -17.02
CA GLU A 1088 -19.73 -53.54 -16.70
C GLU A 1088 -21.02 -53.52 -15.87
N LEU A 1089 -21.13 -52.66 -14.85
CA LEU A 1089 -22.37 -52.45 -14.08
C LEU A 1089 -23.51 -51.91 -14.96
N ALA A 1090 -23.23 -50.99 -15.88
CA ALA A 1090 -24.24 -50.45 -16.79
C ALA A 1090 -24.69 -51.48 -17.86
N GLN A 1091 -23.79 -52.39 -18.28
CA GLN A 1091 -24.12 -53.55 -19.11
C GLN A 1091 -24.93 -54.56 -18.33
N LEU A 1092 -24.51 -54.95 -17.13
CA LEU A 1092 -25.25 -55.86 -16.25
C LEU A 1092 -26.61 -55.29 -15.86
N THR A 1093 -26.74 -53.97 -15.67
CA THR A 1093 -28.03 -53.33 -15.41
C THR A 1093 -28.90 -53.31 -16.66
N ARG A 1094 -28.34 -53.05 -17.85
CA ARG A 1094 -29.08 -53.15 -19.12
C ARG A 1094 -29.51 -54.59 -19.44
N GLU A 1095 -28.64 -55.57 -19.20
CA GLU A 1095 -28.93 -56.99 -19.34
C GLU A 1095 -29.94 -57.46 -18.30
N ARG A 1096 -29.86 -56.96 -17.06
CA ARG A 1096 -30.86 -57.22 -16.01
C ARG A 1096 -32.20 -56.57 -16.32
N ASP A 1097 -32.22 -55.36 -16.89
CA ASP A 1097 -33.44 -54.66 -17.26
C ASP A 1097 -34.07 -55.30 -18.53
N GLN A 1098 -33.26 -55.77 -19.47
CA GLN A 1098 -33.70 -56.62 -20.59
C GLN A 1098 -34.17 -58.01 -20.12
N ALA A 1099 -33.50 -58.63 -19.15
CA ALA A 1099 -33.91 -59.90 -18.56
C ALA A 1099 -35.19 -59.76 -17.71
N ASN A 1100 -35.35 -58.66 -16.97
CA ASN A 1100 -36.56 -58.34 -16.21
C ASN A 1100 -37.74 -57.97 -17.11
N ALA A 1101 -37.50 -57.37 -18.29
CA ALA A 1101 -38.52 -57.21 -19.32
C ALA A 1101 -38.95 -58.55 -19.96
N SER A 1102 -38.12 -59.60 -19.84
CA SER A 1102 -38.32 -60.92 -20.44
C SER A 1102 -38.88 -61.97 -19.48
N ALA A 1103 -38.76 -61.78 -18.16
CA ALA A 1103 -39.10 -62.79 -17.16
C ALA A 1103 -40.34 -62.41 -16.34
N SER A 1104 -41.52 -62.60 -16.93
CA SER A 1104 -42.75 -62.87 -16.17
C SER A 1104 -42.84 -64.38 -15.90
N LEU A 1105 -43.15 -64.74 -14.65
CA LEU A 1105 -43.34 -66.10 -14.09
C LEU A 1105 -42.09 -66.97 -13.93
N HIS A 1106 -41.62 -67.20 -12.69
CA HIS A 1106 -42.14 -68.25 -11.81
C HIS A 1106 -41.48 -68.18 -10.41
N VAL A 1107 -42.14 -68.83 -9.47
CA VAL A 1107 -42.13 -68.67 -8.01
C VAL A 1107 -41.44 -69.85 -7.30
N LEU A 1108 -40.80 -69.57 -6.13
CA LEU A 1108 -40.35 -70.44 -4.99
C LEU A 1108 -38.96 -71.14 -5.06
N PRO A 1109 -38.35 -71.57 -3.92
CA PRO A 1109 -38.06 -70.84 -2.68
C PRO A 1109 -36.66 -71.14 -2.04
N VAL A 1110 -36.37 -70.36 -1.00
CA VAL A 1110 -35.34 -70.43 0.07
C VAL A 1110 -34.89 -71.82 0.55
N GLY A 1111 -33.59 -71.96 0.85
CA GLY A 1111 -33.02 -73.02 1.69
C GLY A 1111 -31.52 -72.84 2.00
N ASP A 1112 -31.23 -72.44 3.24
CA ASP A 1112 -29.94 -72.22 3.91
C ASP A 1112 -29.29 -73.58 4.37
N PRO A 1113 -28.23 -73.63 5.21
CA PRO A 1113 -26.78 -73.57 4.98
C PRO A 1113 -26.02 -74.90 5.26
N GLN A 1114 -24.67 -74.85 5.13
CA GLN A 1114 -23.62 -75.74 5.66
C GLN A 1114 -23.19 -76.97 4.82
N ARG A 1115 -21.87 -77.05 4.52
CA ARG A 1115 -20.91 -78.04 5.08
C ARG A 1115 -19.54 -78.05 4.34
N GLN A 1116 -18.46 -78.10 5.13
CA GLN A 1116 -17.15 -78.72 4.81
C GLN A 1116 -17.33 -80.19 4.33
N PRO A 1117 -16.39 -80.86 3.62
CA PRO A 1117 -14.99 -81.03 4.06
C PRO A 1117 -13.90 -81.31 2.99
N GLU A 1118 -12.66 -81.29 3.47
CA GLU A 1118 -11.47 -82.15 3.19
C GLU A 1118 -11.31 -82.88 1.84
N GLY A 1119 -10.09 -82.79 1.30
CA GLY A 1119 -9.23 -83.98 1.15
C GLY A 1119 -8.83 -84.46 -0.25
N GLN A 1120 -7.51 -84.39 -0.49
CA GLN A 1120 -6.63 -85.44 -1.04
C GLN A 1120 -6.31 -85.54 -2.56
N ASP A 1121 -4.98 -85.72 -2.75
CA ASP A 1121 -4.22 -86.42 -3.80
C ASP A 1121 -4.11 -85.75 -5.20
N ALA A 1122 -2.99 -85.78 -5.93
CA ALA A 1122 -1.83 -86.67 -5.91
C ALA A 1122 -0.57 -86.03 -6.52
N HIS A 1123 0.56 -86.67 -6.25
CA HIS A 1123 1.94 -86.45 -6.71
C HIS A 1123 2.23 -86.77 -8.20
N PHE A 1124 3.49 -86.47 -8.58
CA PHE A 1124 4.34 -86.97 -9.69
C PHE A 1124 4.24 -86.19 -11.03
N GLU A 1125 5.31 -85.84 -11.76
CA GLU A 1125 6.70 -86.34 -11.78
C GLU A 1125 7.69 -85.36 -12.48
N GLN A 1126 8.98 -85.53 -12.15
CA GLN A 1126 10.19 -84.89 -12.70
C GLN A 1126 10.53 -85.25 -14.15
N ALA A 1127 11.33 -84.39 -14.81
CA ALA A 1127 12.55 -84.69 -15.61
C ALA A 1127 12.95 -83.38 -16.33
N ASP A 1128 14.07 -82.70 -16.14
CA ASP A 1128 15.52 -83.00 -16.11
C ASP A 1128 16.24 -83.01 -17.48
N ALA A 1129 17.37 -82.30 -17.48
CA ALA A 1129 18.60 -82.39 -18.29
C ALA A 1129 18.72 -81.93 -19.76
N GLY A 1130 19.80 -81.15 -20.00
CA GLY A 1130 20.71 -81.24 -21.17
C GLY A 1130 20.84 -79.95 -22.00
N SER A 1131 21.83 -79.06 -21.81
CA SER A 1131 23.30 -79.14 -22.04
C SER A 1131 23.77 -78.98 -23.51
N ALA A 1132 24.84 -78.17 -23.63
CA ALA A 1132 25.86 -78.01 -24.70
C ALA A 1132 25.74 -76.70 -25.52
N ALA A 1133 26.58 -75.67 -25.39
CA ALA A 1133 28.05 -75.53 -25.45
C ALA A 1133 28.61 -75.13 -26.84
N ALA A 1134 29.49 -74.11 -26.82
CA ALA A 1134 30.53 -73.66 -27.77
C ALA A 1134 30.30 -72.21 -28.26
N ALA A 1135 30.96 -71.19 -27.71
CA ALA A 1135 32.38 -70.80 -27.88
C ALA A 1135 32.74 -70.37 -29.32
N THR A 1136 33.01 -69.07 -29.53
CA THR A 1136 34.27 -68.58 -30.16
C THR A 1136 34.36 -67.05 -30.20
N ALA A 1137 35.54 -66.58 -29.76
CA ALA A 1137 36.33 -65.44 -30.29
C ALA A 1137 35.86 -63.98 -30.12
N THR A 1138 36.53 -63.31 -29.18
CA THR A 1138 36.82 -61.87 -29.11
C THR A 1138 37.51 -61.35 -30.37
N PRO A 1139 37.36 -60.05 -30.68
CA PRO A 1139 38.52 -59.22 -30.95
C PRO A 1139 38.56 -58.03 -29.97
N ALA A 1140 39.69 -57.95 -29.26
CA ALA A 1140 40.07 -56.82 -28.42
C ALA A 1140 40.62 -55.69 -29.30
N ILE A 1141 40.13 -54.46 -29.13
CA ILE A 1141 40.74 -53.19 -29.58
C ILE A 1141 40.11 -52.04 -28.76
N PRO A 1142 40.84 -51.01 -28.30
CA PRO A 1142 42.19 -50.97 -27.75
C PRO A 1142 42.22 -50.33 -26.34
N GLU A 1143 43.22 -50.68 -25.54
CA GLU A 1143 43.65 -49.84 -24.42
C GLU A 1143 43.96 -48.41 -24.95
N PRO A 1144 43.52 -47.34 -24.28
CA PRO A 1144 44.08 -46.03 -24.56
C PRO A 1144 45.55 -46.10 -24.17
N THR A 1145 46.39 -46.08 -25.20
CA THR A 1145 47.80 -45.70 -25.15
C THR A 1145 48.02 -44.67 -24.08
N ALA A 1146 48.87 -45.02 -23.12
CA ALA A 1146 49.52 -44.10 -22.20
C ALA A 1146 50.14 -42.95 -22.98
N ALA A 1147 49.38 -41.87 -23.13
CA ALA A 1147 49.93 -40.56 -23.37
C ALA A 1147 50.46 -40.10 -22.00
N SER A 1148 51.77 -40.09 -21.87
CA SER A 1148 52.43 -39.36 -20.81
C SER A 1148 52.08 -37.88 -20.96
N SER A 1149 51.09 -37.42 -20.20
CA SER A 1149 50.98 -36.02 -19.77
C SER A 1149 50.81 -36.06 -18.26
N SER A 1150 51.75 -35.47 -17.54
CA SER A 1150 51.76 -35.31 -16.09
C SER A 1150 50.44 -34.70 -15.60
N GLY A 1151 49.55 -35.53 -15.05
CA GLY A 1151 48.33 -35.04 -14.41
C GLY A 1151 48.68 -34.25 -13.15
N LEU A 1152 48.25 -32.99 -13.09
CA LEU A 1152 48.37 -32.14 -11.89
C LEU A 1152 47.73 -32.82 -10.67
N ARG A 1153 48.33 -32.62 -9.50
CA ARG A 1153 47.81 -33.01 -8.19
C ARG A 1153 47.09 -31.82 -7.58
N LEU A 1154 45.79 -31.95 -7.34
CA LEU A 1154 44.93 -30.89 -6.84
C LEU A 1154 44.45 -31.17 -5.42
N LEU A 1155 44.50 -30.14 -4.58
CA LEU A 1155 43.80 -30.11 -3.29
C LEU A 1155 42.50 -29.33 -3.48
N VAL A 1156 41.35 -29.98 -3.27
CA VAL A 1156 40.02 -29.38 -3.39
C VAL A 1156 39.47 -29.10 -2.00
N VAL A 1157 39.19 -27.84 -1.70
CA VAL A 1157 38.67 -27.38 -0.41
C VAL A 1157 37.30 -26.76 -0.62
N GLU A 1158 36.28 -27.47 -0.17
CA GLU A 1158 34.87 -27.10 -0.35
C GLU A 1158 34.08 -27.59 0.88
N ASP A 1159 33.35 -26.68 1.53
CA ASP A 1159 32.64 -26.92 2.78
C ASP A 1159 31.44 -27.87 2.63
N ASN A 1160 30.93 -27.98 1.40
CA ASN A 1160 29.91 -28.95 1.02
C ASN A 1160 30.54 -30.25 0.50
N ILE A 1161 30.34 -31.35 1.25
CA ILE A 1161 30.86 -32.70 0.93
C ILE A 1161 30.40 -33.18 -0.46
N ASP A 1162 29.14 -32.94 -0.85
CA ASP A 1162 28.61 -33.38 -2.15
C ASP A 1162 29.29 -32.63 -3.30
N SER A 1163 29.46 -31.31 -3.16
CA SER A 1163 30.16 -30.47 -4.14
C SER A 1163 31.65 -30.80 -4.23
N GLN A 1164 32.29 -31.02 -3.09
CA GLN A 1164 33.69 -31.43 -2.99
C GLN A 1164 33.94 -32.75 -3.73
N GLN A 1165 33.09 -33.76 -3.49
CA GLN A 1165 33.21 -35.06 -4.13
C GLN A 1165 32.97 -34.97 -5.64
N LEU A 1166 31.99 -34.17 -6.07
CA LEU A 1166 31.73 -33.94 -7.49
C LEU A 1166 32.93 -33.29 -8.20
N VAL A 1167 33.55 -32.28 -7.60
CA VAL A 1167 34.72 -31.60 -8.17
C VAL A 1167 35.92 -32.54 -8.24
N CYS A 1168 36.18 -33.34 -7.20
CA CYS A 1168 37.24 -34.34 -7.25
C CYS A 1168 37.03 -35.36 -8.37
N GLU A 1169 35.81 -35.89 -8.53
CA GLU A 1169 35.49 -36.86 -9.58
C GLU A 1169 35.60 -36.24 -10.99
N LEU A 1170 35.27 -34.96 -11.17
CA LEU A 1170 35.46 -34.25 -12.44
C LEU A 1170 36.94 -34.09 -12.78
N LEU A 1171 37.76 -33.71 -11.81
CA LEU A 1171 39.21 -33.58 -11.97
C LEU A 1171 39.87 -34.92 -12.29
N GLU A 1172 39.44 -36.00 -11.63
CA GLU A 1172 39.88 -37.38 -11.92
C GLU A 1172 39.49 -37.82 -13.34
N THR A 1173 38.28 -37.48 -13.78
CA THR A 1173 37.81 -37.77 -15.15
C THR A 1173 38.64 -37.03 -16.21
N LEU A 1174 39.13 -35.84 -15.89
CA LEU A 1174 40.04 -35.06 -16.74
C LEU A 1174 41.50 -35.55 -16.70
N GLY A 1175 41.80 -36.63 -15.96
CA GLY A 1175 43.13 -37.24 -15.88
C GLY A 1175 44.05 -36.62 -14.82
N HIS A 1176 43.51 -35.85 -13.88
CA HIS A 1176 44.25 -35.25 -12.76
C HIS A 1176 44.07 -36.08 -11.47
N GLN A 1177 44.94 -35.87 -10.47
CA GLN A 1177 44.76 -36.48 -9.15
C GLN A 1177 44.15 -35.44 -8.22
N ALA A 1178 42.98 -35.71 -7.62
CA ALA A 1178 42.34 -34.76 -6.71
C ALA A 1178 42.19 -35.36 -5.30
N ARG A 1179 42.61 -34.63 -4.27
CA ARG A 1179 42.28 -34.93 -2.87
C ARG A 1179 41.35 -33.85 -2.37
N GLY A 1180 40.18 -34.23 -1.87
CA GLY A 1180 39.24 -33.27 -1.32
C GLY A 1180 39.18 -33.28 0.19
N VAL A 1181 38.91 -32.10 0.74
CA VAL A 1181 38.81 -31.82 2.18
C VAL A 1181 37.71 -30.79 2.39
N VAL A 1182 37.09 -30.82 3.57
CA VAL A 1182 35.87 -30.04 3.86
C VAL A 1182 36.12 -28.83 4.76
N SER A 1183 37.34 -28.66 5.25
CA SER A 1183 37.75 -27.56 6.11
C SER A 1183 39.13 -27.04 5.75
N ALA A 1184 39.43 -25.81 6.15
CA ALA A 1184 40.75 -25.22 5.97
C ALA A 1184 41.81 -25.89 6.86
N GLU A 1185 41.42 -26.37 8.04
CA GLU A 1185 42.28 -27.11 8.96
C GLU A 1185 42.70 -28.47 8.35
N ASP A 1186 41.75 -29.20 7.75
CA ASP A 1186 42.04 -30.46 7.05
C ASP A 1186 42.90 -30.21 5.80
N ALA A 1187 42.72 -29.06 5.14
CA ALA A 1187 43.55 -28.65 4.01
C ALA A 1187 45.00 -28.37 4.44
N GLN A 1188 45.22 -27.72 5.58
CA GLN A 1188 46.56 -27.52 6.13
C GLN A 1188 47.23 -28.85 6.48
N GLN A 1189 46.50 -29.77 7.12
CA GLN A 1189 47.02 -31.11 7.40
C GLN A 1189 47.38 -31.87 6.11
N ALA A 1190 46.54 -31.77 5.07
CA ALA A 1190 46.82 -32.39 3.77
C ALA A 1190 48.06 -31.79 3.09
N LEU A 1191 48.27 -30.47 3.22
CA LEU A 1191 49.45 -29.75 2.72
C LEU A 1191 50.74 -30.14 3.46
N ASP A 1192 50.64 -30.56 4.72
CA ASP A 1192 51.78 -31.07 5.50
C ASP A 1192 52.16 -32.51 5.13
N GLU A 1193 51.19 -33.32 4.72
CA GLU A 1193 51.38 -34.72 4.35
C GLU A 1193 51.98 -34.90 2.94
N GLN A 1194 51.61 -34.04 1.98
CA GLN A 1194 52.03 -34.16 0.58
C GLN A 1194 52.01 -32.81 -0.15
N SER A 1195 52.80 -32.70 -1.23
CA SER A 1195 52.78 -31.52 -2.11
C SER A 1195 51.68 -31.62 -3.18
N PHE A 1196 51.09 -30.48 -3.50
CA PHE A 1196 50.09 -30.33 -4.57
C PHE A 1196 50.56 -29.29 -5.58
N ASP A 1197 50.09 -29.44 -6.82
CA ASP A 1197 50.41 -28.56 -7.93
C ASP A 1197 49.36 -27.42 -8.07
N VAL A 1198 48.10 -27.70 -7.66
CA VAL A 1198 47.01 -26.70 -7.66
C VAL A 1198 46.18 -26.78 -6.38
N LEU A 1199 45.87 -25.63 -5.78
CA LEU A 1199 44.85 -25.48 -4.74
C LEU A 1199 43.56 -24.98 -5.38
N PHE A 1200 42.49 -25.77 -5.29
CA PHE A 1200 41.14 -25.39 -5.70
C PHE A 1200 40.33 -25.13 -4.43
N THR A 1201 39.91 -23.89 -4.19
CA THR A 1201 39.22 -23.52 -2.95
C THR A 1201 38.05 -22.57 -3.23
N ASP A 1202 36.95 -22.72 -2.49
CA ASP A 1202 35.97 -21.63 -2.36
C ASP A 1202 36.60 -20.46 -1.59
N VAL A 1203 36.17 -19.24 -1.89
CA VAL A 1203 36.57 -18.01 -1.18
C VAL A 1203 35.95 -17.97 0.22
N ASN A 1204 34.71 -18.44 0.35
CA ASN A 1204 33.93 -18.42 1.59
C ASN A 1204 33.96 -19.81 2.24
N LEU A 1205 35.02 -20.11 2.99
CA LEU A 1205 35.11 -21.30 3.83
C LEU A 1205 34.79 -20.94 5.30
N PRO A 1206 34.07 -21.80 6.04
CA PRO A 1206 33.85 -21.61 7.47
C PRO A 1206 35.16 -21.76 8.26
N GLY A 1207 35.40 -20.87 9.22
CA GLY A 1207 36.62 -20.86 10.05
C GLY A 1207 37.72 -19.94 9.49
N MET A 1208 38.33 -20.32 8.37
CA MET A 1208 39.38 -19.55 7.68
C MET A 1208 38.98 -19.33 6.22
N SER A 1209 39.09 -18.09 5.72
CA SER A 1209 38.77 -17.80 4.32
C SER A 1209 39.68 -18.58 3.37
N GLY A 1210 39.16 -19.05 2.23
CA GLY A 1210 39.97 -19.68 1.19
C GLY A 1210 41.11 -18.80 0.68
N VAL A 1211 40.96 -17.46 0.77
CA VAL A 1211 42.02 -16.50 0.46
C VAL A 1211 43.18 -16.58 1.46
N ASP A 1212 42.87 -16.72 2.75
CA ASP A 1212 43.88 -16.86 3.79
C ASP A 1212 44.54 -18.24 3.72
N LEU A 1213 43.77 -19.30 3.44
CA LEU A 1213 44.28 -20.64 3.21
C LEU A 1213 45.26 -20.67 2.02
N ALA A 1214 44.90 -20.02 0.90
CA ALA A 1214 45.76 -19.89 -0.26
C ALA A 1214 47.05 -19.12 0.05
N ARG A 1215 46.98 -18.06 0.87
CA ARG A 1215 48.18 -17.33 1.30
C ARG A 1215 49.13 -18.21 2.11
N HIS A 1216 48.60 -18.96 3.09
CA HIS A 1216 49.41 -19.90 3.87
C HIS A 1216 50.02 -21.02 3.00
N ALA A 1217 49.25 -21.53 2.03
CA ALA A 1217 49.73 -22.56 1.14
C ALA A 1217 50.82 -22.06 0.18
N LEU A 1218 50.72 -20.81 -0.31
CA LEU A 1218 51.73 -20.16 -1.16
C LEU A 1218 53.01 -19.74 -0.41
N GLU A 1219 52.90 -19.37 0.87
CA GLU A 1219 54.08 -19.17 1.73
C GLU A 1219 54.92 -20.45 1.85
N ARG A 1220 54.25 -21.61 1.81
CA ARG A 1220 54.89 -22.92 1.93
C ARG A 1220 55.33 -23.50 0.58
N PHE A 1221 54.51 -23.31 -0.46
CA PHE A 1221 54.74 -23.81 -1.81
C PHE A 1221 54.57 -22.65 -2.82
N PRO A 1222 55.64 -21.86 -3.06
CA PRO A 1222 55.56 -20.66 -3.90
C PRO A 1222 55.19 -20.91 -5.37
N GLU A 1223 55.41 -22.13 -5.86
CA GLU A 1223 55.13 -22.56 -7.25
C GLU A 1223 53.72 -23.15 -7.43
N MET A 1224 52.92 -23.23 -6.36
CA MET A 1224 51.57 -23.82 -6.43
C MET A 1224 50.58 -22.83 -7.08
N SER A 1225 49.78 -23.30 -8.03
CA SER A 1225 48.72 -22.47 -8.62
C SER A 1225 47.46 -22.47 -7.77
N VAL A 1226 46.76 -21.35 -7.67
CA VAL A 1226 45.51 -21.24 -6.89
C VAL A 1226 44.32 -20.95 -7.80
N ILE A 1227 43.25 -21.73 -7.67
CA ILE A 1227 41.96 -21.52 -8.32
C ILE A 1227 40.92 -21.18 -7.25
N PHE A 1228 40.33 -19.99 -7.35
CA PHE A 1228 39.19 -19.57 -6.54
C PHE A 1228 37.87 -19.81 -7.26
N ALA A 1229 37.02 -20.66 -6.69
CA ALA A 1229 35.66 -20.86 -7.15
C ALA A 1229 34.70 -19.93 -6.40
N SER A 1230 34.11 -18.91 -7.06
CA SER A 1230 33.29 -17.88 -6.38
C SER A 1230 32.08 -17.43 -7.19
N GLY A 1231 30.98 -17.09 -6.53
CA GLY A 1231 29.79 -16.46 -7.14
C GLY A 1231 29.98 -15.00 -7.57
N TYR A 1232 31.07 -14.32 -7.16
CA TYR A 1232 31.34 -12.91 -7.46
C TYR A 1232 32.31 -12.67 -8.64
N GLY A 1233 32.60 -13.70 -9.46
CA GLY A 1233 33.43 -13.57 -10.66
C GLY A 1233 34.85 -13.00 -10.40
N THR A 1234 35.45 -12.40 -11.44
CA THR A 1234 36.89 -12.03 -11.52
C THR A 1234 37.39 -10.96 -10.54
N MET A 1235 36.52 -10.37 -9.69
CA MET A 1235 36.91 -9.34 -8.72
C MET A 1235 37.80 -9.88 -7.59
N VAL A 1236 37.65 -11.16 -7.20
CA VAL A 1236 38.45 -11.74 -6.11
C VAL A 1236 39.91 -11.89 -6.53
N ALA A 1237 40.19 -12.48 -7.70
CA ALA A 1237 41.56 -12.74 -8.17
C ALA A 1237 42.42 -11.47 -8.37
N ARG A 1238 41.82 -10.28 -8.52
CA ARG A 1238 42.57 -9.01 -8.67
C ARG A 1238 43.08 -8.41 -7.36
N ASN A 1239 42.50 -8.79 -6.22
CA ASN A 1239 42.78 -8.14 -4.92
C ASN A 1239 43.51 -9.05 -3.92
N VAL A 1240 43.95 -10.25 -4.30
CA VAL A 1240 44.54 -11.24 -3.39
C VAL A 1240 46.03 -11.03 -3.11
N GLY A 1241 46.72 -10.21 -3.93
CA GLY A 1241 48.15 -9.90 -3.78
C GLY A 1241 49.13 -10.99 -4.28
N PHE A 1242 48.62 -12.06 -4.89
CA PHE A 1242 49.40 -13.14 -5.52
C PHE A 1242 48.71 -13.66 -6.79
N ALA A 1243 49.46 -14.34 -7.66
CA ALA A 1243 48.92 -14.89 -8.91
C ALA A 1243 47.89 -15.99 -8.60
N SER A 1244 46.65 -15.80 -9.07
CA SER A 1244 45.55 -16.75 -8.90
C SER A 1244 44.61 -16.74 -10.10
N HIS A 1245 43.91 -17.85 -10.28
CA HIS A 1245 42.87 -18.03 -11.28
C HIS A 1245 41.50 -17.94 -10.61
N SER A 1246 40.51 -17.43 -11.32
CA SER A 1246 39.13 -17.35 -10.83
C SER A 1246 38.22 -18.15 -11.75
N LEU A 1247 37.36 -18.96 -11.14
CA LEU A 1247 36.33 -19.74 -11.81
C LEU A 1247 34.95 -19.32 -11.24
N PRO A 1248 34.07 -18.70 -12.05
CA PRO A 1248 32.78 -18.24 -11.58
C PRO A 1248 31.82 -19.43 -11.35
N LYS A 1249 31.18 -19.51 -10.17
CA LYS A 1249 30.13 -20.52 -9.90
C LYS A 1249 28.79 -20.04 -10.50
N PRO A 1250 28.02 -20.87 -11.25
CA PRO A 1250 28.34 -22.24 -11.67
C PRO A 1250 29.27 -22.28 -12.88
N TYR A 1251 30.17 -23.27 -12.91
CA TYR A 1251 31.12 -23.52 -14.00
C TYR A 1251 30.91 -24.89 -14.63
N ASP A 1252 31.29 -25.04 -15.90
CA ASP A 1252 31.20 -26.29 -16.66
C ASP A 1252 32.55 -27.01 -16.78
N ILE A 1253 32.53 -28.23 -17.35
CA ILE A 1253 33.72 -29.07 -17.50
C ILE A 1253 34.74 -28.46 -18.48
N ASP A 1254 34.27 -27.73 -19.50
CA ASP A 1254 35.12 -27.11 -20.53
C ASP A 1254 35.91 -25.94 -19.93
N GLN A 1255 35.26 -25.12 -19.09
CA GLN A 1255 35.89 -24.02 -18.35
C GLN A 1255 36.94 -24.54 -17.36
N LEU A 1256 36.63 -25.62 -16.64
CA LEU A 1256 37.57 -26.25 -15.72
C LEU A 1256 38.79 -26.79 -16.48
N GLN A 1257 38.56 -27.50 -17.60
CA GLN A 1257 39.62 -28.04 -18.44
C GLN A 1257 40.48 -26.93 -19.06
N GLU A 1258 39.88 -25.81 -19.48
CA GLU A 1258 40.60 -24.67 -20.05
C GLU A 1258 41.53 -24.03 -19.01
N ILE A 1259 41.06 -23.79 -17.78
CA ILE A 1259 41.89 -23.22 -16.71
C ILE A 1259 43.03 -24.18 -16.34
N LEU A 1260 42.74 -25.47 -16.19
CA LEU A 1260 43.76 -26.47 -15.86
C LEU A 1260 44.81 -26.62 -16.98
N SER A 1261 44.39 -26.52 -18.24
CA SER A 1261 45.32 -26.53 -19.39
C SER A 1261 46.20 -25.29 -19.41
N ARG A 1262 45.67 -24.10 -19.08
CA ARG A 1262 46.49 -22.88 -18.95
C ARG A 1262 47.50 -22.98 -17.82
N ILE A 1263 47.10 -23.58 -16.69
CA ILE A 1263 48.00 -23.82 -15.55
C ILE A 1263 49.08 -24.84 -15.90
N ALA A 1264 48.75 -25.90 -16.65
CA ALA A 1264 49.72 -26.91 -17.08
C ALA A 1264 50.71 -26.41 -18.15
N MET A 1265 50.40 -25.30 -18.85
CA MET A 1265 51.28 -24.67 -19.87
C MET A 1265 52.12 -23.51 -19.33
N ALA A 1266 51.78 -22.99 -18.14
CA ALA A 1266 52.52 -21.95 -17.43
C ALA A 1266 53.67 -22.58 -16.61
#